data_AF-A0A443YFZ2-F1
#
_entry.id   AF-A0A443YFZ2-F1
#
_cell.length_a   1.000
_cell.length_b   1.000
_cell.length_c   1.000
_cell.angle_alpha   90.00
_cell.angle_beta   90.00
_cell.angle_gamma   90.00
#
_symmetry.space_group_name_H-M   'P 1'
#
loop_
_entity.id
_entity.type
_entity.pdbx_description
1 polymer ?
#
loop_
_entity_poly.entity_id
_entity_poly.type
_entity_poly.pdbx_seq_one_letter_code
_entity_poly.pdbx_strand_id
1 'polypeptide(L)'
;MGEKQSNIGIISKALDHCINDPGMTDGAGIGDLAIEFMQWCDATPSPGQVDATALTEVVLTFYRIAGNSNDIQTMQSCLQALVRSGRFGRALCSRFVSGKTMPIPQLAAKVASWPAQDRLALAHEMLLNYPGNNDKEILNWLENLLKPLMGTDPAELAPFVARLGEQGITLAFPVRQIIVGGLFGRWINARLTNGTSGPELEQLCRIIRGIGDANYAEALAKAVELNQIVPNVTVLRTITALGEAGNKTIMGMLLKTLSNAANGLAGACLEAIIAQDHPGAGKLLASVRGKMPGLKNAAISRAPLLGDIGHMQYIASFPEDAQLDIHMEMLGVLEAIAPDFTRNITRQCLSKQAASLSHATTAIKSRPKKENTDDPAQSGFFKRLFKSRPKSLEELLPKFNNLRDMKLPSSRVEDTEMDGRELTGLTLTGSEFTRTTFTRTKVAGTSLDDTVFSLCLLTSSEFKNTDFTGTEFSRTTFAGCSFNDCSFKGTVFTDCTFEECRFRNCGMGDTAFLNTKLDMTDVAACTLAGSSFHRCSLRATRFGTTDFTYTELIGNDFQGVEFIDSILHAMYIRECNFTSIDMPGTTVTRSIIKNSDAGHPQFLANRIRQMTLFAREVEKNGIPKTKETDPFLTQKALNAWSRELTFMRRERRMLENNRQRLNRAMNTISRDQQVFLRILPLLLDTDTFERKFNFGQVPTCRVWEYYPELTTLELARQHFGDFPARNTAPDVRILAVYSMGSLGTVAQTAKSDLDCWVCYDSDITLTMEADLKRKLDAIALWAESEFAMEVHFYPMRMDDVRDNRFLSGDEESSGSAQALLLKEEFYRTALKLAGKNIAWWVTPAGASCKIYDACISASRRYPICGKPRLEDFGYLAPVPPSEYFGGSLWQMVKAVHSPFKSVLKLGLLEIYASPHTSTLPLCDRIKRNLTRNRQGKLNTDPYTALFSILHAYYQERNETNASALLKESFRLKANLSDIPFFMNLTTRPEDESLISVLFGSGYVEPDRIARINRSWPFEKSLRMGALVRQYMVDTYQRIQEGLNEKGKTKAMINAEDLTRMGRRIGANFAKKKHKIMRVPFMDIKDTGFPILHFSAERKPGSPPIWAVRGGTAVEAKQSADALQLLHRNPDPVHMMAWLLANRIYQPRSLLQADRSIAPIAVADLQKVMTSLHEFFPFAQTFERDINEGLHSERVTSAFFIFNLTAPPDSKRIEQAAVLYTTNWGEMFCRTFLRPGQILERSPSQFLAHKLDQPVPDPPKMSLFVPKGSQCKRFPLV
;
A
#
# COMPACT_ATOMS: atom_id res chain seq x y z
N MET A 1 8.15 55.34 15.30
CA MET A 1 8.32 55.09 13.85
C MET A 1 7.76 53.71 13.58
N GLY A 2 6.67 53.61 12.83
CA GLY A 2 6.06 52.32 12.50
C GLY A 2 6.83 51.66 11.37
N GLU A 3 7.45 50.51 11.65
CA GLU A 3 8.03 49.65 10.61
C GLU A 3 6.90 49.23 9.66
N LYS A 4 6.93 49.73 8.41
CA LYS A 4 6.11 49.19 7.34
C LYS A 4 6.54 47.73 7.15
N GLN A 5 5.69 46.77 7.53
CA GLN A 5 5.87 45.36 7.20
C GLN A 5 6.21 45.25 5.70
N SER A 6 7.33 44.60 5.40
CA SER A 6 7.71 44.28 4.02
C SER A 6 6.60 43.48 3.35
N ASN A 7 6.18 43.94 2.17
CA ASN A 7 5.18 43.27 1.35
C ASN A 7 5.91 42.26 0.46
N ILE A 8 5.46 41.00 0.43
CA ILE A 8 6.05 39.93 -0.40
C ILE A 8 6.21 40.33 -1.87
N GLY A 9 5.36 41.22 -2.40
CA GLY A 9 5.49 41.77 -3.74
C GLY A 9 6.70 42.69 -3.95
N ILE A 10 7.20 43.36 -2.89
CA ILE A 10 8.44 44.15 -2.93
C ILE A 10 9.63 43.21 -3.04
N ILE A 11 9.68 42.16 -2.21
CA ILE A 11 10.72 41.14 -2.24
C ILE A 11 10.78 40.46 -3.62
N SER A 12 9.62 40.12 -4.19
CA SER A 12 9.53 39.57 -5.56
C SER A 12 10.17 40.49 -6.59
N LYS A 13 9.80 41.78 -6.62
CA LYS A 13 10.35 42.74 -7.59
C LYS A 13 11.85 42.96 -7.41
N ALA A 14 12.33 42.98 -6.17
CA ALA A 14 13.75 43.11 -5.87
C ALA A 14 14.54 41.89 -6.37
N LEU A 15 14.02 40.67 -6.18
CA LEU A 15 14.61 39.45 -6.71
C LEU A 15 14.65 39.44 -8.24
N ASP A 16 13.56 39.85 -8.90
CA ASP A 16 13.51 39.94 -10.37
C ASP A 16 14.54 40.94 -10.91
N HIS A 17 14.76 42.05 -10.19
CA HIS A 17 15.79 43.03 -10.54
C HIS A 17 17.20 42.44 -10.41
N CYS A 18 17.50 41.74 -9.32
CA CYS A 18 18.81 41.08 -9.12
C CYS A 18 19.12 40.02 -10.19
N ILE A 19 18.11 39.36 -10.75
CA ILE A 19 18.29 38.36 -11.81
C ILE A 19 18.56 39.00 -13.17
N ASN A 20 17.85 40.09 -13.48
CA ASN A 20 17.89 40.70 -14.81
C ASN A 20 19.01 41.75 -14.96
N ASP A 21 19.50 42.36 -13.87
CA ASP A 21 20.55 43.39 -13.91
C ASP A 21 21.57 43.24 -12.76
N PRO A 22 22.53 42.30 -12.86
CA PRO A 22 23.51 42.03 -11.81
C PRO A 22 24.58 43.12 -11.64
N GLY A 23 24.56 44.20 -12.44
CA GLY A 23 25.62 45.21 -12.54
C GLY A 23 25.42 46.51 -11.74
N MET A 24 24.26 46.74 -11.12
CA MET A 24 23.99 47.94 -10.30
C MET A 24 23.98 47.63 -8.80
N THR A 25 25.05 48.02 -8.09
CA THR A 25 25.28 47.71 -6.67
C THR A 25 24.81 48.80 -5.70
N ASP A 26 23.59 49.30 -5.85
CA ASP A 26 22.98 50.24 -4.87
C ASP A 26 21.82 49.59 -4.06
N GLY A 27 21.60 48.28 -4.18
CA GLY A 27 20.52 47.51 -3.52
C GLY A 27 20.99 46.33 -2.65
N ALA A 28 20.07 45.75 -1.86
CA ALA A 28 20.30 44.59 -1.00
C ALA A 28 20.66 43.33 -1.82
N GLY A 29 21.65 42.54 -1.37
CA GLY A 29 22.06 41.32 -2.07
C GLY A 29 21.06 40.16 -1.90
N ILE A 30 21.21 39.08 -2.69
CA ILE A 30 20.34 37.89 -2.61
C ILE A 30 20.28 37.31 -1.18
N GLY A 31 21.40 37.35 -0.44
CA GLY A 31 21.45 36.92 0.96
C GLY A 31 20.57 37.76 1.89
N ASP A 32 20.55 39.07 1.72
CA ASP A 32 19.73 39.99 2.52
C ASP A 32 18.24 39.81 2.21
N LEU A 33 17.90 39.66 0.92
CA LEU A 33 16.54 39.37 0.47
C LEU A 33 16.03 38.02 1.01
N ALA A 34 16.89 37.02 1.10
CA ALA A 34 16.55 35.73 1.72
C ALA A 34 16.23 35.88 3.22
N ILE A 35 16.97 36.73 3.94
CA ILE A 35 16.71 37.00 5.37
C ILE A 35 15.37 37.73 5.54
N GLU A 36 15.14 38.79 4.76
CA GLU A 36 13.88 39.54 4.77
C GLU A 36 12.68 38.64 4.45
N PHE A 37 12.83 37.76 3.46
CA PHE A 37 11.83 36.78 3.09
C PHE A 37 11.53 35.77 4.21
N MET A 38 12.57 35.25 4.89
CA MET A 38 12.38 34.33 6.01
C MET A 38 11.64 35.00 7.18
N GLN A 39 11.98 36.25 7.50
CA GLN A 39 11.28 37.06 8.52
C GLN A 39 9.81 37.27 8.13
N TRP A 40 9.53 37.56 6.85
CA TRP A 40 8.17 37.65 6.35
C TRP A 40 7.40 36.33 6.50
N CYS A 41 8.02 35.20 6.18
CA CYS A 41 7.40 33.87 6.29
C CYS A 41 7.04 33.52 7.75
N ASP A 42 7.83 33.99 8.72
CA ASP A 42 7.54 33.80 10.14
C ASP A 42 6.41 34.70 10.63
N ALA A 43 6.37 35.95 10.15
CA ALA A 43 5.30 36.89 10.47
C ALA A 43 3.96 36.51 9.80
N THR A 44 4.02 35.83 8.64
CA THR A 44 2.84 35.52 7.80
C THR A 44 2.71 34.02 7.52
N PRO A 45 2.46 33.17 8.55
CA PRO A 45 2.44 31.72 8.40
C PRO A 45 1.22 31.16 7.64
N SER A 46 0.19 31.99 7.42
CA SER A 46 -1.03 31.65 6.65
C SER A 46 -1.37 32.82 5.72
N PRO A 47 -0.67 32.97 4.60
CA PRO A 47 -0.90 34.07 3.66
C PRO A 47 -2.30 33.98 3.04
N GLY A 48 -2.91 35.14 2.78
CA GLY A 48 -4.11 35.24 1.95
C GLY A 48 -3.83 34.85 0.50
N GLN A 49 -4.86 34.78 -0.34
CA GLN A 49 -4.72 34.32 -1.74
C GLN A 49 -3.68 35.11 -2.55
N VAL A 50 -3.72 36.44 -2.47
CA VAL A 50 -2.80 37.32 -3.22
C VAL A 50 -1.35 37.09 -2.77
N ASP A 51 -1.11 37.10 -1.47
CA ASP A 51 0.22 36.88 -0.89
C ASP A 51 0.73 35.46 -1.14
N ALA A 52 -0.15 34.46 -1.12
CA ALA A 52 0.22 33.07 -1.36
C ALA A 52 0.69 32.86 -2.81
N THR A 53 0.04 33.50 -3.78
CA THR A 53 0.44 33.41 -5.19
C THR A 53 1.81 34.04 -5.39
N ALA A 54 2.03 35.26 -4.87
CA ALA A 54 3.33 35.91 -4.90
C ALA A 54 4.43 35.13 -4.16
N LEU A 55 4.09 34.50 -3.02
CA LEU A 55 5.00 33.63 -2.27
C LEU A 55 5.51 32.48 -3.14
N THR A 56 4.63 31.80 -3.88
CA THR A 56 5.06 30.65 -4.71
C THR A 56 6.04 31.05 -5.82
N GLU A 57 5.86 32.23 -6.41
CA GLU A 57 6.77 32.77 -7.42
C GLU A 57 8.13 33.09 -6.80
N VAL A 58 8.16 33.79 -5.66
CA VAL A 58 9.41 34.07 -4.93
C VAL A 58 10.15 32.78 -4.55
N VAL A 59 9.42 31.75 -4.10
CA VAL A 59 9.96 30.42 -3.79
C VAL A 59 10.58 29.78 -5.02
N LEU A 60 9.88 29.80 -6.15
CA LEU A 60 10.39 29.23 -7.39
C LEU A 60 11.64 29.98 -7.86
N THR A 61 11.66 31.31 -7.72
CA THR A 61 12.81 32.16 -8.03
C THR A 61 14.03 31.80 -7.18
N PHE A 62 13.88 31.65 -5.86
CA PHE A 62 14.98 31.17 -5.00
C PHE A 62 15.48 29.78 -5.41
N TYR A 63 14.59 28.88 -5.81
CA TYR A 63 14.97 27.56 -6.31
C TYR A 63 15.80 27.63 -7.61
N ARG A 64 15.39 28.48 -8.57
CA ARG A 64 16.13 28.73 -9.81
C ARG A 64 17.50 29.37 -9.54
N ILE A 65 17.57 30.37 -8.65
CA ILE A 65 18.84 31.00 -8.24
C ILE A 65 19.78 29.94 -7.64
N ALA A 66 19.28 29.11 -6.73
CA ALA A 66 20.09 28.04 -6.13
C ALA A 66 20.60 27.04 -7.17
N GLY A 67 19.80 26.72 -8.19
CA GLY A 67 20.18 25.80 -9.28
C GLY A 67 21.23 26.35 -10.25
N ASN A 68 21.31 27.67 -10.40
CA ASN A 68 22.16 28.32 -11.38
C ASN A 68 23.38 29.05 -10.77
N SER A 69 23.42 29.20 -9.44
CA SER A 69 24.51 29.89 -8.75
C SER A 69 25.73 28.99 -8.55
N ASN A 70 26.93 29.53 -8.78
CA ASN A 70 28.19 28.91 -8.38
C ASN A 70 28.65 29.39 -6.99
N ASP A 71 27.98 30.39 -6.40
CA ASP A 71 28.28 30.86 -5.04
C ASP A 71 27.53 30.03 -4.00
N ILE A 72 28.31 29.31 -3.20
CA ILE A 72 27.84 28.45 -2.12
C ILE A 72 27.04 29.24 -1.07
N GLN A 73 27.43 30.48 -0.77
CA GLN A 73 26.75 31.27 0.26
C GLN A 73 25.35 31.68 -0.23
N THR A 74 25.24 32.15 -1.48
CA THR A 74 23.96 32.43 -2.14
C THR A 74 23.07 31.19 -2.20
N MET A 75 23.61 30.05 -2.64
CA MET A 75 22.86 28.79 -2.67
C MET A 75 22.30 28.43 -1.29
N GLN A 76 23.10 28.57 -0.24
CA GLN A 76 22.69 28.26 1.13
C GLN A 76 21.57 29.15 1.63
N SER A 77 21.68 30.47 1.43
CA SER A 77 20.62 31.41 1.80
C SER A 77 19.32 31.10 1.07
N CYS A 78 19.39 30.77 -0.23
CA CYS A 78 18.22 30.37 -1.01
C CYS A 78 17.60 29.07 -0.48
N LEU A 79 18.40 28.02 -0.24
CA LEU A 79 17.90 26.74 0.27
C LEU A 79 17.28 26.88 1.66
N GLN A 80 17.86 27.71 2.54
CA GLN A 80 17.27 27.98 3.85
C GLN A 80 15.94 28.74 3.71
N ALA A 81 15.88 29.75 2.84
CA ALA A 81 14.63 30.46 2.52
C ALA A 81 13.54 29.50 2.02
N LEU A 82 13.87 28.56 1.12
CA LEU A 82 12.96 27.53 0.65
C LEU A 82 12.37 26.72 1.81
N VAL A 83 13.19 26.28 2.77
CA VAL A 83 12.73 25.50 3.92
C VAL A 83 11.73 26.27 4.81
N ARG A 84 11.89 27.60 4.91
CA ARG A 84 11.03 28.48 5.72
C ARG A 84 9.74 28.90 5.04
N SER A 85 9.71 28.89 3.71
CA SER A 85 8.60 29.38 2.89
C SER A 85 7.30 28.58 2.96
N GLY A 86 7.34 27.36 3.47
CA GLY A 86 6.20 26.45 3.50
C GLY A 86 6.51 25.11 2.84
N ARG A 87 5.47 24.36 2.50
CA ARG A 87 5.64 23.00 1.99
C ARG A 87 6.22 22.96 0.58
N PHE A 88 5.78 23.86 -0.30
CA PHE A 88 6.28 23.95 -1.67
C PHE A 88 7.80 24.17 -1.70
N GLY A 89 8.31 25.16 -0.97
CA GLY A 89 9.75 25.38 -0.88
C GLY A 89 10.50 24.23 -0.22
N ARG A 90 9.98 23.58 0.83
CA ARG A 90 10.61 22.38 1.40
C ARG A 90 10.70 21.24 0.39
N ALA A 91 9.65 21.00 -0.38
CA ALA A 91 9.63 19.95 -1.40
C ALA A 91 10.62 20.27 -2.53
N LEU A 92 10.73 21.52 -2.96
CA LEU A 92 11.76 21.98 -3.89
C LEU A 92 13.18 21.84 -3.32
N CYS A 93 13.40 22.18 -2.05
CA CYS A 93 14.68 21.98 -1.37
C CYS A 93 15.04 20.49 -1.29
N SER A 94 14.10 19.63 -0.88
CA SER A 94 14.25 18.17 -0.88
C SER A 94 14.62 17.64 -2.27
N ARG A 95 13.95 18.13 -3.32
CA ARG A 95 14.25 17.81 -4.72
C ARG A 95 15.65 18.26 -5.13
N PHE A 96 16.07 19.48 -4.74
CA PHE A 96 17.41 19.99 -4.99
C PHE A 96 18.49 19.08 -4.41
N VAL A 97 18.32 18.71 -3.13
CA VAL A 97 19.27 17.86 -2.42
C VAL A 97 19.30 16.44 -3.00
N SER A 98 18.12 15.87 -3.27
CA SER A 98 17.99 14.52 -3.82
C SER A 98 18.50 14.42 -5.26
N GLY A 99 18.43 15.51 -6.02
CA GLY A 99 18.98 15.61 -7.37
C GLY A 99 20.51 15.69 -7.42
N LYS A 100 21.19 15.79 -6.26
CA LYS A 100 22.66 15.90 -6.14
C LYS A 100 23.28 17.04 -6.97
N THR A 101 22.56 18.15 -7.16
CA THR A 101 23.08 19.34 -7.85
C THR A 101 24.36 19.87 -7.18
N MET A 102 24.49 19.67 -5.86
CA MET A 102 25.70 19.92 -5.07
C MET A 102 26.12 18.65 -4.32
N PRO A 103 27.43 18.34 -4.20
CA PRO A 103 27.89 17.23 -3.35
C PRO A 103 27.44 17.39 -1.90
N ILE A 104 26.91 16.32 -1.31
CA ILE A 104 26.41 16.31 0.08
C ILE A 104 27.45 16.83 1.09
N PRO A 105 28.77 16.51 1.02
CA PRO A 105 29.75 17.04 1.96
C PRO A 105 29.84 18.57 1.99
N GLN A 106 29.65 19.24 0.85
CA GLN A 106 29.71 20.71 0.75
C GLN A 106 28.46 21.34 1.37
N LEU A 107 27.29 20.73 1.15
CA LEU A 107 26.03 21.15 1.74
C LEU A 107 26.00 20.89 3.27
N ALA A 108 26.55 19.76 3.70
CA ALA A 108 26.43 19.26 5.07
C ALA A 108 26.98 20.20 6.13
N ALA A 109 28.20 20.74 5.95
CA ALA A 109 28.87 21.59 6.93
C ALA A 109 28.04 22.84 7.28
N LYS A 110 27.26 23.32 6.31
CA LYS A 110 26.53 24.58 6.42
C LYS A 110 25.07 24.38 6.80
N VAL A 111 24.42 23.32 6.31
CA VAL A 111 23.11 22.91 6.85
C VAL A 111 23.23 22.56 8.35
N ALA A 112 24.37 22.03 8.80
CA ALA A 112 24.62 21.80 10.23
C ALA A 112 24.59 23.09 11.08
N SER A 113 24.88 24.25 10.48
CA SER A 113 24.82 25.57 11.13
C SER A 113 23.42 26.19 11.15
N TRP A 114 22.45 25.61 10.42
CA TRP A 114 21.08 26.11 10.42
C TRP A 114 20.40 25.93 11.77
N PRO A 115 19.43 26.80 12.12
CA PRO A 115 18.56 26.61 13.27
C PRO A 115 17.97 25.20 13.32
N ALA A 116 17.75 24.67 14.52
CA ALA A 116 17.30 23.29 14.69
C ALA A 116 15.94 23.01 14.03
N GLN A 117 15.02 23.98 14.04
CA GLN A 117 13.75 23.88 13.30
C GLN A 117 13.92 23.75 11.78
N ASP A 118 14.92 24.40 11.18
CA ASP A 118 15.13 24.39 9.73
C ASP A 118 15.72 23.03 9.33
N ARG A 119 16.66 22.52 10.12
CA ARG A 119 17.19 21.15 9.99
C ARG A 119 16.08 20.10 10.13
N LEU A 120 15.20 20.26 11.13
CA LEU A 120 14.03 19.40 11.34
C LEU A 120 13.06 19.45 10.16
N ALA A 121 12.83 20.64 9.61
CA ALA A 121 11.90 20.86 8.51
C ALA A 121 12.39 20.20 7.21
N LEU A 122 13.68 20.31 6.90
CA LEU A 122 14.27 19.60 5.77
C LEU A 122 14.20 18.09 5.95
N ALA A 123 14.63 17.59 7.12
CA ALA A 123 14.58 16.16 7.42
C ALA A 123 13.16 15.60 7.37
N HIS A 124 12.16 16.35 7.84
CA HIS A 124 10.75 16.01 7.73
C HIS A 124 10.35 15.76 6.29
N GLU A 125 10.59 16.71 5.39
CA GLU A 125 10.16 16.60 4.00
C GLU A 125 10.88 15.45 3.27
N MET A 126 12.19 15.29 3.49
CA MET A 126 12.98 14.22 2.86
C MET A 126 12.60 12.80 3.35
N LEU A 127 12.01 12.68 4.55
CA LEU A 127 11.63 11.40 5.15
C LEU A 127 10.12 11.12 5.12
N LEU A 128 9.30 11.99 4.51
CA LEU A 128 7.84 11.81 4.41
C LEU A 128 7.44 10.48 3.75
N ASN A 129 8.16 10.08 2.70
CA ASN A 129 7.89 8.87 1.91
C ASN A 129 8.99 7.80 2.06
N TYR A 130 9.70 7.76 3.18
CA TYR A 130 10.67 6.69 3.47
C TYR A 130 9.94 5.34 3.55
N PRO A 131 10.32 4.29 2.79
CA PRO A 131 11.64 3.98 2.23
C PRO A 131 11.66 4.04 0.69
N GLY A 132 11.44 5.22 0.12
CA GLY A 132 11.80 5.50 -1.27
C GLY A 132 13.30 5.34 -1.50
N ASN A 133 13.69 5.33 -2.78
CA ASN A 133 15.01 5.04 -3.35
C ASN A 133 16.14 5.97 -2.88
N ASN A 134 16.34 6.10 -1.57
CA ASN A 134 17.20 7.07 -0.96
C ASN A 134 18.62 6.54 -0.95
N ASP A 135 19.50 7.35 -1.54
CA ASP A 135 20.92 7.12 -1.56
C ASP A 135 21.46 6.90 -0.14
N LYS A 136 22.27 5.85 0.07
CA LYS A 136 22.94 5.59 1.35
C LYS A 136 23.70 6.81 1.86
N GLU A 137 24.27 7.60 0.95
CA GLU A 137 24.95 8.86 1.26
C GLU A 137 23.99 9.88 1.90
N ILE A 138 22.81 10.10 1.29
CA ILE A 138 21.78 11.01 1.80
C ILE A 138 21.25 10.51 3.15
N LEU A 139 21.06 9.21 3.32
CA LEU A 139 20.57 8.64 4.58
C LEU A 139 21.57 8.82 5.71
N ASN A 140 22.85 8.56 5.47
CA ASN A 140 23.90 8.80 6.46
C ASN A 140 24.01 10.29 6.82
N TRP A 141 23.82 11.16 5.84
CA TRP A 141 23.77 12.61 6.09
C TRP A 141 22.56 13.04 6.91
N LEU A 142 21.35 12.56 6.57
CA LEU A 142 20.13 12.82 7.34
C LEU A 142 20.24 12.29 8.78
N GLU A 143 20.89 11.15 8.98
CA GLU A 143 21.17 10.61 10.31
C GLU A 143 22.05 11.58 11.13
N ASN A 144 23.14 12.09 10.56
CA ASN A 144 23.99 13.09 11.21
C ASN A 144 23.27 14.42 11.44
N LEU A 145 22.30 14.76 10.59
CA LEU A 145 21.46 15.95 10.74
C LEU A 145 20.47 15.82 11.91
N LEU A 146 19.90 14.62 12.12
CA LEU A 146 18.85 14.35 13.09
C LEU A 146 19.37 14.01 14.49
N LYS A 147 20.53 13.35 14.63
CA LYS A 147 21.13 12.99 15.94
C LYS A 147 21.17 14.16 16.93
N PRO A 148 21.67 15.36 16.57
CA PRO A 148 21.72 16.49 17.51
C PRO A 148 20.34 16.98 17.97
N LEU A 149 19.29 16.76 17.17
CA LEU A 149 17.94 17.25 17.48
C LEU A 149 17.31 16.56 18.70
N MET A 150 17.80 15.37 19.08
CA MET A 150 17.32 14.65 20.27
C MET A 150 17.62 15.41 21.58
N GLY A 151 18.73 16.13 21.62
CA GLY A 151 19.20 16.91 22.79
C GLY A 151 18.96 18.40 22.66
N THR A 152 18.28 18.85 21.61
CA THR A 152 17.98 20.28 21.40
C THR A 152 16.87 20.75 22.35
N ASP A 153 16.93 22.02 22.76
CA ASP A 153 15.85 22.66 23.52
C ASP A 153 14.52 22.51 22.76
N PRO A 154 13.48 21.91 23.37
CA PRO A 154 12.16 21.80 22.77
C PRO A 154 11.56 23.13 22.26
N ALA A 155 11.93 24.26 22.86
CA ALA A 155 11.49 25.58 22.42
C ALA A 155 11.95 25.92 20.99
N GLU A 156 13.10 25.39 20.53
CA GLU A 156 13.58 25.59 19.17
C GLU A 156 12.83 24.74 18.13
N LEU A 157 12.31 23.57 18.52
CA LEU A 157 11.61 22.65 17.61
C LEU A 157 10.10 22.91 17.57
N ALA A 158 9.54 23.37 18.68
CA ALA A 158 8.11 23.59 18.88
C ALA A 158 7.43 24.44 17.79
N PRO A 159 8.00 25.56 17.30
CA PRO A 159 7.35 26.40 16.29
C PRO A 159 7.04 25.65 15.00
N PHE A 160 8.00 24.86 14.49
CA PHE A 160 7.80 24.07 13.27
C PHE A 160 6.74 22.99 13.45
N VAL A 161 6.82 22.21 14.54
CA VAL A 161 5.85 21.13 14.81
C VAL A 161 4.44 21.69 15.03
N ALA A 162 4.31 22.83 15.73
CA ALA A 162 3.04 23.53 15.88
C ALA A 162 2.48 24.00 14.53
N ARG A 163 3.33 24.53 13.65
CA ARG A 163 2.95 24.98 12.29
C ARG A 163 2.39 23.82 11.45
N LEU A 164 3.01 22.64 11.51
CA LEU A 164 2.47 21.44 10.86
C LEU A 164 1.07 21.10 11.37
N GLY A 165 0.87 21.10 12.69
CA GLY A 165 -0.43 20.80 13.28
C GLY A 165 -1.53 21.84 12.99
N GLU A 166 -1.15 23.09 12.77
CA GLU A 166 -2.07 24.15 12.29
C GLU A 166 -2.48 23.94 10.82
N GLN A 167 -1.53 23.48 10.00
CA GLN A 167 -1.76 23.13 8.59
C GLN A 167 -2.49 21.78 8.43
N GLY A 168 -2.63 21.00 9.50
CA GLY A 168 -3.23 19.66 9.47
C GLY A 168 -2.29 18.60 8.87
N ILE A 169 -0.99 18.84 8.94
CA ILE A 169 0.08 17.95 8.49
C ILE A 169 0.70 17.29 9.72
N THR A 170 1.12 16.03 9.57
CA THR A 170 1.80 15.28 10.63
C THR A 170 3.26 15.08 10.27
N LEU A 171 4.14 15.06 11.27
CA LEU A 171 5.55 14.74 11.11
C LEU A 171 5.75 13.38 10.43
N ALA A 172 6.81 13.30 9.64
CA ALA A 172 7.26 12.06 9.04
C ALA A 172 7.59 11.07 10.17
N PHE A 173 7.15 9.82 10.03
CA PHE A 173 7.22 8.86 11.12
C PHE A 173 8.64 8.67 11.70
N PRO A 174 9.71 8.51 10.90
CA PRO A 174 11.06 8.40 11.44
C PRO A 174 11.45 9.63 12.26
N VAL A 175 11.21 10.84 11.72
CA VAL A 175 11.51 12.12 12.39
C VAL A 175 10.77 12.25 13.71
N ARG A 176 9.48 11.88 13.72
CA ARG A 176 8.65 11.86 14.93
C ARG A 176 9.26 10.97 16.01
N GLN A 177 9.62 9.73 15.67
CA GLN A 177 10.20 8.76 16.61
C GLN A 177 11.46 9.32 17.28
N ILE A 178 12.32 9.96 16.51
CA ILE A 178 13.59 10.52 16.98
C ILE A 178 13.36 11.65 17.99
N ILE A 179 12.57 12.66 17.63
CA ILE A 179 12.40 13.83 18.50
C ILE A 179 11.56 13.48 19.74
N VAL A 180 10.54 12.63 19.59
CA VAL A 180 9.71 12.16 20.71
C VAL A 180 10.52 11.28 21.67
N GLY A 181 11.48 10.50 21.18
CA GLY A 181 12.42 9.76 22.02
C GLY A 181 13.41 10.63 22.81
N GLY A 182 13.57 11.91 22.44
CA GLY A 182 14.50 12.86 23.06
C GLY A 182 13.88 13.79 24.11
N LEU A 183 14.48 14.98 24.28
CA LEU A 183 13.99 16.00 25.22
C LEU A 183 12.60 16.53 24.85
N PHE A 184 12.24 16.56 23.57
CA PHE A 184 10.96 17.07 23.09
C PHE A 184 9.77 16.25 23.63
N GLY A 185 9.83 14.91 23.56
CA GLY A 185 8.76 14.07 24.11
C GLY A 185 8.62 14.17 25.62
N ARG A 186 9.74 14.26 26.36
CA ARG A 186 9.73 14.50 27.82
C ARG A 186 9.07 15.83 28.16
N TRP A 187 9.34 16.88 27.39
CA TRP A 187 8.77 18.22 27.54
C TRP A 187 7.26 18.26 27.31
N ILE A 188 6.74 17.50 26.33
CA ILE A 188 5.29 17.33 26.10
C ILE A 188 4.65 16.62 27.30
N ASN A 189 5.23 15.48 27.72
CA ASN A 189 4.72 14.69 28.83
C ASN A 189 4.70 15.47 30.14
N ALA A 190 5.72 16.30 30.39
CA ALA A 190 5.78 17.18 31.55
C ALA A 190 4.62 18.19 31.57
N ARG A 191 4.27 18.81 30.43
CA ARG A 191 3.13 19.74 30.34
C ARG A 191 1.79 19.06 30.50
N LEU A 192 1.64 17.85 29.95
CA LEU A 192 0.43 17.06 30.14
C LEU A 192 0.25 16.65 31.62
N THR A 193 1.35 16.33 32.30
CA THR A 193 1.32 15.86 33.71
C THR A 193 1.20 17.00 34.71
N ASN A 194 1.94 18.08 34.52
CA ASN A 194 1.98 19.22 35.45
C ASN A 194 0.81 20.19 35.24
N GLY A 195 0.12 20.08 34.11
CA GLY A 195 -0.89 21.04 33.68
C GLY A 195 -0.30 22.22 32.90
N THR A 196 -1.13 22.79 32.03
CA THR A 196 -0.76 23.91 31.15
C THR A 196 -2.03 24.66 30.76
N SER A 197 -1.94 25.98 30.62
CA SER A 197 -3.09 26.86 30.37
C SER A 197 -2.75 27.99 29.40
N GLY A 198 -3.75 28.77 28.99
CA GLY A 198 -3.55 29.95 28.14
C GLY A 198 -2.91 29.64 26.78
N PRO A 199 -2.06 30.55 26.25
CA PRO A 199 -1.40 30.39 24.96
C PRO A 199 -0.52 29.14 24.85
N GLU A 200 0.11 28.71 25.95
CA GLU A 200 0.96 27.51 25.98
C GLU A 200 0.14 26.25 25.71
N LEU A 201 -1.10 26.18 26.20
CA LEU A 201 -2.00 25.05 25.92
C LEU A 201 -2.40 25.00 24.45
N GLU A 202 -2.63 26.15 23.82
CA GLU A 202 -2.94 26.20 22.39
C GLU A 202 -1.76 25.73 21.55
N GLN A 203 -0.55 26.18 21.91
CA GLN A 203 0.68 25.74 21.25
C GLN A 203 0.88 24.23 21.44
N LEU A 204 0.71 23.70 22.67
CA LEU A 204 0.77 22.27 22.95
C LEU A 204 -0.22 21.48 22.09
N CYS A 205 -1.47 21.96 21.96
CA CYS A 205 -2.48 21.33 21.11
C CYS A 205 -2.10 21.34 19.61
N ARG A 206 -1.45 22.41 19.12
CA ARG A 206 -0.90 22.46 17.76
C ARG A 206 0.26 21.46 17.61
N ILE A 207 1.16 21.38 18.58
CA ILE A 207 2.27 20.42 18.60
C ILE A 207 1.75 18.99 18.58
N ILE A 208 0.79 18.63 19.44
CA ILE A 208 0.18 17.30 19.48
C ILE A 208 -0.43 16.94 18.12
N ARG A 209 -1.14 17.88 17.47
CA ARG A 209 -1.64 17.70 16.09
C ARG A 209 -0.53 17.48 15.07
N GLY A 210 0.57 18.24 15.16
CA GLY A 210 1.74 18.09 14.29
C GLY A 210 2.50 16.78 14.48
N ILE A 211 2.48 16.22 15.69
CA ILE A 211 3.03 14.87 15.96
C ILE A 211 2.14 13.80 15.34
N GLY A 212 0.82 13.99 15.42
CA GLY A 212 -0.13 13.07 14.80
C GLY A 212 -0.16 11.68 15.43
N ASP A 213 0.10 11.58 16.74
CA ASP A 213 0.05 10.33 17.49
C ASP A 213 -1.18 10.34 18.43
N ALA A 214 -2.04 9.33 18.27
CA ALA A 214 -3.27 9.18 19.01
C ALA A 214 -3.04 8.98 20.53
N ASN A 215 -1.88 8.45 20.94
CA ASN A 215 -1.52 8.30 22.35
C ASN A 215 -1.47 9.64 23.09
N TYR A 216 -1.01 10.71 22.41
CA TYR A 216 -1.02 12.05 22.98
C TYR A 216 -2.44 12.64 23.07
N ALA A 217 -3.36 12.24 22.20
CA ALA A 217 -4.76 12.64 22.31
C ALA A 217 -5.44 11.97 23.52
N GLU A 218 -5.13 10.70 23.78
CA GLU A 218 -5.57 10.02 25.00
C GLU A 218 -4.93 10.62 26.26
N ALA A 219 -3.62 10.89 26.24
CA ALA A 219 -2.93 11.54 27.35
C ALA A 219 -3.50 12.93 27.64
N LEU A 220 -3.83 13.71 26.61
CA LEU A 220 -4.52 15.00 26.74
C LEU A 220 -5.92 14.84 27.34
N ALA A 221 -6.69 13.84 26.90
CA ALA A 221 -8.00 13.56 27.50
C ALA A 221 -7.89 13.15 28.98
N LYS A 222 -6.87 12.35 29.34
CA LYS A 222 -6.59 11.96 30.72
C LYS A 222 -6.17 13.16 31.59
N ALA A 223 -5.36 14.07 31.07
CA ALA A 223 -4.98 15.30 31.77
C ALA A 223 -6.21 16.18 32.07
N VAL A 224 -7.18 16.24 31.14
CA VAL A 224 -8.47 16.90 31.38
C VAL A 224 -9.28 16.17 32.46
N GLU A 225 -9.34 14.84 32.43
CA GLU A 225 -10.06 14.04 33.43
C GLU A 225 -9.51 14.23 34.86
N LEU A 226 -8.19 14.35 34.98
CA LEU A 226 -7.46 14.62 36.21
C LEU A 226 -7.45 16.09 36.65
N ASN A 227 -8.19 16.97 35.95
CA ASN A 227 -8.24 18.42 36.18
C ASN A 227 -6.87 19.14 36.07
N GLN A 228 -5.88 18.55 35.39
CA GLN A 228 -4.59 19.18 35.12
C GLN A 228 -4.70 20.21 33.99
N ILE A 229 -5.64 19.99 33.06
CA ILE A 229 -5.91 20.89 31.93
C ILE A 229 -7.40 21.20 31.89
N VAL A 230 -7.73 22.49 31.76
CA VAL A 230 -9.12 22.94 31.59
C VAL A 230 -9.55 22.67 30.14
N PRO A 231 -10.67 21.96 29.90
CA PRO A 231 -11.14 21.70 28.55
C PRO A 231 -11.56 23.00 27.86
N ASN A 232 -11.06 23.22 26.64
CA ASN A 232 -11.48 24.30 25.76
C ASN A 232 -11.72 23.77 24.33
N VAL A 233 -12.19 24.65 23.43
CA VAL A 233 -12.48 24.29 22.04
C VAL A 233 -11.24 23.71 21.32
N THR A 234 -10.05 24.24 21.57
CA THR A 234 -8.80 23.81 20.95
C THR A 234 -8.39 22.40 21.41
N VAL A 235 -8.53 22.11 22.71
CA VAL A 235 -8.31 20.78 23.29
C VAL A 235 -9.27 19.77 22.67
N LEU A 236 -10.57 20.04 22.68
CA LEU A 236 -11.58 19.13 22.14
C LEU A 236 -11.39 18.88 20.63
N ARG A 237 -11.01 19.90 19.87
CA ARG A 237 -10.69 19.76 18.43
C ARG A 237 -9.43 18.93 18.20
N THR A 238 -8.44 19.04 19.07
CA THR A 238 -7.22 18.21 19.00
C THR A 238 -7.55 16.75 19.26
N ILE A 239 -8.35 16.48 20.29
CA ILE A 239 -8.84 15.14 20.62
C ILE A 239 -9.74 14.59 19.50
N THR A 240 -10.56 15.43 18.86
CA THR A 240 -11.39 15.04 17.71
C THR A 240 -10.56 14.64 16.49
N ALA A 241 -9.48 15.38 16.23
CA ALA A 241 -8.63 15.17 15.05
C ALA A 241 -7.79 13.88 15.16
N LEU A 242 -7.33 13.54 16.36
CA LEU A 242 -6.36 12.47 16.57
C LEU A 242 -6.90 11.26 17.36
N GLY A 243 -7.95 11.45 18.15
CA GLY A 243 -8.48 10.43 19.03
C GLY A 243 -8.97 9.21 18.28
N GLU A 244 -8.64 8.02 18.76
CA GLU A 244 -9.16 6.77 18.23
C GLU A 244 -10.64 6.62 18.59
N ALA A 245 -11.47 6.16 17.64
CA ALA A 245 -12.90 6.03 17.89
C ALA A 245 -13.19 4.87 18.87
N GLY A 246 -14.05 5.14 19.85
CA GLY A 246 -14.38 4.18 20.91
C GLY A 246 -13.33 4.06 22.01
N ASN A 247 -12.39 5.02 22.11
CA ASN A 247 -11.50 5.14 23.25
C ASN A 247 -12.30 5.52 24.51
N LYS A 248 -12.23 4.69 25.55
CA LYS A 248 -13.04 4.84 26.77
C LYS A 248 -12.67 6.11 27.55
N THR A 249 -11.38 6.41 27.65
CA THR A 249 -10.82 7.60 28.33
C THR A 249 -11.36 8.88 27.68
N ILE A 250 -11.24 8.96 26.35
CA ILE A 250 -11.74 10.10 25.57
C ILE A 250 -13.26 10.23 25.76
N MET A 251 -14.01 9.13 25.61
CA MET A 251 -15.47 9.17 25.73
C MET A 251 -15.95 9.58 27.13
N GLY A 252 -15.32 9.05 28.19
CA GLY A 252 -15.63 9.43 29.58
C GLY A 252 -15.42 10.92 29.81
N MET A 253 -14.29 11.45 29.34
CA MET A 253 -13.97 12.88 29.42
C MET A 253 -14.98 13.74 28.63
N LEU A 254 -15.34 13.34 27.40
CA LEU A 254 -16.30 14.09 26.58
C LEU A 254 -17.68 14.19 27.24
N LEU A 255 -18.20 13.07 27.77
CA LEU A 255 -19.50 13.05 28.45
C LEU A 255 -19.52 13.93 29.70
N LYS A 256 -18.45 13.88 30.52
CA LYS A 256 -18.28 14.73 31.71
C LYS A 256 -18.14 16.22 31.34
N THR A 257 -17.46 16.52 30.23
CA THR A 257 -17.29 17.90 29.76
C THR A 257 -18.61 18.47 29.25
N LEU A 258 -19.39 17.67 28.51
CA LEU A 258 -20.66 18.11 27.91
C LEU A 258 -21.69 18.53 28.96
N SER A 259 -21.76 17.84 30.12
CA SER A 259 -22.76 18.15 31.16
C SER A 259 -22.61 19.55 31.74
N ASN A 260 -21.41 20.15 31.63
CA ASN A 260 -21.06 21.44 32.22
C ASN A 260 -20.68 22.49 31.15
N ALA A 261 -20.87 22.21 29.85
CA ALA A 261 -20.34 23.02 28.76
C ALA A 261 -21.26 24.19 28.35
N ALA A 262 -20.67 25.36 28.12
CA ALA A 262 -21.30 26.48 27.43
C ALA A 262 -21.36 26.27 25.89
N ASN A 263 -22.16 27.07 25.17
CA ASN A 263 -22.48 26.91 23.73
C ASN A 263 -21.29 26.50 22.83
N GLY A 264 -20.23 27.32 22.79
CA GLY A 264 -19.09 27.05 21.89
C GLY A 264 -18.27 25.80 22.27
N LEU A 265 -18.19 25.47 23.56
CA LEU A 265 -17.49 24.27 24.04
C LEU A 265 -18.33 23.02 23.77
N ALA A 266 -19.65 23.11 23.96
CA ALA A 266 -20.58 22.02 23.71
C ALA A 266 -20.61 21.62 22.23
N GLY A 267 -20.60 22.58 21.29
CA GLY A 267 -20.52 22.29 19.86
C GLY A 267 -19.28 21.47 19.48
N ALA A 268 -18.11 21.84 20.00
CA ALA A 268 -16.87 21.08 19.79
C ALA A 268 -16.91 19.69 20.47
N CYS A 269 -17.55 19.58 21.63
CA CYS A 269 -17.73 18.30 22.32
C CYS A 269 -18.65 17.36 21.54
N LEU A 270 -19.77 17.86 21.01
CA LEU A 270 -20.69 17.08 20.17
C LEU A 270 -20.01 16.59 18.88
N GLU A 271 -19.20 17.43 18.24
CA GLU A 271 -18.38 17.01 17.09
C GLU A 271 -17.42 15.88 17.46
N ALA A 272 -16.74 15.98 18.61
CA ALA A 272 -15.86 14.94 19.11
C ALA A 272 -16.61 13.62 19.33
N ILE A 273 -17.80 13.66 19.93
CA ILE A 273 -18.63 12.47 20.18
C ILE A 273 -19.09 11.80 18.88
N ILE A 274 -19.42 12.59 17.85
CA ILE A 274 -19.77 12.06 16.53
C ILE A 274 -18.54 11.43 15.85
N ALA A 275 -17.38 12.08 15.94
CA ALA A 275 -16.13 11.55 15.38
C ALA A 275 -15.71 10.22 16.05
N GLN A 276 -16.06 10.06 17.32
CA GLN A 276 -15.85 8.83 18.10
C GLN A 276 -16.82 7.69 17.74
N ASP A 277 -17.76 7.92 16.81
CA ASP A 277 -18.76 6.93 16.35
C ASP A 277 -19.51 6.27 17.52
N HIS A 278 -19.83 7.08 18.54
CA HIS A 278 -20.43 6.59 19.78
C HIS A 278 -21.81 5.96 19.53
N PRO A 279 -22.10 4.74 20.02
CA PRO A 279 -23.37 4.05 19.77
C PRO A 279 -24.62 4.78 20.24
N GLY A 280 -24.50 5.75 21.16
CA GLY A 280 -25.60 6.58 21.65
C GLY A 280 -25.55 8.04 21.17
N ALA A 281 -24.72 8.38 20.18
CA ALA A 281 -24.55 9.76 19.73
C ALA A 281 -25.88 10.43 19.32
N GLY A 282 -26.77 9.69 18.64
CA GLY A 282 -28.08 10.18 18.24
C GLY A 282 -28.96 10.56 19.43
N LYS A 283 -29.09 9.65 20.40
CA LYS A 283 -29.84 9.91 21.64
C LYS A 283 -29.28 11.10 22.42
N LEU A 284 -27.96 11.22 22.46
CA LEU A 284 -27.29 12.32 23.15
C LEU A 284 -27.61 13.67 22.48
N LEU A 285 -27.46 13.76 21.16
CA LEU A 285 -27.82 14.98 20.42
C LEU A 285 -29.30 15.35 20.61
N ALA A 286 -30.20 14.36 20.62
CA ALA A 286 -31.62 14.58 20.86
C ALA A 286 -31.88 15.12 22.28
N SER A 287 -31.20 14.55 23.29
CA SER A 287 -31.29 15.02 24.68
C SER A 287 -30.75 16.45 24.82
N VAL A 288 -29.63 16.79 24.20
CA VAL A 288 -29.09 18.16 24.23
C VAL A 288 -30.06 19.13 23.57
N ARG A 289 -30.63 18.79 22.41
CA ARG A 289 -31.66 19.60 21.75
C ARG A 289 -32.88 19.86 22.64
N GLY A 290 -33.37 18.83 23.32
CA GLY A 290 -34.62 18.90 24.10
C GLY A 290 -34.46 19.49 25.51
N LYS A 291 -33.34 19.25 26.18
CA LYS A 291 -33.15 19.59 27.60
C LYS A 291 -32.22 20.78 27.84
N MET A 292 -31.49 21.24 26.83
CA MET A 292 -30.51 22.33 26.97
C MET A 292 -30.78 23.43 25.92
N PRO A 293 -31.73 24.35 26.15
CA PRO A 293 -32.19 25.33 25.16
C PRO A 293 -31.07 26.19 24.56
N GLY A 294 -30.09 26.59 25.37
CA GLY A 294 -28.92 27.34 24.90
C GLY A 294 -28.04 26.58 23.89
N LEU A 295 -28.11 25.24 23.90
CA LEU A 295 -27.33 24.34 23.03
C LEU A 295 -28.14 23.79 21.85
N LYS A 296 -29.40 24.22 21.68
CA LYS A 296 -30.31 23.71 20.64
C LYS A 296 -29.69 23.79 19.25
N ASN A 297 -29.14 24.95 18.86
CA ASN A 297 -28.55 25.15 17.54
C ASN A 297 -27.30 24.29 17.31
N ALA A 298 -26.48 24.08 18.36
CA ALA A 298 -25.32 23.20 18.29
C ALA A 298 -25.75 21.76 18.02
N ALA A 299 -26.81 21.27 18.67
CA ALA A 299 -27.33 19.93 18.42
C ALA A 299 -27.93 19.77 17.01
N ILE A 300 -28.74 20.72 16.56
CA ILE A 300 -29.42 20.65 15.25
C ILE A 300 -28.42 20.70 14.10
N SER A 301 -27.47 21.63 14.14
CA SER A 301 -26.45 21.80 13.09
C SER A 301 -25.53 20.58 12.92
N ARG A 302 -25.36 19.74 13.95
CA ARG A 302 -24.59 18.48 13.87
C ARG A 302 -25.43 17.25 13.56
N ALA A 303 -26.77 17.31 13.64
CA ALA A 303 -27.61 16.16 13.40
C ALA A 303 -27.38 15.51 12.01
N PRO A 304 -27.19 16.26 10.90
CA PRO A 304 -26.83 15.68 9.60
C PRO A 304 -25.44 15.04 9.51
N LEU A 305 -24.58 15.21 10.53
CA LEU A 305 -23.27 14.55 10.60
C LEU A 305 -23.35 13.17 11.30
N LEU A 306 -24.53 12.79 11.80
CA LEU A 306 -24.75 11.45 12.35
C LEU A 306 -24.69 10.40 11.24
N GLY A 307 -24.03 9.28 11.54
CA GLY A 307 -24.16 8.08 10.71
C GLY A 307 -25.56 7.49 10.82
N ASP A 308 -25.86 6.51 9.98
CA ASP A 308 -27.17 5.87 9.83
C ASP A 308 -27.82 5.43 11.15
N ILE A 309 -27.07 4.72 12.01
CA ILE A 309 -27.56 4.31 13.34
C ILE A 309 -27.84 5.51 14.24
N GLY A 310 -26.94 6.50 14.24
CA GLY A 310 -27.12 7.72 15.04
C GLY A 310 -28.31 8.54 14.57
N HIS A 311 -28.54 8.62 13.26
CA HIS A 311 -29.70 9.30 12.68
C HIS A 311 -31.00 8.64 13.10
N MET A 312 -31.13 7.32 12.95
CA MET A 312 -32.32 6.58 13.39
C MET A 312 -32.62 6.79 14.89
N GLN A 313 -31.59 6.73 15.73
CA GLN A 313 -31.72 6.99 17.16
C GLN A 313 -32.14 8.42 17.48
N TYR A 314 -31.61 9.40 16.76
CA TYR A 314 -31.94 10.81 16.95
C TYR A 314 -33.42 11.03 16.67
N ILE A 315 -33.93 10.59 15.51
CA ILE A 315 -35.34 10.73 15.15
C ILE A 315 -36.25 9.98 16.11
N ALA A 316 -35.93 8.72 16.44
CA ALA A 316 -36.72 7.89 17.35
C ALA A 316 -36.75 8.39 18.80
N SER A 317 -35.92 9.38 19.16
CA SER A 317 -35.95 9.99 20.49
C SER A 317 -37.05 11.03 20.66
N PHE A 318 -37.81 11.33 19.60
CA PHE A 318 -38.88 12.34 19.61
C PHE A 318 -40.26 11.72 19.32
N PRO A 319 -41.34 12.30 19.88
CA PRO A 319 -42.72 11.92 19.55
C PRO A 319 -43.02 11.99 18.05
N GLU A 320 -43.87 11.09 17.54
CA GLU A 320 -44.18 10.96 16.11
C GLU A 320 -44.72 12.26 15.49
N ASP A 321 -45.52 13.03 16.23
CA ASP A 321 -46.08 14.33 15.83
C ASP A 321 -45.00 15.41 15.65
N ALA A 322 -43.87 15.32 16.35
CA ALA A 322 -42.75 16.26 16.24
C ALA A 322 -41.68 15.83 15.22
N GLN A 323 -41.70 14.57 14.74
CA GLN A 323 -40.65 14.04 13.86
C GLN A 323 -40.58 14.78 12.52
N LEU A 324 -41.72 15.24 11.99
CA LEU A 324 -41.74 15.97 10.72
C LEU A 324 -40.93 17.26 10.81
N ASP A 325 -41.22 18.11 11.80
CA ASP A 325 -40.49 19.37 11.99
C ASP A 325 -38.98 19.15 12.17
N ILE A 326 -38.61 18.07 12.87
CA ILE A 326 -37.21 17.70 13.08
C ILE A 326 -36.54 17.28 11.76
N HIS A 327 -37.22 16.50 10.92
CA HIS A 327 -36.72 16.17 9.59
C HIS A 327 -36.52 17.44 8.75
N MET A 328 -37.47 18.39 8.80
CA MET A 328 -37.38 19.64 8.05
C MET A 328 -36.22 20.54 8.51
N GLU A 329 -36.04 20.69 9.84
CA GLU A 329 -34.88 21.37 10.43
C GLU A 329 -33.57 20.72 9.96
N MET A 330 -33.50 19.38 10.03
CA MET A 330 -32.31 18.62 9.66
C MET A 330 -32.00 18.72 8.15
N LEU A 331 -33.02 18.69 7.30
CA LEU A 331 -32.86 18.85 5.85
C LEU A 331 -32.38 20.26 5.49
N GLY A 332 -32.88 21.30 6.16
CA GLY A 332 -32.41 22.67 5.96
C GLY A 332 -30.90 22.78 6.23
N VAL A 333 -30.42 22.19 7.34
CA VAL A 333 -28.98 22.12 7.62
C VAL A 333 -28.26 21.31 6.55
N LEU A 334 -28.81 20.17 6.11
CA LEU A 334 -28.20 19.34 5.07
C LEU A 334 -28.03 20.09 3.75
N GLU A 335 -29.03 20.88 3.33
CA GLU A 335 -28.95 21.74 2.15
C GLU A 335 -27.81 22.76 2.23
N ALA A 336 -27.51 23.26 3.43
CA ALA A 336 -26.40 24.19 3.64
C ALA A 336 -25.03 23.49 3.61
N ILE A 337 -24.90 22.31 4.23
CA ILE A 337 -23.59 21.64 4.37
C ILE A 337 -23.23 20.70 3.21
N ALA A 338 -24.22 20.18 2.48
CA ALA A 338 -24.05 19.26 1.35
C ALA A 338 -25.07 19.54 0.22
N PRO A 339 -25.07 20.75 -0.37
CA PRO A 339 -26.07 21.18 -1.36
C PRO A 339 -26.10 20.33 -2.64
N ASP A 340 -24.97 19.74 -3.02
CA ASP A 340 -24.88 18.92 -4.23
C ASP A 340 -25.62 17.59 -4.05
N PHE A 341 -25.55 17.01 -2.85
CA PHE A 341 -26.27 15.80 -2.50
C PHE A 341 -27.79 16.02 -2.61
N THR A 342 -28.30 17.09 -1.99
CA THR A 342 -29.74 17.39 -1.99
C THR A 342 -30.24 17.64 -3.42
N ARG A 343 -29.49 18.38 -4.23
CA ARG A 343 -29.81 18.58 -5.64
C ARG A 343 -29.91 17.26 -6.42
N ASN A 344 -28.96 16.34 -6.22
CA ASN A 344 -28.90 15.08 -6.95
C ASN A 344 -30.01 14.12 -6.53
N ILE A 345 -30.37 14.06 -5.23
CA ILE A 345 -31.45 13.19 -4.77
C ILE A 345 -32.83 13.70 -5.23
N THR A 346 -33.04 15.02 -5.27
CA THR A 346 -34.25 15.63 -5.82
C THR A 346 -34.37 15.30 -7.31
N ARG A 347 -33.30 15.46 -8.11
CA ARG A 347 -33.28 15.06 -9.54
C ARG A 347 -33.63 13.58 -9.74
N GLN A 348 -33.07 12.68 -8.94
CA GLN A 348 -33.37 11.24 -9.02
C GLN A 348 -34.82 10.89 -8.64
N CYS A 349 -35.43 11.67 -7.75
CA CYS A 349 -36.84 11.47 -7.37
C CYS A 349 -37.78 12.01 -8.45
N LEU A 350 -37.47 13.18 -9.03
CA LEU A 350 -38.22 13.76 -10.14
C LEU A 350 -38.10 12.92 -11.43
N SER A 351 -36.93 12.33 -11.72
CA SER A 351 -36.75 11.49 -12.92
C SER A 351 -37.54 10.18 -12.88
N LYS A 352 -37.92 9.67 -11.70
CA LYS A 352 -38.83 8.52 -11.53
C LYS A 352 -40.30 8.88 -11.73
N GLN A 353 -40.69 10.14 -11.52
CA GLN A 353 -42.04 10.64 -11.86
C GLN A 353 -42.14 11.11 -13.31
N ALA A 354 -41.04 11.57 -13.92
CA ALA A 354 -41.00 12.01 -15.32
C ALA A 354 -40.96 10.86 -16.34
N ALA A 355 -40.75 9.60 -15.92
CA ALA A 355 -40.77 8.43 -16.80
C ALA A 355 -42.17 8.09 -17.35
N SER A 356 -43.23 8.84 -16.99
CA SER A 356 -44.56 8.76 -17.59
C SER A 356 -44.96 9.93 -18.49
N LEU A 357 -44.08 10.92 -18.76
CA LEU A 357 -44.43 12.10 -19.59
C LEU A 357 -43.27 12.49 -20.52
N SER A 358 -43.42 12.03 -21.77
CA SER A 358 -42.93 12.51 -23.07
C SER A 358 -41.71 13.44 -23.23
N HIS A 359 -40.93 13.10 -24.26
CA HIS A 359 -40.13 13.96 -25.13
C HIS A 359 -40.62 15.41 -25.31
N ALA A 360 -39.68 16.36 -25.27
CA ALA A 360 -39.64 17.52 -26.19
C ALA A 360 -38.24 18.15 -26.23
N THR A 361 -37.75 18.29 -27.46
CA THR A 361 -36.57 19.03 -27.95
C THR A 361 -36.61 20.54 -27.70
N THR A 362 -35.42 21.16 -27.56
CA THR A 362 -34.95 22.49 -28.08
C THR A 362 -34.01 23.15 -27.06
N ALA A 363 -33.12 24.10 -27.36
CA ALA A 363 -32.37 24.52 -28.54
C ALA A 363 -31.26 25.43 -27.97
N ILE A 364 -30.11 25.44 -28.62
CA ILE A 364 -28.94 26.26 -28.28
C ILE A 364 -29.29 27.75 -28.50
N LYS A 365 -29.04 28.59 -27.49
CA LYS A 365 -29.07 30.05 -27.62
C LYS A 365 -27.67 30.62 -27.44
N SER A 366 -27.22 31.30 -28.49
CA SER A 366 -25.97 32.03 -28.66
C SER A 366 -25.92 33.34 -27.85
N ARG A 367 -24.70 33.75 -27.52
CA ARG A 367 -24.29 35.03 -26.88
C ARG A 367 -24.80 36.27 -27.62
N PRO A 368 -24.97 37.43 -26.93
CA PRO A 368 -25.36 38.68 -27.57
C PRO A 368 -24.17 39.36 -28.26
N LYS A 369 -24.42 39.88 -29.47
CA LYS A 369 -23.63 40.90 -30.16
C LYS A 369 -23.87 42.26 -29.49
N LYS A 370 -22.82 43.07 -29.34
CA LYS A 370 -22.92 44.50 -29.05
C LYS A 370 -22.96 45.28 -30.35
N GLU A 371 -23.92 46.19 -30.45
CA GLU A 371 -24.04 47.21 -31.48
C GLU A 371 -23.09 48.38 -31.20
N ASN A 372 -22.55 48.93 -32.30
CA ASN A 372 -21.86 50.21 -32.36
C ASN A 372 -22.90 51.34 -32.38
N THR A 373 -22.60 52.44 -31.68
CA THR A 373 -22.99 53.80 -32.11
C THR A 373 -21.94 54.80 -31.66
N ASP A 374 -21.46 55.53 -32.66
CA ASP A 374 -21.08 56.93 -32.74
C ASP A 374 -19.77 57.50 -32.14
N ASP A 375 -19.17 58.27 -33.06
CA ASP A 375 -17.87 58.92 -33.17
C ASP A 375 -17.83 60.26 -32.38
N PRO A 376 -16.67 60.93 -32.20
CA PRO A 376 -16.19 61.74 -33.32
C PRO A 376 -14.68 61.73 -33.55
N ALA A 377 -14.32 61.68 -34.83
CA ALA A 377 -13.05 62.08 -35.38
C ALA A 377 -12.64 63.53 -34.98
N GLN A 378 -11.38 63.71 -34.60
CA GLN A 378 -10.36 64.38 -35.43
C GLN A 378 -9.11 64.70 -34.60
N SER A 379 -7.96 64.14 -34.97
CA SER A 379 -6.72 64.94 -35.04
C SER A 379 -5.68 64.33 -35.98
N GLY A 380 -5.21 65.15 -36.92
CA GLY A 380 -3.78 65.28 -37.26
C GLY A 380 -3.15 64.26 -38.22
N PHE A 381 -3.25 64.52 -39.53
CA PHE A 381 -2.36 63.97 -40.55
C PHE A 381 -1.40 65.06 -41.07
N PHE A 382 -0.15 65.10 -40.60
CA PHE A 382 1.08 64.93 -41.41
C PHE A 382 2.38 65.46 -40.76
N LYS A 383 3.42 64.61 -40.93
CA LYS A 383 4.84 64.89 -41.17
C LYS A 383 5.71 65.45 -40.03
N ARG A 384 6.64 64.60 -39.59
CA ARG A 384 8.09 64.60 -39.92
C ARG A 384 8.78 63.56 -39.03
N LEU A 385 9.90 62.91 -39.33
CA LEU A 385 10.73 62.68 -40.52
C LEU A 385 11.67 61.53 -40.05
N PHE A 386 11.97 60.57 -40.91
CA PHE A 386 13.02 59.52 -40.78
C PHE A 386 13.46 59.09 -39.36
N LYS A 387 12.88 57.99 -38.88
CA LYS A 387 13.63 56.95 -38.15
C LYS A 387 13.49 55.67 -38.95
N SER A 388 14.61 55.01 -39.21
CA SER A 388 14.65 53.71 -39.89
C SER A 388 13.61 52.77 -39.26
N ARG A 389 12.77 52.15 -40.09
CA ARG A 389 11.85 51.09 -39.66
C ARG A 389 12.68 50.05 -38.90
N PRO A 390 12.40 49.74 -37.62
CA PRO A 390 13.07 48.64 -36.95
C PRO A 390 12.78 47.38 -37.76
N LYS A 391 13.82 46.60 -38.05
CA LYS A 391 13.69 45.31 -38.74
C LYS A 391 12.67 44.48 -37.96
N SER A 392 11.64 43.95 -38.62
CA SER A 392 10.73 42.98 -37.97
C SER A 392 11.41 41.62 -37.89
N LEU A 393 10.97 40.77 -36.97
CA LEU A 393 11.43 39.39 -36.92
C LEU A 393 11.22 38.68 -38.28
N GLU A 394 10.06 38.88 -38.91
CA GLU A 394 9.73 38.30 -40.23
C GLU A 394 10.76 38.63 -41.33
N GLU A 395 11.27 39.87 -41.37
CA GLU A 395 12.29 40.28 -42.36
C GLU A 395 13.67 39.63 -42.13
N LEU A 396 13.92 39.13 -40.93
CA LEU A 396 15.19 38.53 -40.51
C LEU A 396 15.20 37.00 -40.66
N LEU A 397 14.05 36.35 -40.54
CA LEU A 397 13.92 34.89 -40.62
C LEU A 397 14.51 34.31 -41.92
N PRO A 398 14.29 34.88 -43.13
CA PRO A 398 14.91 34.32 -44.35
C PRO A 398 16.44 34.40 -44.37
N LYS A 399 17.06 35.26 -43.55
CA LYS A 399 18.48 35.61 -43.64
C LYS A 399 19.36 34.92 -42.60
N PHE A 400 18.80 34.62 -41.42
CA PHE A 400 19.58 34.13 -40.29
C PHE A 400 18.86 32.99 -39.59
N ASN A 401 19.55 31.86 -39.38
CA ASN A 401 19.02 30.75 -38.58
C ASN A 401 19.14 31.01 -37.07
N ASN A 402 20.14 31.80 -36.65
CA ASN A 402 20.39 32.14 -35.26
C ASN A 402 20.27 33.65 -35.06
N LEU A 403 19.38 34.08 -34.17
CA LEU A 403 19.16 35.48 -33.81
C LEU A 403 19.43 35.65 -32.32
N ARG A 404 20.23 36.66 -31.95
CA ARG A 404 20.68 36.87 -30.57
C ARG A 404 20.61 38.34 -30.14
N ASP A 405 20.12 38.57 -28.92
CA ASP A 405 20.19 39.84 -28.17
C ASP A 405 19.60 41.06 -28.92
N MET A 406 18.53 40.84 -29.69
CA MET A 406 17.87 41.89 -30.48
C MET A 406 16.54 42.34 -29.87
N LYS A 407 16.28 43.64 -29.90
CA LYS A 407 14.97 44.21 -29.53
C LYS A 407 14.09 44.34 -30.78
N LEU A 408 13.05 43.54 -30.86
CA LEU A 408 12.14 43.40 -32.00
C LEU A 408 10.65 43.45 -31.55
N PRO A 409 10.24 44.42 -30.71
CA PRO A 409 8.89 44.46 -30.14
C PRO A 409 7.83 44.63 -31.23
N SER A 410 6.62 44.15 -30.95
CA SER A 410 5.46 44.25 -31.85
C SER A 410 5.72 43.74 -33.26
N SER A 411 6.54 42.68 -33.38
CA SER A 411 6.76 41.99 -34.65
C SER A 411 5.50 41.20 -35.03
N ARG A 412 5.16 41.15 -36.30
CA ARG A 412 4.14 40.25 -36.84
C ARG A 412 4.80 39.20 -37.70
N VAL A 413 4.45 37.94 -37.49
CA VAL A 413 4.91 36.79 -38.27
C VAL A 413 3.70 35.96 -38.64
N GLU A 414 3.47 35.76 -39.93
CA GLU A 414 2.31 35.05 -40.44
C GLU A 414 2.74 33.97 -41.44
N ASP A 415 2.07 32.81 -41.43
CA ASP A 415 2.26 31.72 -42.42
C ASP A 415 3.74 31.33 -42.62
N THR A 416 4.53 31.31 -41.55
CA THR A 416 5.98 31.10 -41.59
C THR A 416 6.39 29.78 -40.93
N GLU A 417 7.39 29.09 -41.51
CA GLU A 417 8.02 27.91 -40.92
C GLU A 417 9.39 28.25 -40.31
N MET A 418 9.57 27.84 -39.05
CA MET A 418 10.78 27.97 -38.27
C MET A 418 11.28 26.58 -37.88
N ASP A 419 12.12 25.98 -38.73
CA ASP A 419 12.75 24.68 -38.43
C ASP A 419 14.19 24.84 -37.94
N GLY A 420 14.49 24.28 -36.77
CA GLY A 420 15.85 24.19 -36.23
C GLY A 420 16.52 25.51 -35.86
N ARG A 421 15.75 26.61 -35.72
CA ARG A 421 16.28 27.96 -35.46
C ARG A 421 16.63 28.19 -33.99
N GLU A 422 17.60 29.07 -33.72
CA GLU A 422 17.93 29.53 -32.35
C GLU A 422 17.58 31.01 -32.17
N LEU A 423 16.71 31.31 -31.20
CA LEU A 423 16.27 32.66 -30.83
C LEU A 423 16.69 32.92 -29.38
N THR A 424 17.77 33.67 -29.17
CA THR A 424 18.34 33.90 -27.82
C THR A 424 18.29 35.37 -27.43
N GLY A 425 17.89 35.70 -26.21
CA GLY A 425 17.97 37.09 -25.70
C GLY A 425 17.10 38.10 -26.45
N LEU A 426 16.09 37.66 -27.21
CA LEU A 426 15.28 38.57 -28.02
C LEU A 426 14.24 39.28 -27.13
N THR A 427 13.90 40.52 -27.47
CA THR A 427 12.73 41.21 -26.90
C THR A 427 11.64 41.29 -27.96
N LEU A 428 10.62 40.45 -27.83
CA LEU A 428 9.49 40.31 -28.75
C LEU A 428 8.17 40.72 -28.10
N THR A 429 8.23 41.57 -27.06
CA THR A 429 7.06 42.09 -26.35
C THR A 429 5.96 42.56 -27.29
N GLY A 430 4.72 42.14 -27.05
CA GLY A 430 3.55 42.54 -27.85
C GLY A 430 3.54 42.05 -29.30
N SER A 431 4.33 41.02 -29.64
CA SER A 431 4.38 40.47 -31.01
C SER A 431 3.16 39.58 -31.33
N GLU A 432 2.97 39.26 -32.60
CA GLU A 432 1.91 38.37 -33.09
C GLU A 432 2.49 37.28 -34.00
N PHE A 433 2.17 36.03 -33.68
CA PHE A 433 2.47 34.86 -34.49
C PHE A 433 1.15 34.21 -34.90
N THR A 434 0.88 34.18 -36.21
CA THR A 434 -0.35 33.59 -36.74
C THR A 434 -0.02 32.51 -37.76
N ARG A 435 -0.61 31.31 -37.61
CA ARG A 435 -0.38 30.16 -38.51
C ARG A 435 1.12 29.86 -38.73
N THR A 436 1.91 30.04 -37.68
CA THR A 436 3.37 29.86 -37.72
C THR A 436 3.73 28.48 -37.16
N THR A 437 4.68 27.81 -37.80
CA THR A 437 5.17 26.50 -37.36
C THR A 437 6.56 26.60 -36.78
N PHE A 438 6.75 26.13 -35.55
CA PHE A 438 8.04 26.03 -34.88
C PHE A 438 8.41 24.55 -34.74
N THR A 439 9.34 24.08 -35.56
CA THR A 439 9.85 22.70 -35.48
C THR A 439 11.26 22.73 -34.95
N ARG A 440 11.56 21.98 -33.88
CA ARG A 440 12.92 21.88 -33.30
C ARG A 440 13.58 23.25 -33.03
N THR A 441 12.78 24.28 -32.77
CA THR A 441 13.28 25.64 -32.51
C THR A 441 13.71 25.75 -31.06
N LYS A 442 14.82 26.46 -30.82
CA LYS A 442 15.33 26.75 -29.47
C LYS A 442 15.16 28.22 -29.16
N VAL A 443 14.38 28.53 -28.14
CA VAL A 443 14.15 29.88 -27.65
C VAL A 443 14.73 29.99 -26.23
N ALA A 444 15.64 30.92 -26.01
CA ALA A 444 16.34 31.06 -24.74
C ALA A 444 16.42 32.53 -24.29
N GLY A 445 16.14 32.83 -23.02
CA GLY A 445 16.30 34.19 -22.48
C GLY A 445 15.48 35.26 -23.20
N THR A 446 14.39 34.87 -23.86
CA THR A 446 13.62 35.75 -24.76
C THR A 446 12.37 36.25 -24.06
N SER A 447 12.05 37.52 -24.24
CA SER A 447 10.81 38.15 -23.74
C SER A 447 9.73 38.04 -24.81
N LEU A 448 8.66 37.31 -24.51
CA LEU A 448 7.43 37.18 -25.29
C LEU A 448 6.24 37.73 -24.49
N ASP A 449 6.48 38.62 -23.54
CA ASP A 449 5.44 39.25 -22.73
C ASP A 449 4.40 39.96 -23.62
N ASP A 450 3.13 39.83 -23.24
CA ASP A 450 1.96 40.37 -23.97
C ASP A 450 1.89 39.96 -25.46
N THR A 451 2.50 38.84 -25.85
CA THR A 451 2.49 38.32 -27.24
C THR A 451 1.20 37.54 -27.54
N VAL A 452 0.84 37.41 -28.82
CA VAL A 452 -0.29 36.59 -29.29
C VAL A 452 0.19 35.47 -30.22
N PHE A 453 -0.23 34.23 -29.97
CA PHE A 453 -0.02 33.06 -30.81
C PHE A 453 -1.36 32.46 -31.24
N SER A 454 -1.68 32.55 -32.53
CA SER A 454 -2.95 32.07 -33.09
C SER A 454 -2.73 31.01 -34.14
N LEU A 455 -3.37 29.84 -33.98
CA LEU A 455 -3.31 28.74 -34.95
C LEU A 455 -1.88 28.24 -35.23
N CYS A 456 -0.99 28.33 -34.25
CA CYS A 456 0.41 27.93 -34.41
C CYS A 456 0.62 26.43 -34.15
N LEU A 457 1.67 25.87 -34.72
CA LEU A 457 2.10 24.49 -34.46
C LEU A 457 3.54 24.49 -33.94
N LEU A 458 3.74 24.00 -32.73
CA LEU A 458 5.06 23.88 -32.12
C LEU A 458 5.37 22.41 -31.89
N THR A 459 6.42 21.91 -32.51
CA THR A 459 6.79 20.49 -32.45
C THR A 459 8.26 20.35 -32.07
N SER A 460 8.51 19.56 -31.02
CA SER A 460 9.85 19.25 -30.51
C SER A 460 10.72 20.49 -30.27
N SER A 461 10.10 21.62 -29.90
CA SER A 461 10.78 22.90 -29.66
C SER A 461 11.12 23.07 -28.17
N GLU A 462 12.19 23.80 -27.88
CA GLU A 462 12.72 24.01 -26.54
C GLU A 462 12.65 25.49 -26.16
N PHE A 463 12.08 25.77 -25.00
CA PHE A 463 11.99 27.10 -24.41
C PHE A 463 12.72 27.08 -23.07
N LYS A 464 13.69 27.97 -22.90
CA LYS A 464 14.46 28.10 -21.66
C LYS A 464 14.49 29.55 -21.19
N ASN A 465 14.19 29.80 -19.92
CA ASN A 465 14.22 31.15 -19.35
C ASN A 465 13.47 32.18 -20.23
N THR A 466 12.30 31.78 -20.75
CA THR A 466 11.49 32.59 -21.66
C THR A 466 10.30 33.15 -20.90
N ASP A 467 10.02 34.43 -21.11
CA ASP A 467 8.91 35.12 -20.46
C ASP A 467 7.68 35.17 -21.37
N PHE A 468 6.61 34.47 -20.98
CA PHE A 468 5.29 34.50 -21.64
C PHE A 468 4.24 35.23 -20.78
N THR A 469 4.67 36.10 -19.86
CA THR A 469 3.75 36.85 -19.00
C THR A 469 2.71 37.59 -19.84
N GLY A 470 1.42 37.45 -19.51
CA GLY A 470 0.33 38.09 -20.26
C GLY A 470 0.12 37.60 -21.70
N THR A 471 0.84 36.59 -22.16
CA THR A 471 0.70 36.04 -23.53
C THR A 471 -0.67 35.38 -23.74
N GLU A 472 -1.21 35.47 -24.96
CA GLU A 472 -2.40 34.74 -25.39
C GLU A 472 -2.06 33.66 -26.42
N PHE A 473 -2.45 32.42 -26.15
CA PHE A 473 -2.40 31.32 -27.09
C PHE A 473 -3.82 30.90 -27.46
N SER A 474 -4.15 30.93 -28.75
CA SER A 474 -5.43 30.49 -29.28
C SER A 474 -5.25 29.40 -30.32
N ARG A 475 -5.89 28.24 -30.11
CA ARG A 475 -5.90 27.13 -31.07
C ARG A 475 -4.50 26.69 -31.52
N THR A 476 -3.56 26.76 -30.59
CA THR A 476 -2.15 26.41 -30.81
C THR A 476 -1.87 25.02 -30.28
N THR A 477 -1.09 24.24 -31.04
CA THR A 477 -0.68 22.87 -30.68
C THR A 477 0.79 22.82 -30.32
N PHE A 478 1.11 22.20 -29.19
CA PHE A 478 2.45 21.90 -28.71
C PHE A 478 2.62 20.38 -28.62
N ALA A 479 3.55 19.82 -29.39
CA ALA A 479 3.80 18.38 -29.41
C ALA A 479 5.27 18.10 -29.08
N GLY A 480 5.53 17.39 -27.98
CA GLY A 480 6.88 17.05 -27.53
C GLY A 480 7.77 18.26 -27.20
N CYS A 481 7.17 19.41 -26.88
CA CYS A 481 7.91 20.63 -26.53
C CYS A 481 8.40 20.58 -25.08
N SER A 482 9.50 21.30 -24.79
CA SER A 482 10.01 21.45 -23.43
C SER A 482 10.09 22.91 -23.01
N PHE A 483 9.64 23.20 -21.80
CA PHE A 483 9.68 24.52 -21.17
C PHE A 483 10.46 24.40 -19.86
N ASN A 484 11.56 25.11 -19.76
CA ASN A 484 12.44 25.10 -18.59
C ASN A 484 12.62 26.53 -18.06
N ASP A 485 12.37 26.73 -16.77
CA ASP A 485 12.55 28.03 -16.10
C ASP A 485 11.76 29.18 -16.75
N CYS A 486 10.63 28.88 -17.39
CA CYS A 486 9.79 29.87 -18.08
C CYS A 486 8.76 30.52 -17.15
N SER A 487 8.30 31.73 -17.49
CA SER A 487 7.16 32.40 -16.86
C SER A 487 5.95 32.35 -17.80
N PHE A 488 4.79 31.97 -17.26
CA PHE A 488 3.48 31.98 -17.91
C PHE A 488 2.46 32.74 -17.06
N LYS A 489 2.95 33.70 -16.25
CA LYS A 489 2.11 34.43 -15.30
C LYS A 489 1.02 35.18 -16.05
N GLY A 490 -0.24 34.96 -15.68
CA GLY A 490 -1.38 35.59 -16.34
C GLY A 490 -1.60 35.22 -17.81
N THR A 491 -0.87 34.22 -18.34
CA THR A 491 -1.05 33.72 -19.72
C THR A 491 -2.46 33.12 -19.90
N VAL A 492 -3.03 33.23 -21.10
CA VAL A 492 -4.31 32.62 -21.45
C VAL A 492 -4.13 31.59 -22.56
N PHE A 493 -4.51 30.34 -22.31
CA PHE A 493 -4.57 29.26 -23.30
C PHE A 493 -6.02 28.94 -23.64
N THR A 494 -6.45 29.21 -24.87
CA THR A 494 -7.81 28.92 -25.35
C THR A 494 -7.79 27.91 -26.49
N ASP A 495 -8.52 26.81 -26.32
CA ASP A 495 -8.65 25.73 -27.29
C ASP A 495 -7.27 25.17 -27.74
N CYS A 496 -6.29 25.14 -26.83
CA CYS A 496 -4.93 24.66 -27.10
C CYS A 496 -4.77 23.16 -26.85
N THR A 497 -3.71 22.57 -27.40
CA THR A 497 -3.35 21.17 -27.18
C THR A 497 -1.87 21.04 -26.83
N PHE A 498 -1.56 20.37 -25.71
CA PHE A 498 -0.24 19.93 -25.30
C PHE A 498 -0.22 18.40 -25.30
N GLU A 499 0.65 17.82 -26.11
CA GLU A 499 0.84 16.37 -26.21
C GLU A 499 2.30 16.04 -25.88
N GLU A 500 2.50 15.23 -24.85
CA GLU A 500 3.83 14.77 -24.41
C GLU A 500 4.83 15.91 -24.13
N CYS A 501 4.30 17.05 -23.69
CA CYS A 501 5.11 18.22 -23.33
C CYS A 501 5.73 18.06 -21.94
N ARG A 502 6.78 18.85 -21.68
CA ARG A 502 7.42 18.91 -20.37
C ARG A 502 7.55 20.34 -19.88
N PHE A 503 7.12 20.58 -18.65
CA PHE A 503 7.30 21.84 -17.93
C PHE A 503 8.19 21.58 -16.72
N ARG A 504 9.27 22.34 -16.60
CA ARG A 504 10.18 22.25 -15.45
C ARG A 504 10.47 23.63 -14.90
N ASN A 505 10.29 23.76 -13.60
CA ASN A 505 10.60 24.99 -12.87
C ASN A 505 9.82 26.19 -13.42
N CYS A 506 8.61 26.02 -13.95
CA CYS A 506 7.83 27.08 -14.59
C CYS A 506 6.91 27.80 -13.60
N GLY A 507 6.83 29.13 -13.74
CA GLY A 507 5.86 29.96 -13.02
C GLY A 507 4.60 30.07 -13.85
N MET A 508 3.48 29.55 -13.37
CA MET A 508 2.18 29.54 -14.06
C MET A 508 1.09 30.09 -13.13
N GLY A 509 1.49 31.06 -12.30
CA GLY A 509 0.59 31.78 -11.41
C GLY A 509 -0.46 32.57 -12.20
N ASP A 510 -1.71 32.54 -11.75
CA ASP A 510 -2.82 33.27 -12.36
C ASP A 510 -3.08 32.95 -13.86
N THR A 511 -2.53 31.85 -14.39
CA THR A 511 -2.75 31.39 -15.77
C THR A 511 -4.19 30.89 -15.97
N ALA A 512 -4.77 31.11 -17.15
CA ALA A 512 -6.10 30.60 -17.51
C ALA A 512 -6.03 29.56 -18.65
N PHE A 513 -6.51 28.35 -18.39
CA PHE A 513 -6.67 27.28 -19.37
C PHE A 513 -8.16 27.07 -19.68
N LEU A 514 -8.54 27.31 -20.93
CA LEU A 514 -9.93 27.25 -21.39
C LEU A 514 -10.05 26.24 -22.54
N ASN A 515 -10.77 25.14 -22.28
CA ASN A 515 -10.93 24.03 -23.23
C ASN A 515 -9.60 23.45 -23.76
N THR A 516 -8.55 23.45 -22.92
CA THR A 516 -7.21 23.02 -23.31
C THR A 516 -6.96 21.55 -22.98
N LYS A 517 -6.21 20.84 -23.82
CA LYS A 517 -5.74 19.47 -23.55
C LYS A 517 -4.28 19.50 -23.07
N LEU A 518 -4.00 18.85 -21.95
CA LEU A 518 -2.67 18.67 -21.36
C LEU A 518 -2.36 17.18 -21.12
N ASP A 519 -2.89 16.31 -21.98
CA ASP A 519 -2.79 14.87 -21.83
C ASP A 519 -1.32 14.41 -21.96
N MET A 520 -0.93 13.43 -21.15
CA MET A 520 0.42 12.83 -21.14
C MET A 520 1.56 13.85 -20.95
N THR A 521 1.28 14.97 -20.29
CA THR A 521 2.26 16.02 -20.01
C THR A 521 2.94 15.79 -18.65
N ASP A 522 4.24 16.10 -18.57
CA ASP A 522 5.01 16.08 -17.32
C ASP A 522 5.27 17.50 -16.83
N VAL A 523 4.73 17.84 -15.65
CA VAL A 523 4.84 19.15 -15.02
C VAL A 523 5.57 18.98 -13.69
N ALA A 524 6.80 19.48 -13.60
CA ALA A 524 7.66 19.28 -12.45
C ALA A 524 8.19 20.60 -11.87
N ALA A 525 8.16 20.73 -10.54
CA ALA A 525 8.67 21.89 -9.82
C ALA A 525 8.04 23.23 -10.27
N CYS A 526 6.75 23.23 -10.60
CA CYS A 526 6.04 24.42 -11.10
C CYS A 526 5.09 25.01 -10.06
N THR A 527 4.74 26.28 -10.20
CA THR A 527 3.60 26.87 -9.47
C THR A 527 2.43 27.10 -10.41
N LEU A 528 1.24 26.66 -10.00
CA LEU A 528 -0.06 26.90 -10.61
C LEU A 528 -0.96 27.70 -9.65
N ALA A 529 -0.36 28.39 -8.67
CA ALA A 529 -1.10 29.11 -7.65
C ALA A 529 -2.03 30.17 -8.29
N GLY A 530 -3.28 30.23 -7.86
CA GLY A 530 -4.28 31.17 -8.41
C GLY A 530 -4.75 30.89 -9.86
N SER A 531 -4.19 29.89 -10.55
CA SER A 531 -4.58 29.56 -11.93
C SER A 531 -6.02 29.02 -12.02
N SER A 532 -6.58 29.03 -13.24
CA SER A 532 -7.91 28.49 -13.53
C SER A 532 -7.87 27.50 -14.70
N PHE A 533 -8.55 26.37 -14.54
CA PHE A 533 -8.72 25.35 -15.57
C PHE A 533 -10.20 25.10 -15.77
N HIS A 534 -10.72 25.47 -16.95
CA HIS A 534 -12.11 25.27 -17.31
C HIS A 534 -12.23 24.33 -18.51
N ARG A 535 -12.92 23.21 -18.31
CA ARG A 535 -13.22 22.21 -19.35
C ARG A 535 -11.98 21.64 -20.02
N CYS A 536 -10.91 21.46 -19.26
CA CYS A 536 -9.64 20.93 -19.74
C CYS A 536 -9.56 19.41 -19.61
N SER A 537 -8.75 18.79 -20.47
CA SER A 537 -8.35 17.39 -20.37
C SER A 537 -6.93 17.33 -19.81
N LEU A 538 -6.70 16.57 -18.74
CA LEU A 538 -5.39 16.38 -18.11
C LEU A 538 -5.14 14.88 -17.92
N ARG A 539 -5.44 14.06 -18.94
CA ARG A 539 -5.38 12.60 -18.81
C ARG A 539 -3.94 12.13 -18.77
N ALA A 540 -3.64 11.23 -17.83
CA ALA A 540 -2.28 10.71 -17.64
C ALA A 540 -1.23 11.83 -17.51
N THR A 541 -1.59 12.97 -16.90
CA THR A 541 -0.65 14.05 -16.60
C THR A 541 0.06 13.76 -15.28
N ARG A 542 1.36 14.05 -15.21
CA ARG A 542 2.15 13.98 -13.97
C ARG A 542 2.44 15.37 -13.44
N PHE A 543 2.08 15.61 -12.19
CA PHE A 543 2.43 16.80 -11.43
C PHE A 543 3.40 16.42 -10.32
N GLY A 544 4.70 16.69 -10.53
CA GLY A 544 5.75 16.45 -9.54
C GLY A 544 6.14 17.74 -8.83
N THR A 545 6.08 17.78 -7.50
CA THR A 545 6.45 18.97 -6.70
C THR A 545 5.78 20.24 -7.25
N THR A 546 4.46 20.21 -7.48
CA THR A 546 3.72 21.33 -8.09
C THR A 546 2.73 21.93 -7.10
N ASP A 547 2.62 23.25 -7.10
CA ASP A 547 1.72 23.99 -6.19
C ASP A 547 0.40 24.39 -6.87
N PHE A 548 -0.73 23.91 -6.37
CA PHE A 548 -2.10 24.25 -6.81
C PHE A 548 -2.84 25.16 -5.82
N THR A 549 -2.10 25.91 -4.99
CA THR A 549 -2.71 26.73 -3.95
C THR A 549 -3.68 27.75 -4.55
N TYR A 550 -4.94 27.72 -4.11
CA TYR A 550 -6.04 28.54 -4.64
C TYR A 550 -6.40 28.35 -6.12
N THR A 551 -5.99 27.25 -6.75
CA THR A 551 -6.39 26.94 -8.13
C THR A 551 -7.90 26.67 -8.25
N GLU A 552 -8.50 27.15 -9.34
CA GLU A 552 -9.87 26.87 -9.74
C GLU A 552 -9.93 25.77 -10.82
N LEU A 553 -10.66 24.70 -10.54
CA LEU A 553 -10.83 23.53 -11.41
C LEU A 553 -12.32 23.32 -11.70
N ILE A 554 -12.77 23.61 -12.93
CA ILE A 554 -14.18 23.44 -13.34
C ILE A 554 -14.31 22.58 -14.58
N GLY A 555 -15.03 21.46 -14.47
CA GLY A 555 -15.39 20.65 -15.63
C GLY A 555 -14.21 19.87 -16.23
N ASN A 556 -13.15 19.63 -15.45
CA ASN A 556 -11.90 19.05 -15.95
C ASN A 556 -11.86 17.52 -15.82
N ASP A 557 -11.10 16.88 -16.69
CA ASP A 557 -10.89 15.43 -16.72
C ASP A 557 -9.47 15.05 -16.24
N PHE A 558 -9.36 14.51 -15.02
CA PHE A 558 -8.11 14.11 -14.35
C PHE A 558 -7.95 12.58 -14.29
N GLN A 559 -8.31 11.88 -15.36
CA GLN A 559 -8.16 10.42 -15.41
C GLN A 559 -6.68 10.01 -15.47
N GLY A 560 -6.24 9.14 -14.54
CA GLY A 560 -4.86 8.64 -14.53
C GLY A 560 -3.82 9.67 -14.07
N VAL A 561 -4.23 10.72 -13.35
CA VAL A 561 -3.31 11.80 -12.96
C VAL A 561 -2.48 11.44 -11.73
N GLU A 562 -1.19 11.79 -11.78
CA GLU A 562 -0.25 11.64 -10.68
C GLU A 562 0.03 12.98 -10.01
N PHE A 563 -0.22 13.08 -8.71
CA PHE A 563 0.23 14.20 -7.88
C PHE A 563 1.34 13.71 -6.94
N ILE A 564 2.60 13.91 -7.33
CA ILE A 564 3.77 13.48 -6.56
C ILE A 564 4.32 14.67 -5.78
N ASP A 565 4.36 14.58 -4.45
CA ASP A 565 4.87 15.63 -3.56
C ASP A 565 4.30 17.04 -3.86
N SER A 566 3.05 17.09 -4.30
CA SER A 566 2.36 18.31 -4.74
C SER A 566 1.51 18.91 -3.62
N ILE A 567 1.13 20.17 -3.79
CA ILE A 567 0.44 20.98 -2.78
C ILE A 567 -0.95 21.30 -3.29
N LEU A 568 -1.97 20.66 -2.69
CA LEU A 568 -3.37 20.84 -3.07
C LEU A 568 -4.11 21.59 -1.95
N HIS A 569 -3.84 22.89 -1.86
CA HIS A 569 -4.34 23.76 -0.78
C HIS A 569 -5.41 24.72 -1.28
N ALA A 570 -6.52 24.84 -0.54
CA ALA A 570 -7.56 25.84 -0.77
C ALA A 570 -8.09 25.91 -2.22
N MET A 571 -8.08 24.78 -2.93
CA MET A 571 -8.58 24.71 -4.30
C MET A 571 -10.10 24.81 -4.35
N TYR A 572 -10.62 25.34 -5.45
CA TYR A 572 -12.03 25.25 -5.79
C TYR A 572 -12.24 24.21 -6.89
N ILE A 573 -12.93 23.12 -6.59
CA ILE A 573 -13.13 22.00 -7.51
C ILE A 573 -14.63 21.85 -7.78
N ARG A 574 -15.01 21.91 -9.06
CA ARG A 574 -16.40 21.71 -9.49
C ARG A 574 -16.49 20.85 -10.74
N GLU A 575 -17.44 19.91 -10.78
CA GLU A 575 -17.75 19.11 -11.98
C GLU A 575 -16.52 18.40 -12.59
N CYS A 576 -15.55 18.02 -11.76
CA CYS A 576 -14.30 17.39 -12.20
C CYS A 576 -14.34 15.87 -11.99
N ASN A 577 -13.60 15.15 -12.84
CA ASN A 577 -13.47 13.70 -12.82
C ASN A 577 -12.07 13.28 -12.33
N PHE A 578 -11.98 12.61 -11.17
CA PHE A 578 -10.70 12.17 -10.57
C PHE A 578 -10.59 10.64 -10.48
N THR A 579 -10.81 9.97 -11.61
CA THR A 579 -10.70 8.50 -11.66
C THR A 579 -9.23 8.07 -11.80
N SER A 580 -8.82 7.01 -11.10
CA SER A 580 -7.43 6.49 -11.12
C SER A 580 -6.36 7.54 -10.83
N ILE A 581 -6.59 8.39 -9.82
CA ILE A 581 -5.54 9.32 -9.37
C ILE A 581 -4.60 8.66 -8.37
N ASP A 582 -3.31 8.98 -8.48
CA ASP A 582 -2.29 8.67 -7.47
C ASP A 582 -1.75 9.95 -6.82
N MET A 583 -1.43 9.88 -5.53
CA MET A 583 -1.09 11.04 -4.71
C MET A 583 0.04 10.79 -3.70
N PRO A 584 1.19 10.19 -4.09
CA PRO A 584 2.27 9.90 -3.15
C PRO A 584 2.84 11.22 -2.61
N GLY A 585 2.98 11.31 -1.28
CA GLY A 585 3.44 12.52 -0.60
C GLY A 585 2.50 13.73 -0.70
N THR A 586 1.46 13.75 -1.53
CA THR A 586 0.59 14.92 -1.71
C THR A 586 -0.44 15.03 -0.58
N THR A 587 -0.79 16.26 -0.17
CA THR A 587 -1.87 16.49 0.81
C THR A 587 -2.97 17.41 0.28
N VAL A 588 -4.24 17.04 0.52
CA VAL A 588 -5.41 17.89 0.21
C VAL A 588 -5.89 18.62 1.47
N THR A 589 -5.79 19.94 1.47
CA THR A 589 -6.19 20.75 2.63
C THR A 589 -7.01 21.96 2.20
N ARG A 590 -7.98 22.37 3.03
CA ARG A 590 -8.81 23.59 2.85
C ARG A 590 -9.56 23.72 1.51
N SER A 591 -9.59 22.68 0.68
CA SER A 591 -10.20 22.71 -0.65
C SER A 591 -11.72 22.54 -0.58
N ILE A 592 -12.44 23.15 -1.51
CA ILE A 592 -13.90 23.07 -1.65
C ILE A 592 -14.20 22.15 -2.84
N ILE A 593 -14.91 21.05 -2.59
CA ILE A 593 -15.23 20.06 -3.63
C ILE A 593 -16.74 20.04 -3.84
N LYS A 594 -17.18 20.40 -5.05
CA LYS A 594 -18.59 20.45 -5.43
C LYS A 594 -18.87 19.62 -6.68
N ASN A 595 -19.97 18.89 -6.71
CA ASN A 595 -20.41 18.05 -7.84
C ASN A 595 -19.27 17.23 -8.49
N SER A 596 -18.31 16.83 -7.66
CA SER A 596 -17.13 16.07 -8.04
C SER A 596 -16.96 14.97 -7.01
N ASP A 597 -16.50 13.82 -7.45
CA ASP A 597 -16.21 12.70 -6.60
C ASP A 597 -14.85 12.14 -6.98
N ALA A 598 -14.09 11.86 -5.94
CA ALA A 598 -12.74 11.33 -6.03
C ALA A 598 -12.71 10.17 -5.05
N GLY A 599 -12.53 8.95 -5.57
CA GLY A 599 -12.41 7.72 -4.78
C GLY A 599 -11.09 7.61 -4.02
N HIS A 600 -10.51 8.74 -3.61
CA HIS A 600 -9.24 8.83 -2.90
C HIS A 600 -9.47 9.24 -1.44
N PRO A 601 -8.82 8.59 -0.44
CA PRO A 601 -9.12 8.79 0.98
C PRO A 601 -8.94 10.23 1.44
N GLN A 602 -8.02 10.99 0.84
CA GLN A 602 -7.81 12.40 1.20
C GLN A 602 -8.93 13.32 0.73
N PHE A 603 -9.52 13.09 -0.44
CA PHE A 603 -10.66 13.87 -0.92
C PHE A 603 -11.90 13.60 -0.06
N LEU A 604 -12.13 12.33 0.31
CA LEU A 604 -13.20 11.95 1.24
C LEU A 604 -12.99 12.58 2.63
N ALA A 605 -11.74 12.58 3.13
CA ALA A 605 -11.39 13.24 4.40
C ALA A 605 -11.68 14.74 4.34
N ASN A 606 -11.26 15.41 3.27
CA ASN A 606 -11.48 16.83 3.07
C ASN A 606 -12.98 17.17 2.98
N ARG A 607 -13.79 16.36 2.28
CA ARG A 607 -15.24 16.53 2.19
C ARG A 607 -15.94 16.42 3.55
N ILE A 608 -15.58 15.41 4.34
CA ILE A 608 -16.12 15.24 5.71
C ILE A 608 -15.74 16.45 6.58
N ARG A 609 -14.48 16.91 6.50
CA ARG A 609 -14.01 18.09 7.24
C ARG A 609 -14.76 19.35 6.83
N GLN A 610 -14.98 19.53 5.53
CA GLN A 610 -15.72 20.67 4.97
C GLN A 610 -17.16 20.71 5.51
N MET A 611 -17.87 19.58 5.52
CA MET A 611 -19.21 19.50 6.09
C MET A 611 -19.24 19.89 7.56
N THR A 612 -18.26 19.45 8.35
CA THR A 612 -18.15 19.85 9.77
C THR A 612 -17.90 21.36 9.91
N LEU A 613 -17.11 21.97 9.02
CA LEU A 613 -16.90 23.42 9.01
C LEU A 613 -18.20 24.18 8.69
N PHE A 614 -18.92 23.76 7.65
CA PHE A 614 -20.20 24.37 7.29
C PHE A 614 -21.26 24.18 8.39
N ALA A 615 -21.27 23.06 9.11
CA ALA A 615 -22.14 22.87 10.27
C ALA A 615 -21.86 23.89 11.39
N ARG A 616 -20.59 24.27 11.60
CA ARG A 616 -20.23 25.34 12.56
C ARG A 616 -20.70 26.71 12.09
N GLU A 617 -20.64 26.98 10.79
CA GLU A 617 -21.16 28.23 10.22
C GLU A 617 -22.68 28.30 10.37
N VAL A 618 -23.39 27.20 10.14
CA VAL A 618 -24.85 27.11 10.37
C VAL A 618 -25.21 27.36 11.84
N GLU A 619 -24.46 26.80 12.80
CA GLU A 619 -24.67 27.10 14.22
C GLU A 619 -24.58 28.60 14.52
N LYS A 620 -23.56 29.27 13.95
CA LYS A 620 -23.31 30.70 14.16
C LYS A 620 -24.35 31.59 13.48
N ASN A 621 -24.75 31.24 12.25
CA ASN A 621 -25.61 32.07 11.41
C ASN A 621 -27.11 31.76 11.60
N GLY A 622 -27.46 30.72 12.35
CA GLY A 622 -28.84 30.27 12.58
C GLY A 622 -29.23 29.09 11.70
N ILE A 623 -30.23 28.32 12.14
CA ILE A 623 -30.69 27.12 11.44
C ILE A 623 -31.49 27.53 10.19
N PRO A 624 -31.04 27.17 8.97
CA PRO A 624 -31.75 27.47 7.74
C PRO A 624 -33.04 26.65 7.62
N LYS A 625 -34.06 27.23 6.99
CA LYS A 625 -35.28 26.51 6.60
C LYS A 625 -35.06 25.79 5.27
N THR A 626 -35.49 24.53 5.18
CA THR A 626 -35.48 23.78 3.91
C THR A 626 -36.47 24.38 2.90
N LYS A 627 -36.17 24.22 1.61
CA LYS A 627 -37.08 24.57 0.50
C LYS A 627 -38.04 23.43 0.15
N GLU A 628 -37.72 22.21 0.55
CA GLU A 628 -38.58 21.05 0.34
C GLU A 628 -39.80 21.13 1.26
N THR A 629 -40.96 20.70 0.78
CA THR A 629 -42.21 20.66 1.57
C THR A 629 -42.79 19.25 1.67
N ASP A 630 -42.34 18.31 0.84
CA ASP A 630 -42.78 16.92 0.88
C ASP A 630 -42.12 16.15 2.07
N PRO A 631 -42.91 15.69 3.05
CA PRO A 631 -42.42 14.89 4.18
C PRO A 631 -41.70 13.61 3.76
N PHE A 632 -42.21 12.92 2.73
CA PHE A 632 -41.68 11.64 2.28
C PHE A 632 -40.33 11.82 1.61
N LEU A 633 -40.21 12.84 0.74
CA LEU A 633 -38.95 13.16 0.08
C LEU A 633 -37.88 13.61 1.10
N THR A 634 -38.29 14.39 2.10
CA THR A 634 -37.42 14.81 3.21
C THR A 634 -36.85 13.62 3.97
N GLN A 635 -37.71 12.71 4.44
CA GLN A 635 -37.28 11.53 5.19
C GLN A 635 -36.38 10.63 4.33
N LYS A 636 -36.75 10.40 3.07
CA LYS A 636 -35.97 9.61 2.12
C LYS A 636 -34.58 10.21 1.86
N ALA A 637 -34.49 11.53 1.73
CA ALA A 637 -33.23 12.24 1.53
C ALA A 637 -32.29 12.11 2.73
N LEU A 638 -32.81 12.28 3.95
CA LEU A 638 -32.04 12.15 5.20
C LEU A 638 -31.56 10.71 5.45
N ASN A 639 -32.43 9.72 5.17
CA ASN A 639 -32.07 8.31 5.26
C ASN A 639 -30.95 7.95 4.25
N ALA A 640 -31.09 8.39 3.00
CA ALA A 640 -30.06 8.17 1.99
C ALA A 640 -28.74 8.87 2.35
N TRP A 641 -28.81 10.09 2.90
CA TRP A 641 -27.63 10.85 3.31
C TRP A 641 -26.88 10.21 4.46
N SER A 642 -27.58 9.87 5.54
CA SER A 642 -26.94 9.26 6.73
C SER A 642 -26.28 7.93 6.38
N ARG A 643 -26.86 7.18 5.43
CA ARG A 643 -26.27 5.98 4.85
C ARG A 643 -25.03 6.29 4.01
N GLU A 644 -25.11 7.26 3.10
CA GLU A 644 -23.98 7.70 2.27
C GLU A 644 -22.80 8.17 3.14
N LEU A 645 -23.05 9.00 4.15
CA LEU A 645 -22.02 9.48 5.07
C LEU A 645 -21.36 8.31 5.83
N THR A 646 -22.14 7.30 6.20
CA THR A 646 -21.62 6.07 6.82
C THR A 646 -20.72 5.30 5.85
N PHE A 647 -21.16 5.13 4.60
CA PHE A 647 -20.37 4.46 3.56
C PHE A 647 -19.09 5.24 3.26
N MET A 648 -19.17 6.56 3.11
CA MET A 648 -18.03 7.45 2.89
C MET A 648 -16.97 7.34 3.99
N ARG A 649 -17.39 7.35 5.27
CA ARG A 649 -16.46 7.19 6.41
C ARG A 649 -15.77 5.84 6.41
N ARG A 650 -16.49 4.76 6.09
CA ARG A 650 -15.98 3.38 6.07
C ARG A 650 -15.08 3.13 4.86
N GLU A 651 -15.51 3.54 3.68
CA GLU A 651 -14.75 3.44 2.44
C GLU A 651 -13.44 4.23 2.55
N ARG A 652 -13.46 5.46 3.07
CA ARG A 652 -12.24 6.24 3.34
C ARG A 652 -11.22 5.46 4.16
N ARG A 653 -11.65 4.80 5.24
CA ARG A 653 -10.78 4.00 6.13
C ARG A 653 -10.23 2.77 5.42
N MET A 654 -11.05 2.11 4.60
CA MET A 654 -10.62 0.97 3.79
C MET A 654 -9.59 1.39 2.73
N LEU A 655 -9.85 2.46 1.99
CA LEU A 655 -8.94 2.96 0.96
C LEU A 655 -7.61 3.42 1.55
N GLU A 656 -7.63 4.06 2.72
CA GLU A 656 -6.42 4.44 3.43
C GLU A 656 -5.61 3.19 3.84
N ASN A 657 -6.27 2.15 4.36
CA ASN A 657 -5.61 0.87 4.64
C ASN A 657 -5.04 0.21 3.37
N ASN A 658 -5.79 0.22 2.25
CA ASN A 658 -5.31 -0.31 0.98
C ASN A 658 -4.06 0.42 0.50
N ARG A 659 -4.07 1.76 0.55
CA ARG A 659 -2.93 2.62 0.17
C ARG A 659 -1.70 2.33 1.02
N GLN A 660 -1.85 2.23 2.34
CA GLN A 660 -0.74 1.91 3.25
C GLN A 660 -0.15 0.53 2.96
N ARG A 661 -1.00 -0.47 2.75
CA ARG A 661 -0.57 -1.84 2.41
C ARG A 661 0.08 -1.92 1.03
N LEU A 662 -0.43 -1.20 0.03
CA LEU A 662 0.17 -1.14 -1.31
C LEU A 662 1.54 -0.46 -1.25
N ASN A 663 1.67 0.64 -0.50
CA ASN A 663 2.96 1.28 -0.26
C ASN A 663 3.93 0.31 0.43
N ARG A 664 3.50 -0.44 1.45
CA ARG A 664 4.34 -1.48 2.07
C ARG A 664 4.77 -2.51 1.04
N ALA A 665 3.85 -2.97 0.19
CA ALA A 665 4.13 -3.97 -0.82
C ALA A 665 5.21 -3.52 -1.80
N MET A 666 5.06 -2.32 -2.35
CA MET A 666 6.03 -1.73 -3.27
C MET A 666 7.41 -1.55 -2.63
N ASN A 667 7.45 -1.26 -1.33
CA ASN A 667 8.69 -1.06 -0.59
C ASN A 667 9.39 -2.35 -0.12
N THR A 668 8.75 -3.51 -0.26
CA THR A 668 9.30 -4.81 0.16
C THR A 668 9.77 -5.66 -1.03
N ILE A 669 9.16 -5.52 -2.20
CA ILE A 669 9.54 -6.24 -3.43
C ILE A 669 10.68 -5.53 -4.19
N SER A 670 11.36 -6.25 -5.08
CA SER A 670 12.44 -5.70 -5.90
C SER A 670 11.94 -4.62 -6.88
N ARG A 671 12.84 -3.81 -7.45
CA ARG A 671 12.46 -2.79 -8.44
C ARG A 671 11.79 -3.40 -9.67
N ASP A 672 12.25 -4.54 -10.14
CA ASP A 672 11.67 -5.22 -11.30
C ASP A 672 10.26 -5.74 -10.95
N GLN A 673 10.09 -6.35 -9.77
CA GLN A 673 8.78 -6.78 -9.27
C GLN A 673 7.80 -5.59 -9.10
N GLN A 674 8.30 -4.43 -8.68
CA GLN A 674 7.49 -3.18 -8.63
C GLN A 674 7.00 -2.77 -10.03
N VAL A 675 7.83 -2.91 -11.07
CA VAL A 675 7.45 -2.60 -12.44
C VAL A 675 6.28 -3.50 -12.87
N PHE A 676 6.42 -4.82 -12.71
CA PHE A 676 5.33 -5.75 -13.07
C PHE A 676 4.03 -5.41 -12.33
N LEU A 677 4.10 -5.20 -11.00
CA LEU A 677 2.89 -4.95 -10.20
C LEU A 677 2.16 -3.66 -10.63
N ARG A 678 2.92 -2.64 -11.09
CA ARG A 678 2.35 -1.40 -11.63
C ARG A 678 1.69 -1.58 -13.00
N ILE A 679 2.33 -2.31 -13.91
CA ILE A 679 1.82 -2.49 -15.28
C ILE A 679 0.74 -3.57 -15.37
N LEU A 680 0.63 -4.48 -14.40
CA LEU A 680 -0.32 -5.60 -14.43
C LEU A 680 -1.76 -5.16 -14.79
N PRO A 681 -2.37 -4.14 -14.16
CA PRO A 681 -3.71 -3.70 -14.56
C PRO A 681 -3.80 -3.25 -16.03
N LEU A 682 -2.74 -2.64 -16.57
CA LEU A 682 -2.67 -2.25 -17.98
C LEU A 682 -2.60 -3.46 -18.93
N LEU A 683 -1.88 -4.52 -18.53
CA LEU A 683 -1.83 -5.79 -19.30
C LEU A 683 -3.21 -6.47 -19.34
N LEU A 684 -4.00 -6.31 -18.28
CA LEU A 684 -5.38 -6.80 -18.22
C LEU A 684 -6.37 -5.90 -18.97
N ASP A 685 -6.13 -4.59 -19.03
CA ASP A 685 -7.01 -3.60 -19.66
C ASP A 685 -6.80 -3.43 -21.18
N THR A 686 -5.69 -3.96 -21.72
CA THR A 686 -5.29 -3.82 -23.12
C THR A 686 -4.90 -5.17 -23.74
N ASP A 687 -4.70 -5.19 -25.06
CA ASP A 687 -4.21 -6.33 -25.85
C ASP A 687 -2.70 -6.22 -26.17
N THR A 688 -1.99 -5.33 -25.48
CA THR A 688 -0.59 -5.01 -25.77
C THR A 688 0.33 -6.20 -25.55
N PHE A 689 0.07 -6.98 -24.49
CA PHE A 689 0.85 -8.17 -24.17
C PHE A 689 0.74 -9.21 -25.30
N GLU A 690 -0.48 -9.44 -25.77
CA GLU A 690 -0.80 -10.46 -26.75
C GLU A 690 -0.27 -10.12 -28.13
N ARG A 691 -0.29 -8.83 -28.52
CA ARG A 691 0.35 -8.36 -29.75
C ARG A 691 1.85 -8.60 -29.75
N LYS A 692 2.54 -8.29 -28.65
CA LYS A 692 3.99 -8.44 -28.55
C LYS A 692 4.42 -9.90 -28.70
N PHE A 693 3.70 -10.82 -28.08
CA PHE A 693 4.04 -12.25 -28.09
C PHE A 693 3.29 -13.06 -29.16
N ASN A 694 2.55 -12.39 -30.05
CA ASN A 694 1.72 -12.99 -31.10
C ASN A 694 0.78 -14.11 -30.57
N PHE A 695 0.09 -13.80 -29.48
CA PHE A 695 -0.65 -14.75 -28.64
C PHE A 695 -2.09 -14.99 -29.12
N GLY A 696 -2.29 -15.40 -30.38
CA GLY A 696 -3.58 -15.85 -30.94
C GLY A 696 -4.78 -14.90 -30.77
N GLN A 697 -6.01 -15.40 -30.97
CA GLN A 697 -7.23 -14.68 -30.59
C GLN A 697 -7.51 -14.89 -29.10
N VAL A 698 -7.55 -13.81 -28.33
CA VAL A 698 -8.02 -13.77 -26.93
C VAL A 698 -9.07 -12.67 -26.80
N PRO A 699 -9.97 -12.73 -25.80
CA PRO A 699 -10.96 -11.68 -25.59
C PRO A 699 -10.29 -10.36 -25.24
N THR A 700 -10.80 -9.28 -25.82
CA THR A 700 -10.46 -7.93 -25.38
C THR A 700 -11.03 -7.70 -23.98
N CYS A 701 -10.19 -7.27 -23.04
CA CYS A 701 -10.56 -7.09 -21.64
C CYS A 701 -10.52 -5.61 -21.26
N ARG A 702 -11.37 -5.21 -20.30
CA ARG A 702 -11.34 -3.84 -19.73
C ARG A 702 -11.51 -3.88 -18.24
N VAL A 703 -10.64 -3.20 -17.53
CA VAL A 703 -10.73 -3.05 -16.08
C VAL A 703 -11.61 -1.84 -15.77
N TRP A 704 -12.64 -2.05 -14.94
CA TRP A 704 -13.63 -1.04 -14.60
C TRP A 704 -12.97 0.24 -14.10
N GLU A 705 -13.20 1.34 -14.81
CA GLU A 705 -12.67 2.67 -14.48
C GLU A 705 -11.16 2.72 -14.18
N TYR A 706 -10.37 1.79 -14.70
CA TYR A 706 -8.92 1.92 -14.67
C TYR A 706 -8.49 2.95 -15.72
N TYR A 707 -7.51 3.79 -15.43
CA TYR A 707 -6.82 4.64 -16.40
C TYR A 707 -5.35 4.64 -16.01
N PRO A 708 -4.43 4.26 -16.91
CA PRO A 708 -3.02 4.16 -16.56
C PRO A 708 -2.44 5.55 -16.32
N GLU A 709 -1.59 5.63 -15.32
CA GLU A 709 -0.82 6.82 -15.01
C GLU A 709 0.35 7.00 -15.98
N LEU A 710 0.91 8.22 -16.07
CA LEU A 710 2.06 8.49 -16.96
C LEU A 710 3.24 7.58 -16.66
N THR A 711 3.54 7.33 -15.38
CA THR A 711 4.63 6.42 -14.99
C THR A 711 4.38 5.00 -15.46
N THR A 712 3.14 4.54 -15.34
CA THR A 712 2.74 3.21 -15.80
C THR A 712 2.88 3.10 -17.32
N LEU A 713 2.46 4.14 -18.06
CA LEU A 713 2.63 4.20 -19.51
C LEU A 713 4.12 4.20 -19.91
N GLU A 714 4.95 5.03 -19.30
CA GLU A 714 6.39 5.08 -19.58
C GLU A 714 7.08 3.73 -19.32
N LEU A 715 6.81 3.09 -18.17
CA LEU A 715 7.35 1.77 -17.86
C LEU A 715 6.87 0.72 -18.87
N ALA A 716 5.59 0.74 -19.21
CA ALA A 716 5.06 -0.22 -20.17
C ALA A 716 5.61 0.03 -21.60
N ARG A 717 5.87 1.28 -22.03
CA ARG A 717 6.53 1.57 -23.32
C ARG A 717 7.92 0.93 -23.40
N GLN A 718 8.67 0.91 -22.30
CA GLN A 718 10.00 0.26 -22.26
C GLN A 718 9.93 -1.24 -22.57
N HIS A 719 8.84 -1.90 -22.20
CA HIS A 719 8.64 -3.32 -22.45
C HIS A 719 7.90 -3.60 -23.77
N PHE A 720 6.96 -2.76 -24.19
CA PHE A 720 6.02 -3.10 -25.27
C PHE A 720 6.02 -2.14 -26.46
N GLY A 721 6.67 -0.99 -26.39
CA GLY A 721 6.59 0.05 -27.43
C GLY A 721 5.27 0.84 -27.37
N ASP A 722 4.71 1.17 -28.53
CA ASP A 722 3.50 2.00 -28.63
C ASP A 722 2.22 1.25 -28.27
N PHE A 723 1.28 1.98 -27.66
CA PHE A 723 -0.02 1.44 -27.26
C PHE A 723 -1.08 1.67 -28.32
N PRO A 724 -1.91 0.66 -28.62
CA PRO A 724 -3.06 0.87 -29.47
C PRO A 724 -4.12 1.75 -28.80
N ALA A 725 -4.96 2.34 -29.64
CA ALA A 725 -6.14 3.06 -29.18
C ALA A 725 -7.03 2.15 -28.33
N ARG A 726 -7.57 2.72 -27.26
CA ARG A 726 -8.38 2.03 -26.26
C ARG A 726 -9.67 1.49 -26.86
N ASN A 727 -9.90 0.18 -26.80
CA ASN A 727 -11.19 -0.40 -27.22
C ASN A 727 -12.31 0.02 -26.24
N THR A 728 -13.40 0.58 -26.77
CA THR A 728 -14.54 1.08 -25.99
C THR A 728 -15.58 -0.02 -25.68
N ALA A 729 -15.58 -1.12 -26.42
CA ALA A 729 -16.51 -2.24 -26.26
C ALA A 729 -15.73 -3.56 -26.11
N PRO A 730 -15.42 -3.98 -24.87
CA PRO A 730 -14.70 -5.22 -24.63
C PRO A 730 -15.58 -6.46 -24.70
N ASP A 731 -14.92 -7.58 -25.02
CA ASP A 731 -15.49 -8.93 -24.87
C ASP A 731 -15.69 -9.28 -23.38
N VAL A 732 -14.72 -8.93 -22.53
CA VAL A 732 -14.74 -9.25 -21.08
C VAL A 732 -14.59 -7.98 -20.26
N ARG A 733 -15.54 -7.74 -19.34
CA ARG A 733 -15.49 -6.66 -18.36
C ARG A 733 -14.92 -7.17 -17.05
N ILE A 734 -13.68 -6.78 -16.75
CA ILE A 734 -13.04 -7.02 -15.45
C ILE A 734 -13.53 -5.93 -14.50
N LEU A 735 -14.29 -6.32 -13.49
CA LEU A 735 -14.85 -5.41 -12.50
C LEU A 735 -13.82 -5.00 -11.44
N ALA A 736 -12.91 -5.90 -11.08
CA ALA A 736 -11.83 -5.60 -10.15
C ALA A 736 -10.69 -6.63 -10.20
N VAL A 737 -9.52 -6.20 -9.73
CA VAL A 737 -8.33 -7.06 -9.56
C VAL A 737 -7.83 -6.92 -8.14
N TYR A 738 -7.75 -8.03 -7.43
CA TYR A 738 -7.32 -8.09 -6.04
C TYR A 738 -6.20 -9.11 -5.86
N SER A 739 -5.18 -8.74 -5.09
CA SER A 739 -4.28 -9.73 -4.50
C SER A 739 -4.83 -10.24 -3.17
N MET A 740 -4.60 -11.50 -2.84
CA MET A 740 -4.91 -12.11 -1.54
C MET A 740 -3.62 -12.63 -0.87
N GLY A 741 -3.63 -12.82 0.46
CA GLY A 741 -2.50 -13.43 1.17
C GLY A 741 -1.60 -12.41 1.88
N SER A 742 -0.27 -12.60 1.77
CA SER A 742 0.68 -11.78 2.55
C SER A 742 1.07 -10.45 1.91
N LEU A 743 0.69 -10.16 0.66
CA LEU A 743 1.03 -8.90 0.01
C LEU A 743 0.53 -7.68 0.83
N GLY A 744 1.43 -6.74 1.07
CA GLY A 744 1.21 -5.53 1.84
C GLY A 744 0.99 -5.75 3.34
N THR A 745 1.25 -6.95 3.88
CA THR A 745 1.11 -7.26 5.31
C THR A 745 2.47 -7.29 6.01
N VAL A 746 2.49 -7.36 7.35
CA VAL A 746 3.75 -7.57 8.11
C VAL A 746 4.45 -8.89 7.76
N ALA A 747 3.71 -9.84 7.20
CA ALA A 747 4.20 -11.16 6.79
C ALA A 747 4.74 -11.23 5.36
N GLN A 748 4.75 -10.11 4.63
CA GLN A 748 5.30 -10.07 3.28
C GLN A 748 6.83 -10.17 3.29
N THR A 749 7.36 -10.92 2.34
CA THR A 749 8.79 -10.94 1.99
C THR A 749 8.94 -10.79 0.47
N ALA A 750 10.15 -10.50 -0.01
CA ALA A 750 10.43 -10.44 -1.46
C ALA A 750 10.22 -11.78 -2.20
N LYS A 751 10.11 -12.89 -1.47
CA LYS A 751 9.84 -14.24 -1.99
C LYS A 751 8.36 -14.65 -1.84
N SER A 752 7.49 -13.73 -1.45
CA SER A 752 6.07 -14.04 -1.31
C SER A 752 5.43 -14.19 -2.69
N ASP A 753 4.63 -15.23 -2.85
CA ASP A 753 3.75 -15.50 -3.98
C ASP A 753 2.65 -14.43 -4.10
N LEU A 754 2.18 -14.22 -5.33
CA LEU A 754 1.11 -13.30 -5.66
C LEU A 754 -0.14 -14.06 -6.12
N ASP A 755 -1.10 -14.27 -5.23
CA ASP A 755 -2.43 -14.80 -5.57
C ASP A 755 -3.35 -13.65 -6.01
N CYS A 756 -3.82 -13.65 -7.26
CA CYS A 756 -4.60 -12.58 -7.86
C CYS A 756 -6.00 -13.05 -8.30
N TRP A 757 -7.05 -12.52 -7.66
CA TRP A 757 -8.43 -12.64 -8.14
C TRP A 757 -8.71 -11.63 -9.24
N VAL A 758 -9.02 -12.12 -10.44
CA VAL A 758 -9.45 -11.32 -11.59
C VAL A 758 -10.96 -11.45 -11.71
N CYS A 759 -11.67 -10.47 -11.14
CA CYS A 759 -13.13 -10.52 -10.98
C CYS A 759 -13.81 -9.94 -12.22
N TYR A 760 -14.65 -10.73 -12.89
CA TYR A 760 -15.28 -10.34 -14.16
C TYR A 760 -16.80 -10.53 -14.15
N ASP A 761 -17.48 -9.79 -15.03
CA ASP A 761 -18.94 -9.79 -15.16
C ASP A 761 -19.47 -11.12 -15.73
N SER A 762 -20.67 -11.53 -15.34
CA SER A 762 -21.19 -12.87 -15.68
C SER A 762 -21.61 -13.04 -17.15
N ASP A 763 -21.71 -11.94 -17.91
CA ASP A 763 -22.16 -11.92 -19.30
C ASP A 763 -21.05 -12.35 -20.29
N ILE A 764 -20.43 -13.52 -20.08
CA ILE A 764 -19.40 -14.08 -20.99
C ILE A 764 -19.64 -15.55 -21.33
N THR A 765 -19.13 -15.99 -22.48
CA THR A 765 -19.23 -17.39 -22.94
C THR A 765 -18.14 -18.27 -22.33
N LEU A 766 -18.35 -19.60 -22.29
CA LEU A 766 -17.35 -20.56 -21.80
C LEU A 766 -16.03 -20.50 -22.60
N THR A 767 -16.10 -20.21 -23.89
CA THR A 767 -14.92 -20.03 -24.75
C THR A 767 -14.14 -18.78 -24.34
N MET A 768 -14.82 -17.66 -24.09
CA MET A 768 -14.18 -16.43 -23.60
C MET A 768 -13.53 -16.62 -22.24
N GLU A 769 -14.15 -17.39 -21.34
CA GLU A 769 -13.58 -17.71 -20.03
C GLU A 769 -12.30 -18.56 -20.15
N ALA A 770 -12.30 -19.58 -21.00
CA ALA A 770 -11.12 -20.39 -21.27
C ALA A 770 -9.97 -19.56 -21.89
N ASP A 771 -10.30 -18.66 -22.81
CA ASP A 771 -9.34 -17.77 -23.45
C ASP A 771 -8.78 -16.71 -22.48
N LEU A 772 -9.61 -16.21 -21.54
CA LEU A 772 -9.17 -15.36 -20.44
C LEU A 772 -8.18 -16.11 -19.55
N LYS A 773 -8.48 -17.35 -19.15
CA LYS A 773 -7.55 -18.17 -18.34
C LYS A 773 -6.21 -18.34 -19.06
N ARG A 774 -6.24 -18.66 -20.35
CA ARG A 774 -5.04 -18.77 -21.19
C ARG A 774 -4.22 -17.48 -21.25
N LYS A 775 -4.87 -16.30 -21.35
CA LYS A 775 -4.19 -15.00 -21.24
C LYS A 775 -3.50 -14.84 -19.88
N LEU A 776 -4.20 -15.15 -18.79
CA LEU A 776 -3.69 -15.02 -17.43
C LEU A 776 -2.50 -15.94 -17.16
N ASP A 777 -2.56 -17.20 -17.61
CA ASP A 777 -1.46 -18.17 -17.47
C ASP A 777 -0.20 -17.70 -18.21
N ALA A 778 -0.34 -17.08 -19.38
CA ALA A 778 0.78 -16.52 -20.12
C ALA A 778 1.40 -15.30 -19.42
N ILE A 779 0.57 -14.42 -18.83
CA ILE A 779 1.07 -13.30 -18.02
C ILE A 779 1.79 -13.81 -16.77
N ALA A 780 1.30 -14.87 -16.11
CA ALA A 780 1.95 -15.49 -14.96
C ALA A 780 3.33 -16.07 -15.32
N LEU A 781 3.44 -16.79 -16.45
CA LEU A 781 4.71 -17.32 -16.93
C LEU A 781 5.72 -16.20 -17.21
N TRP A 782 5.25 -15.10 -17.81
CA TRP A 782 6.07 -13.93 -18.09
C TRP A 782 6.53 -13.22 -16.81
N ALA A 783 5.66 -13.14 -15.79
CA ALA A 783 6.01 -12.58 -14.47
C ALA A 783 7.17 -13.35 -13.83
N GLU A 784 7.11 -14.68 -13.86
CA GLU A 784 8.15 -15.54 -13.33
C GLU A 784 9.46 -15.40 -14.12
N SER A 785 9.39 -15.43 -15.46
CA SER A 785 10.58 -15.44 -16.31
C SER A 785 11.33 -14.11 -16.32
N GLU A 786 10.62 -12.97 -16.39
CA GLU A 786 11.25 -11.65 -16.54
C GLU A 786 11.47 -10.93 -15.21
N PHE A 787 10.61 -11.18 -14.20
CA PHE A 787 10.63 -10.42 -12.95
C PHE A 787 10.92 -11.28 -11.71
N ALA A 788 11.15 -12.59 -11.89
CA ALA A 788 11.31 -13.56 -10.81
C ALA A 788 10.19 -13.43 -9.77
N MET A 789 8.95 -13.32 -10.27
CA MET A 789 7.76 -13.16 -9.46
C MET A 789 6.74 -14.25 -9.74
N GLU A 790 6.52 -15.10 -8.74
CA GLU A 790 5.54 -16.17 -8.80
C GLU A 790 4.13 -15.58 -8.65
N VAL A 791 3.33 -15.65 -9.71
CA VAL A 791 1.96 -15.12 -9.75
C VAL A 791 0.97 -16.22 -10.12
N HIS A 792 -0.11 -16.32 -9.34
CA HIS A 792 -1.21 -17.24 -9.58
C HIS A 792 -2.49 -16.43 -9.82
N PHE A 793 -3.05 -16.51 -11.02
CA PHE A 793 -4.29 -15.81 -11.35
C PHE A 793 -5.51 -16.73 -11.23
N TYR A 794 -6.53 -16.24 -10.54
CA TYR A 794 -7.81 -16.90 -10.37
C TYR A 794 -8.89 -16.08 -11.09
N PRO A 795 -9.40 -16.52 -12.25
CA PRO A 795 -10.53 -15.87 -12.90
C PRO A 795 -11.80 -16.11 -12.07
N MET A 796 -12.44 -15.03 -11.61
CA MET A 796 -13.57 -15.08 -10.67
C MET A 796 -14.83 -14.51 -11.32
N ARG A 797 -15.78 -15.37 -11.69
CA ARG A 797 -17.11 -14.93 -12.15
C ARG A 797 -17.91 -14.36 -10.98
N MET A 798 -18.45 -13.15 -11.12
CA MET A 798 -19.06 -12.49 -9.97
C MET A 798 -20.30 -13.18 -9.39
N ASP A 799 -21.15 -13.84 -10.18
CA ASP A 799 -22.27 -14.61 -9.62
C ASP A 799 -21.80 -15.77 -8.74
N ASP A 800 -20.72 -16.44 -9.16
CA ASP A 800 -20.13 -17.53 -8.41
C ASP A 800 -19.47 -17.05 -7.12
N VAL A 801 -18.75 -15.91 -7.19
CA VAL A 801 -18.22 -15.25 -6.00
C VAL A 801 -19.35 -14.91 -5.04
N ARG A 802 -20.44 -14.27 -5.49
CA ARG A 802 -21.57 -13.87 -4.64
C ARG A 802 -22.19 -15.08 -3.95
N ASP A 803 -22.40 -16.15 -4.70
CA ASP A 803 -23.09 -17.35 -4.23
C ASP A 803 -22.17 -18.37 -3.52
N ASN A 804 -20.88 -18.04 -3.31
CA ASN A 804 -19.88 -18.92 -2.71
C ASN A 804 -19.63 -20.21 -3.51
N ARG A 805 -19.74 -20.17 -4.84
CA ARG A 805 -19.42 -21.29 -5.73
C ARG A 805 -18.00 -21.13 -6.26
N PHE A 806 -17.02 -21.73 -5.63
CA PHE A 806 -15.64 -21.73 -6.16
C PHE A 806 -15.39 -23.06 -6.86
N LEU A 807 -15.08 -23.03 -8.17
CA LEU A 807 -14.91 -24.23 -8.99
C LEU A 807 -13.81 -25.14 -8.43
N SER A 808 -14.07 -26.45 -8.44
CA SER A 808 -13.10 -27.52 -8.16
C SER A 808 -12.31 -27.83 -9.44
N GLY A 809 -11.19 -27.14 -9.66
CA GLY A 809 -10.47 -27.22 -10.94
C GLY A 809 -8.96 -27.47 -10.87
N ASP A 810 -8.27 -27.05 -9.81
CA ASP A 810 -6.81 -27.21 -9.73
C ASP A 810 -6.43 -28.30 -8.73
N GLU A 811 -5.37 -29.06 -9.03
CA GLU A 811 -4.78 -30.11 -8.18
C GLU A 811 -4.41 -29.62 -6.76
N GLU A 812 -4.37 -28.30 -6.57
CA GLU A 812 -4.13 -27.60 -5.31
C GLU A 812 -5.39 -27.03 -4.62
N SER A 813 -6.58 -27.11 -5.21
CA SER A 813 -7.78 -26.47 -4.64
C SER A 813 -8.84 -27.51 -4.27
N SER A 814 -9.05 -27.70 -2.97
CA SER A 814 -10.18 -28.47 -2.42
C SER A 814 -11.51 -27.70 -2.58
N GLY A 815 -11.80 -27.25 -3.80
CA GLY A 815 -12.65 -26.09 -4.12
C GLY A 815 -14.11 -26.16 -3.65
N SER A 816 -14.67 -27.35 -3.41
CA SER A 816 -16.04 -27.47 -2.88
C SER A 816 -16.13 -27.49 -1.34
N ALA A 817 -15.03 -27.75 -0.64
CA ALA A 817 -15.04 -28.08 0.79
C ALA A 817 -14.60 -26.92 1.72
N GLN A 818 -14.33 -25.71 1.20
CA GLN A 818 -13.80 -24.57 1.97
C GLN A 818 -14.25 -23.18 1.44
N ALA A 819 -15.37 -23.12 0.70
CA ALA A 819 -15.80 -21.90 0.03
C ALA A 819 -15.93 -20.68 0.96
N LEU A 820 -16.53 -20.85 2.14
CA LEU A 820 -16.73 -19.75 3.08
C LEU A 820 -15.44 -19.40 3.82
N LEU A 821 -14.57 -20.38 4.08
CA LEU A 821 -13.22 -20.13 4.63
C LEU A 821 -12.35 -19.32 3.65
N LEU A 822 -12.43 -19.63 2.35
CA LEU A 822 -11.73 -18.87 1.31
C LEU A 822 -12.25 -17.43 1.22
N LYS A 823 -13.57 -17.24 1.23
CA LYS A 823 -14.16 -15.89 1.24
C LYS A 823 -13.80 -15.11 2.51
N GLU A 824 -13.73 -15.77 3.67
CA GLU A 824 -13.26 -15.16 4.92
C GLU A 824 -11.78 -14.73 4.82
N GLU A 825 -10.90 -15.56 4.25
CA GLU A 825 -9.50 -15.19 3.98
C GLU A 825 -9.39 -14.04 2.98
N PHE A 826 -10.21 -14.04 1.93
CA PHE A 826 -10.30 -12.95 0.96
C PHE A 826 -10.69 -11.64 1.63
N TYR A 827 -11.81 -11.59 2.36
CA TYR A 827 -12.22 -10.37 3.07
C TYR A 827 -11.22 -9.89 4.12
N ARG A 828 -10.46 -10.81 4.71
CA ARG A 828 -9.40 -10.46 5.66
C ARG A 828 -8.18 -9.86 4.98
N THR A 829 -7.75 -10.39 3.84
CA THR A 829 -6.41 -10.12 3.27
C THR A 829 -6.42 -9.40 1.93
N ALA A 830 -7.57 -9.25 1.26
CA ALA A 830 -7.65 -8.64 -0.06
C ALA A 830 -6.95 -7.27 -0.10
N LEU A 831 -6.09 -7.10 -1.11
CA LEU A 831 -5.43 -5.86 -1.47
C LEU A 831 -5.85 -5.50 -2.89
N LYS A 832 -6.56 -4.38 -3.04
CA LYS A 832 -7.03 -3.89 -4.33
C LYS A 832 -5.85 -3.40 -5.16
N LEU A 833 -5.72 -3.95 -6.37
CA LEU A 833 -4.78 -3.49 -7.40
C LEU A 833 -5.48 -2.56 -8.40
N ALA A 834 -6.71 -2.87 -8.82
CA ALA A 834 -7.50 -2.03 -9.73
C ALA A 834 -9.01 -2.30 -9.66
N GLY A 835 -9.84 -1.40 -10.21
CA GLY A 835 -11.28 -1.60 -10.41
C GLY A 835 -12.19 -1.14 -9.27
N LYS A 836 -13.32 -1.82 -9.06
CA LYS A 836 -14.30 -1.51 -8.00
C LYS A 836 -13.82 -1.91 -6.60
N ASN A 837 -14.38 -1.27 -5.58
CA ASN A 837 -14.18 -1.57 -4.15
C ASN A 837 -15.14 -2.65 -3.66
N ILE A 838 -14.74 -3.45 -2.65
CA ILE A 838 -15.62 -4.50 -2.06
C ILE A 838 -16.70 -3.85 -1.18
N ALA A 839 -17.98 -4.06 -1.51
CA ALA A 839 -19.11 -3.50 -0.76
C ALA A 839 -19.20 -3.99 0.70
N TRP A 840 -18.69 -5.19 1.01
CA TRP A 840 -18.65 -5.71 2.38
C TRP A 840 -17.97 -4.75 3.39
N TRP A 841 -16.97 -3.97 2.96
CA TRP A 841 -16.27 -3.01 3.83
C TRP A 841 -17.16 -1.88 4.35
N VAL A 842 -18.21 -1.51 3.62
CA VAL A 842 -19.13 -0.46 4.05
C VAL A 842 -20.29 -0.99 4.91
N THR A 843 -20.40 -2.31 5.06
CA THR A 843 -21.38 -2.96 5.96
C THR A 843 -20.88 -3.01 7.42
N PRO A 844 -21.77 -3.08 8.42
CA PRO A 844 -21.37 -3.30 9.81
C PRO A 844 -20.61 -4.63 9.99
N ALA A 845 -19.70 -4.70 10.96
CA ALA A 845 -19.08 -5.96 11.35
C ALA A 845 -20.08 -6.85 12.08
N GLY A 846 -20.14 -8.14 11.73
CA GLY A 846 -21.13 -9.08 12.25
C GLY A 846 -22.55 -8.81 11.74
N ALA A 847 -22.71 -8.14 10.60
CA ALA A 847 -24.03 -7.87 10.03
C ALA A 847 -24.79 -9.19 9.77
N SER A 848 -26.09 -9.21 10.07
CA SER A 848 -26.97 -10.28 9.61
C SER A 848 -27.19 -10.18 8.11
N CYS A 849 -27.62 -11.28 7.47
CA CYS A 849 -27.97 -11.31 6.05
C CYS A 849 -28.92 -10.15 5.66
N LYS A 850 -30.00 -9.95 6.44
CA LYS A 850 -30.95 -8.84 6.23
C LYS A 850 -30.28 -7.45 6.24
N ILE A 851 -29.34 -7.21 7.16
CA ILE A 851 -28.62 -5.93 7.24
C ILE A 851 -27.66 -5.78 6.06
N TYR A 852 -26.98 -6.88 5.68
CA TYR A 852 -26.11 -6.93 4.52
C TYR A 852 -26.87 -6.55 3.24
N ASP A 853 -28.00 -7.20 2.96
CA ASP A 853 -28.82 -6.96 1.76
C ASP A 853 -29.34 -5.52 1.68
N ALA A 854 -29.73 -4.94 2.83
CA ALA A 854 -30.12 -3.55 2.91
C ALA A 854 -28.95 -2.60 2.58
N CYS A 855 -27.74 -2.92 3.06
CA CYS A 855 -26.54 -2.17 2.70
C CYS A 855 -26.16 -2.31 1.23
N ILE A 856 -26.25 -3.51 0.65
CA ILE A 856 -25.97 -3.76 -0.77
C ILE A 856 -26.97 -3.02 -1.67
N SER A 857 -28.26 -3.05 -1.30
CA SER A 857 -29.29 -2.32 -2.04
C SER A 857 -29.02 -0.82 -2.06
N ALA A 858 -28.51 -0.27 -0.95
CA ALA A 858 -28.10 1.13 -0.86
C ALA A 858 -26.78 1.40 -1.60
N SER A 859 -25.82 0.48 -1.59
CA SER A 859 -24.49 0.66 -2.19
C SER A 859 -24.53 0.78 -3.72
N ARG A 860 -25.53 0.20 -4.39
CA ARG A 860 -25.72 0.31 -5.84
C ARG A 860 -25.83 1.75 -6.37
N ARG A 861 -26.21 2.69 -5.50
CA ARG A 861 -26.33 4.13 -5.82
C ARG A 861 -25.23 4.97 -5.18
N TYR A 862 -24.29 4.34 -4.48
CA TYR A 862 -23.20 5.02 -3.78
C TYR A 862 -21.95 5.12 -4.66
N PRO A 863 -21.29 6.29 -4.71
CA PRO A 863 -21.75 7.57 -4.15
C PRO A 863 -22.88 8.19 -4.98
N ILE A 864 -23.80 8.92 -4.33
CA ILE A 864 -24.91 9.58 -5.05
C ILE A 864 -24.39 10.65 -6.01
N CYS A 865 -23.27 11.29 -5.65
CA CYS A 865 -22.58 12.27 -6.47
C CYS A 865 -21.43 11.63 -7.28
N GLY A 866 -21.65 10.53 -7.99
CA GLY A 866 -20.60 9.89 -8.80
C GLY A 866 -21.05 8.58 -9.45
N LYS A 867 -20.11 7.83 -10.03
CA LYS A 867 -20.39 6.51 -10.58
C LYS A 867 -20.34 5.43 -9.48
N PRO A 868 -21.24 4.43 -9.51
CA PRO A 868 -21.22 3.35 -8.53
C PRO A 868 -19.90 2.58 -8.55
N ARG A 869 -19.17 2.61 -7.44
CA ARG A 869 -17.83 2.02 -7.34
C ARG A 869 -17.70 0.87 -6.34
N LEU A 870 -18.82 0.45 -5.74
CA LEU A 870 -18.88 -0.69 -4.83
C LEU A 870 -19.42 -1.91 -5.60
N GLU A 871 -18.74 -3.05 -5.46
CA GLU A 871 -19.17 -4.33 -6.04
C GLU A 871 -19.55 -5.31 -4.92
N ASP A 872 -20.61 -6.08 -5.15
CA ASP A 872 -21.09 -7.09 -4.22
C ASP A 872 -20.36 -8.42 -4.42
N PHE A 873 -19.60 -8.83 -3.41
CA PHE A 873 -18.88 -10.11 -3.34
C PHE A 873 -19.65 -11.16 -2.51
N GLY A 874 -20.86 -10.84 -2.06
CA GLY A 874 -21.77 -11.74 -1.35
C GLY A 874 -21.58 -11.77 0.17
N TYR A 875 -22.65 -12.18 0.85
CA TYR A 875 -22.69 -12.32 2.30
C TYR A 875 -21.74 -13.44 2.78
N LEU A 876 -21.00 -13.20 3.87
CA LEU A 876 -20.21 -14.22 4.54
C LEU A 876 -21.12 -14.95 5.55
N ALA A 877 -21.67 -16.08 5.13
CA ALA A 877 -22.49 -16.94 5.99
C ALA A 877 -21.62 -17.63 7.06
N PRO A 878 -22.23 -18.09 8.18
CA PRO A 878 -21.54 -18.96 9.13
C PRO A 878 -20.96 -20.20 8.44
N VAL A 879 -19.67 -20.45 8.66
CA VAL A 879 -18.96 -21.59 8.06
C VAL A 879 -19.50 -22.90 8.66
N PRO A 880 -19.87 -23.90 7.85
CA PRO A 880 -20.38 -25.16 8.35
C PRO A 880 -19.26 -26.05 8.93
N PRO A 881 -19.59 -26.95 9.90
CA PRO A 881 -18.64 -27.90 10.51
C PRO A 881 -17.75 -28.66 9.53
N SER A 882 -18.30 -29.09 8.39
CA SER A 882 -17.57 -29.84 7.36
C SER A 882 -16.42 -29.04 6.74
N GLU A 883 -16.57 -27.72 6.59
CA GLU A 883 -15.52 -26.87 6.04
C GLU A 883 -14.37 -26.67 7.04
N TYR A 884 -14.65 -26.56 8.35
CA TYR A 884 -13.58 -26.52 9.37
C TYR A 884 -12.76 -27.81 9.40
N PHE A 885 -13.44 -28.95 9.27
CA PHE A 885 -12.79 -30.25 9.22
C PHE A 885 -11.93 -30.41 7.96
N GLY A 886 -12.47 -30.10 6.78
CA GLY A 886 -11.72 -30.11 5.52
C GLY A 886 -10.55 -29.13 5.52
N GLY A 887 -10.77 -27.91 6.03
CA GLY A 887 -9.75 -26.89 6.25
C GLY A 887 -8.59 -27.40 7.10
N SER A 888 -8.88 -28.15 8.15
CA SER A 888 -7.86 -28.67 9.08
C SER A 888 -6.97 -29.73 8.41
N LEU A 889 -7.56 -30.68 7.69
CA LEU A 889 -6.82 -31.68 6.92
C LEU A 889 -5.93 -31.03 5.86
N TRP A 890 -6.45 -30.01 5.18
CA TRP A 890 -5.68 -29.26 4.19
C TRP A 890 -4.47 -28.55 4.80
N GLN A 891 -4.64 -27.87 5.94
CA GLN A 891 -3.50 -27.26 6.65
C GLN A 891 -2.48 -28.29 7.11
N MET A 892 -2.90 -29.51 7.52
CA MET A 892 -1.97 -30.58 7.87
C MET A 892 -1.15 -31.08 6.67
N VAL A 893 -1.74 -31.13 5.47
CA VAL A 893 -1.02 -31.48 4.23
C VAL A 893 -0.06 -30.37 3.82
N LYS A 894 -0.53 -29.10 3.76
CA LYS A 894 0.32 -27.95 3.40
C LYS A 894 1.42 -27.69 4.43
N ALA A 895 1.24 -28.10 5.68
CA ALA A 895 2.27 -28.01 6.71
C ALA A 895 3.58 -28.68 6.28
N VAL A 896 3.53 -29.77 5.52
CA VAL A 896 4.71 -30.51 5.05
C VAL A 896 5.72 -29.60 4.36
N HIS A 897 5.24 -28.62 3.59
CA HIS A 897 6.06 -27.65 2.86
C HIS A 897 6.14 -26.29 3.57
N SER A 898 5.07 -25.86 4.25
CA SER A 898 4.99 -24.57 4.95
C SER A 898 4.42 -24.71 6.37
N PRO A 899 5.20 -25.28 7.31
CA PRO A 899 4.70 -25.64 8.64
C PRO A 899 4.23 -24.43 9.45
N PHE A 900 5.03 -23.38 9.49
CA PHE A 900 4.78 -22.22 10.33
C PHE A 900 3.57 -21.40 9.85
N LYS A 901 3.34 -21.29 8.53
CA LYS A 901 2.10 -20.72 7.96
C LYS A 901 0.89 -21.57 8.37
N SER A 902 1.04 -22.88 8.29
CA SER A 902 -0.02 -23.84 8.59
C SER A 902 -0.36 -23.91 10.08
N VAL A 903 0.62 -23.75 10.98
CA VAL A 903 0.40 -23.63 12.44
C VAL A 903 -0.55 -22.47 12.75
N LEU A 904 -0.29 -21.29 12.19
CA LEU A 904 -1.13 -20.11 12.42
C LEU A 904 -2.55 -20.29 11.86
N LYS A 905 -2.66 -20.86 10.65
CA LYS A 905 -3.96 -21.10 10.00
C LYS A 905 -4.77 -22.18 10.72
N LEU A 906 -4.14 -23.27 11.15
CA LEU A 906 -4.81 -24.36 11.87
C LEU A 906 -5.29 -23.90 13.25
N GLY A 907 -4.50 -23.09 13.96
CA GLY A 907 -4.94 -22.49 15.22
C GLY A 907 -6.17 -21.58 15.04
N LEU A 908 -6.29 -20.88 13.91
CA LEU A 908 -7.49 -20.06 13.63
C LEU A 908 -8.73 -20.93 13.46
N LEU A 909 -8.58 -22.07 12.76
CA LEU A 909 -9.65 -23.06 12.62
C LEU A 909 -10.05 -23.65 13.97
N GLU A 910 -9.11 -23.88 14.90
CA GLU A 910 -9.42 -24.29 16.28
C GLU A 910 -10.32 -23.28 16.98
N ILE A 911 -9.96 -21.99 16.91
CA ILE A 911 -10.76 -20.92 17.51
C ILE A 911 -12.16 -20.88 16.91
N TYR A 912 -12.30 -21.02 15.59
CA TYR A 912 -13.61 -21.02 14.95
C TYR A 912 -14.44 -22.27 15.27
N ALA A 913 -13.80 -23.44 15.41
CA ALA A 913 -14.47 -24.69 15.73
C ALA A 913 -14.94 -24.75 17.19
N SER A 914 -14.23 -24.07 18.10
CA SER A 914 -14.46 -24.12 19.54
C SER A 914 -15.92 -23.81 19.94
N PRO A 915 -16.54 -24.59 20.86
CA PRO A 915 -17.94 -24.41 21.28
C PRO A 915 -18.14 -23.25 22.26
N HIS A 916 -17.10 -22.83 22.98
CA HIS A 916 -17.19 -21.80 24.01
C HIS A 916 -16.92 -20.38 23.51
N THR A 917 -16.66 -20.20 22.20
CA THR A 917 -16.30 -18.91 21.61
C THR A 917 -17.31 -18.49 20.54
N SER A 918 -18.34 -17.74 20.95
CA SER A 918 -19.14 -16.93 20.01
C SER A 918 -18.29 -15.73 19.56
N THR A 919 -17.33 -15.97 18.68
CA THR A 919 -16.40 -14.93 18.21
C THR A 919 -16.75 -14.51 16.78
N LEU A 920 -16.72 -13.19 16.56
CA LEU A 920 -16.74 -12.62 15.22
C LEU A 920 -15.58 -13.22 14.40
N PRO A 921 -15.80 -13.59 13.13
CA PRO A 921 -14.72 -13.97 12.23
C PRO A 921 -13.61 -12.91 12.19
N LEU A 922 -12.38 -13.34 11.95
CA LEU A 922 -11.21 -12.47 11.95
C LEU A 922 -11.36 -11.31 10.95
N CYS A 923 -11.87 -11.58 9.74
CA CYS A 923 -12.17 -10.52 8.77
C CYS A 923 -13.07 -9.43 9.38
N ASP A 924 -14.13 -9.79 10.10
CA ASP A 924 -15.05 -8.85 10.74
C ASP A 924 -14.45 -8.16 11.96
N ARG A 925 -13.54 -8.81 12.69
CA ARG A 925 -12.76 -8.17 13.76
C ARG A 925 -11.85 -7.09 13.17
N ILE A 926 -11.15 -7.38 12.08
CA ILE A 926 -10.32 -6.40 11.35
C ILE A 926 -11.19 -5.27 10.81
N LYS A 927 -12.33 -5.58 10.16
CA LYS A 927 -13.30 -4.57 9.71
C LYS A 927 -13.76 -3.67 10.84
N ARG A 928 -14.10 -4.25 12.00
CA ARG A 928 -14.48 -3.48 13.19
C ARG A 928 -13.34 -2.58 13.69
N ASN A 929 -12.09 -3.07 13.70
CA ASN A 929 -10.95 -2.30 14.17
C ASN A 929 -10.60 -1.15 13.21
N LEU A 930 -10.56 -1.41 11.90
CA LEU A 930 -10.36 -0.41 10.85
C LEU A 930 -11.47 0.65 10.87
N THR A 931 -12.74 0.23 10.95
CA THR A 931 -13.88 1.15 11.04
C THR A 931 -13.96 1.89 12.37
N ARG A 932 -13.25 1.48 13.42
CA ARG A 932 -13.10 2.26 14.66
C ARG A 932 -11.85 3.14 14.68
N ASN A 933 -11.09 3.19 13.58
CA ASN A 933 -9.89 4.01 13.50
C ASN A 933 -8.92 3.76 14.66
N ARG A 934 -8.79 2.50 15.10
CA ARG A 934 -7.67 2.13 15.98
C ARG A 934 -6.42 2.28 15.12
N GLN A 935 -5.72 3.39 15.29
CA GLN A 935 -4.44 3.66 14.64
C GLN A 935 -3.38 2.65 15.11
N GLY A 936 -3.67 1.87 16.15
CA GLY A 936 -2.94 0.66 16.56
C GLY A 936 -2.94 -0.44 15.49
N LYS A 937 -1.90 -0.43 14.66
CA LYS A 937 -1.62 -1.38 13.56
C LYS A 937 -1.48 -2.85 13.98
N LEU A 938 -1.33 -3.09 15.28
CA LEU A 938 -1.40 -4.40 15.94
C LEU A 938 -2.67 -5.20 15.59
N ASN A 939 -3.78 -4.52 15.31
CA ASN A 939 -5.11 -5.15 15.23
C ASN A 939 -5.82 -4.93 13.89
N THR A 940 -5.15 -4.30 12.92
CA THR A 940 -5.69 -4.01 11.58
C THR A 940 -4.93 -4.72 10.47
N ASP A 941 -3.65 -5.04 10.67
CA ASP A 941 -2.93 -5.93 9.77
C ASP A 941 -3.41 -7.39 9.94
N PRO A 942 -3.63 -8.14 8.85
CA PRO A 942 -4.17 -9.51 8.90
C PRO A 942 -3.39 -10.48 9.77
N TYR A 943 -2.05 -10.39 9.74
CA TYR A 943 -1.16 -11.35 10.39
C TYR A 943 -0.88 -10.96 11.84
N THR A 944 -0.77 -9.67 12.16
CA THR A 944 -0.71 -9.21 13.57
C THR A 944 -2.01 -9.49 14.32
N ALA A 945 -3.16 -9.26 13.68
CA ALA A 945 -4.48 -9.56 14.26
C ALA A 945 -4.67 -11.07 14.48
N LEU A 946 -4.27 -11.89 13.50
CA LEU A 946 -4.27 -13.34 13.60
C LEU A 946 -3.44 -13.81 14.81
N PHE A 947 -2.18 -13.36 14.90
CA PHE A 947 -1.31 -13.74 16.00
C PHE A 947 -1.86 -13.30 17.35
N SER A 948 -2.37 -12.07 17.46
CA SER A 948 -2.89 -11.54 18.73
C SER A 948 -4.05 -12.37 19.27
N ILE A 949 -4.92 -12.85 18.38
CA ILE A 949 -6.07 -13.68 18.75
C ILE A 949 -5.65 -15.09 19.14
N LEU A 950 -4.72 -15.69 18.38
CA LEU A 950 -4.16 -17.00 18.71
C LEU A 950 -3.44 -16.95 20.06
N HIS A 951 -2.59 -15.95 20.25
CA HIS A 951 -1.81 -15.79 21.48
C HIS A 951 -2.73 -15.64 22.70
N ALA A 952 -3.77 -14.81 22.63
CA ALA A 952 -4.76 -14.68 23.71
C ALA A 952 -5.48 -16.01 24.00
N TYR A 953 -5.95 -16.71 22.96
CA TYR A 953 -6.66 -17.98 23.10
C TYR A 953 -5.83 -19.07 23.80
N TYR A 954 -4.58 -19.27 23.39
CA TYR A 954 -3.72 -20.28 24.04
C TYR A 954 -3.15 -19.84 25.38
N GLN A 955 -3.02 -18.52 25.63
CA GLN A 955 -2.68 -18.02 26.97
C GLN A 955 -3.79 -18.27 27.98
N GLU A 956 -5.06 -18.00 27.63
CA GLU A 956 -6.22 -18.26 28.50
C GLU A 956 -6.33 -19.74 28.87
N ARG A 957 -5.85 -20.64 28.00
CA ARG A 957 -5.82 -22.10 28.19
C ARG A 957 -4.55 -22.60 28.89
N ASN A 958 -3.59 -21.73 29.22
CA ASN A 958 -2.29 -22.08 29.78
C ASN A 958 -1.46 -23.06 28.90
N GLU A 959 -1.65 -23.05 27.58
CA GLU A 959 -0.91 -23.90 26.64
C GLU A 959 0.42 -23.24 26.24
N THR A 960 1.41 -23.28 27.14
CA THR A 960 2.70 -22.58 26.98
C THR A 960 3.50 -23.01 25.74
N ASN A 961 3.50 -24.31 25.42
CA ASN A 961 4.18 -24.84 24.23
C ASN A 961 3.53 -24.34 22.93
N ALA A 962 2.19 -24.31 22.87
CA ALA A 962 1.46 -23.78 21.72
C ALA A 962 1.73 -22.28 21.54
N SER A 963 1.68 -21.51 22.63
CA SER A 963 1.98 -20.07 22.60
C SER A 963 3.42 -19.78 22.14
N ALA A 964 4.41 -20.52 22.64
CA ALA A 964 5.81 -20.40 22.21
C ALA A 964 5.99 -20.76 20.72
N LEU A 965 5.33 -21.82 20.26
CA LEU A 965 5.35 -22.24 18.87
C LEU A 965 4.70 -21.21 17.95
N LEU A 966 3.55 -20.66 18.33
CA LEU A 966 2.87 -19.61 17.57
C LEU A 966 3.72 -18.36 17.43
N LYS A 967 4.38 -17.97 18.52
CA LYS A 967 5.30 -16.82 18.53
C LYS A 967 6.47 -17.04 17.58
N GLU A 968 7.08 -18.23 17.59
CA GLU A 968 8.16 -18.57 16.67
C GLU A 968 7.66 -18.68 15.21
N SER A 969 6.46 -19.22 15.00
CA SER A 969 5.83 -19.36 13.68
C SER A 969 5.54 -18.00 13.06
N PHE A 970 4.96 -17.09 13.84
CA PHE A 970 4.68 -15.71 13.44
C PHE A 970 5.98 -14.95 13.17
N ARG A 971 7.00 -15.09 14.03
CA ARG A 971 8.33 -14.49 13.84
C ARG A 971 8.97 -14.91 12.51
N LEU A 972 8.95 -16.21 12.21
CA LEU A 972 9.50 -16.74 10.96
C LEU A 972 8.73 -16.25 9.73
N LYS A 973 7.39 -16.20 9.82
CA LYS A 973 6.56 -15.72 8.71
C LYS A 973 6.69 -14.20 8.49
N ALA A 974 6.94 -13.42 9.55
CA ALA A 974 7.09 -11.97 9.49
C ALA A 974 8.48 -11.48 9.04
N ASN A 975 9.45 -12.39 8.89
CA ASN A 975 10.84 -12.11 8.49
C ASN A 975 11.43 -10.80 9.04
N LEU A 976 11.71 -10.76 10.36
CA LEU A 976 12.16 -9.55 11.04
C LEU A 976 13.48 -8.94 10.51
N SER A 977 14.25 -9.65 9.67
CA SER A 977 15.47 -9.13 9.05
C SER A 977 15.21 -7.99 8.07
N ASP A 978 14.01 -7.94 7.48
CA ASP A 978 13.68 -7.02 6.39
C ASP A 978 12.99 -5.74 6.92
N ILE A 979 13.07 -5.52 8.24
CA ILE A 979 12.54 -4.30 8.86
C ILE A 979 13.53 -3.14 8.61
N PRO A 980 13.10 -2.07 7.93
CA PRO A 980 13.92 -0.89 7.73
C PRO A 980 14.03 -0.11 9.03
N PHE A 981 15.26 -0.06 9.55
CA PHE A 981 15.65 0.78 10.68
C PHE A 981 16.33 2.05 10.19
N PHE A 982 16.09 3.14 10.91
CA PHE A 982 16.80 4.41 10.77
C PHE A 982 17.13 4.91 12.17
N MET A 983 18.42 5.12 12.46
CA MET A 983 18.93 5.34 13.82
C MET A 983 18.44 4.30 14.84
N ASN A 984 18.46 3.02 14.47
CA ASN A 984 17.97 1.88 15.27
C ASN A 984 16.48 1.94 15.66
N LEU A 985 15.72 2.87 15.07
CA LEU A 985 14.27 2.98 15.23
C LEU A 985 13.58 2.49 13.97
N THR A 986 12.43 1.85 14.14
CA THR A 986 11.60 1.45 12.99
C THR A 986 11.21 2.68 12.21
N THR A 987 11.18 2.55 10.89
CA THR A 987 10.83 3.66 9.98
C THR A 987 9.38 3.65 9.54
N ARG A 988 8.63 2.59 9.90
CA ARG A 988 7.22 2.42 9.58
C ARG A 988 6.45 2.05 10.85
N PRO A 989 5.28 2.67 11.12
CA PRO A 989 4.56 2.38 12.37
C PRO A 989 4.03 0.93 12.45
N GLU A 990 3.87 0.22 11.34
CA GLU A 990 3.48 -1.19 11.33
C GLU A 990 4.61 -2.11 11.80
N ASP A 991 5.86 -1.75 11.52
CA ASP A 991 7.02 -2.50 11.98
C ASP A 991 7.21 -2.31 13.49
N GLU A 992 6.97 -1.09 14.00
CA GLU A 992 6.91 -0.81 15.44
C GLU A 992 5.87 -1.71 16.13
N SER A 993 4.69 -1.84 15.53
CA SER A 993 3.63 -2.72 16.02
C SER A 993 4.07 -4.18 16.00
N LEU A 994 4.67 -4.67 14.92
CA LEU A 994 5.19 -6.03 14.82
C LEU A 994 6.22 -6.34 15.92
N ILE A 995 7.16 -5.42 16.16
CA ILE A 995 8.15 -5.53 17.22
C ILE A 995 7.46 -5.58 18.59
N SER A 996 6.49 -4.69 18.82
CA SER A 996 5.71 -4.65 20.07
C SER A 996 4.95 -5.95 20.34
N VAL A 997 4.34 -6.56 19.32
CA VAL A 997 3.68 -7.89 19.43
C VAL A 997 4.67 -8.95 19.91
N LEU A 998 5.86 -9.00 19.31
CA LEU A 998 6.80 -10.09 19.51
C LEU A 998 7.65 -9.92 20.77
N PHE A 999 8.02 -8.70 21.12
CA PHE A 999 8.98 -8.42 22.18
C PHE A 999 8.38 -7.67 23.37
N GLY A 1000 7.13 -7.21 23.28
CA GLY A 1000 6.51 -6.28 24.23
C GLY A 1000 6.79 -4.82 23.87
N SER A 1001 6.17 -3.87 24.58
CA SER A 1001 6.38 -2.44 24.37
C SER A 1001 7.81 -2.02 24.76
N GLY A 1002 8.62 -1.58 23.79
CA GLY A 1002 9.95 -1.01 24.03
C GLY A 1002 10.91 -1.10 22.84
N TYR A 1003 12.06 -0.44 22.99
CA TYR A 1003 13.21 -0.56 22.08
C TYR A 1003 13.74 -1.99 22.07
N VAL A 1004 14.01 -2.52 20.87
CA VAL A 1004 14.69 -3.81 20.69
C VAL A 1004 16.05 -3.54 20.05
N GLU A 1005 17.12 -4.01 20.69
CA GLU A 1005 18.47 -3.86 20.14
C GLU A 1005 18.58 -4.49 18.74
N PRO A 1006 19.11 -3.78 17.74
CA PRO A 1006 19.30 -4.29 16.37
C PRO A 1006 20.07 -5.61 16.31
N ASP A 1007 21.08 -5.79 17.15
CA ASP A 1007 21.85 -7.04 17.25
C ASP A 1007 21.02 -8.22 17.72
N ARG A 1008 19.94 -7.99 18.47
CA ARG A 1008 18.98 -9.03 18.85
C ARG A 1008 18.19 -9.47 17.62
N ILE A 1009 17.86 -8.55 16.71
CA ILE A 1009 17.17 -8.84 15.44
C ILE A 1009 18.12 -9.56 14.47
N ALA A 1010 19.38 -9.12 14.37
CA ALA A 1010 20.38 -9.81 13.55
C ALA A 1010 20.68 -11.25 14.05
N ARG A 1011 20.72 -11.45 15.38
CA ARG A 1011 20.89 -12.79 15.99
C ARG A 1011 19.73 -13.75 15.69
N ILE A 1012 18.54 -13.23 15.40
CA ILE A 1012 17.37 -14.03 15.00
C ILE A 1012 17.58 -14.68 13.61
N ASN A 1013 18.48 -14.13 12.79
CA ASN A 1013 18.81 -14.60 11.44
C ASN A 1013 19.83 -15.76 11.42
N ARG A 1014 20.28 -16.26 12.58
CA ARG A 1014 21.16 -17.44 12.60
C ARG A 1014 20.34 -18.68 12.30
N SER A 1015 20.86 -19.52 11.39
CA SER A 1015 20.36 -20.87 11.16
C SER A 1015 20.21 -21.58 12.50
N TRP A 1016 19.07 -22.22 12.72
CA TRP A 1016 18.82 -22.91 13.96
C TRP A 1016 19.86 -24.01 14.16
N PRO A 1017 20.45 -24.15 15.37
CA PRO A 1017 21.17 -25.36 15.73
C PRO A 1017 20.28 -26.58 15.46
N PHE A 1018 20.85 -27.67 14.97
CA PHE A 1018 20.07 -28.86 14.57
C PHE A 1018 19.16 -29.38 15.70
N GLU A 1019 19.63 -29.36 16.96
CA GLU A 1019 18.81 -29.71 18.12
C GLU A 1019 17.56 -28.81 18.26
N LYS A 1020 17.69 -27.50 18.02
CA LYS A 1020 16.54 -26.58 17.99
C LYS A 1020 15.61 -26.94 16.85
N SER A 1021 16.11 -27.19 15.64
CA SER A 1021 15.29 -27.61 14.49
C SER A 1021 14.52 -28.90 14.74
N LEU A 1022 15.16 -29.90 15.37
CA LEU A 1022 14.53 -31.16 15.74
C LEU A 1022 13.43 -30.97 16.80
N ARG A 1023 13.72 -30.18 17.85
CA ARG A 1023 12.75 -29.84 18.90
C ARG A 1023 11.56 -29.08 18.31
N MET A 1024 11.81 -28.12 17.43
CA MET A 1024 10.76 -27.34 16.77
C MET A 1024 9.89 -28.22 15.85
N GLY A 1025 10.50 -29.11 15.06
CA GLY A 1025 9.75 -30.06 14.23
C GLY A 1025 8.86 -31.00 15.08
N ALA A 1026 9.35 -31.45 16.23
CA ALA A 1026 8.56 -32.26 17.17
C ALA A 1026 7.38 -31.47 17.76
N LEU A 1027 7.58 -30.21 18.15
CA LEU A 1027 6.54 -29.32 18.65
C LEU A 1027 5.48 -29.02 17.58
N VAL A 1028 5.88 -28.70 16.34
CA VAL A 1028 4.93 -28.49 15.23
C VAL A 1028 4.07 -29.72 15.01
N ARG A 1029 4.69 -30.91 14.93
CA ARG A 1029 3.94 -32.15 14.74
C ARG A 1029 2.95 -32.40 15.88
N GLN A 1030 3.37 -32.25 17.13
CA GLN A 1030 2.50 -32.44 18.28
C GLN A 1030 1.34 -31.44 18.23
N TYR A 1031 1.64 -30.16 18.02
CA TYR A 1031 0.64 -29.11 17.89
C TYR A 1031 -0.38 -29.43 16.78
N MET A 1032 0.06 -29.86 15.61
CA MET A 1032 -0.81 -30.21 14.48
C MET A 1032 -1.79 -31.33 14.84
N VAL A 1033 -1.29 -32.40 15.46
CA VAL A 1033 -2.11 -33.56 15.86
C VAL A 1033 -3.09 -33.18 16.97
N ASP A 1034 -2.60 -32.53 18.03
CA ASP A 1034 -3.42 -32.17 19.19
C ASP A 1034 -4.51 -31.15 18.79
N THR A 1035 -4.16 -30.17 17.95
CA THR A 1035 -5.12 -29.16 17.44
C THR A 1035 -6.18 -29.79 16.56
N TYR A 1036 -5.80 -30.69 15.66
CA TYR A 1036 -6.74 -31.42 14.82
C TYR A 1036 -7.73 -32.25 15.66
N GLN A 1037 -7.24 -32.95 16.70
CA GLN A 1037 -8.09 -33.71 17.63
C GLN A 1037 -9.08 -32.80 18.35
N ARG A 1038 -8.63 -31.64 18.88
CA ARG A 1038 -9.51 -30.67 19.54
C ARG A 1038 -10.57 -30.09 18.60
N ILE A 1039 -10.22 -29.84 17.34
CA ILE A 1039 -11.20 -29.41 16.33
C ILE A 1039 -12.25 -30.50 16.14
N GLN A 1040 -11.84 -31.76 16.00
CA GLN A 1040 -12.79 -32.88 15.89
C GLN A 1040 -13.71 -32.99 17.12
N GLU A 1041 -13.16 -32.89 18.33
CA GLU A 1041 -13.92 -32.89 19.59
C GLU A 1041 -14.94 -31.74 19.63
N GLY A 1042 -14.52 -30.51 19.35
CA GLY A 1042 -15.40 -29.33 19.35
C GLY A 1042 -16.51 -29.38 18.31
N LEU A 1043 -16.27 -30.03 17.16
CA LEU A 1043 -17.30 -30.27 16.15
C LEU A 1043 -18.30 -31.36 16.59
N ASN A 1044 -17.86 -32.39 17.32
CA ASN A 1044 -18.72 -33.45 17.84
C ASN A 1044 -19.64 -32.95 18.96
N GLU A 1045 -19.17 -32.05 19.83
CA GLU A 1045 -19.96 -31.46 20.92
C GLU A 1045 -21.10 -30.55 20.43
N LYS A 1046 -20.97 -29.93 19.24
CA LYS A 1046 -22.01 -29.09 18.62
C LYS A 1046 -23.19 -29.87 18.03
N GLY A 1047 -23.21 -31.20 18.15
CA GLY A 1047 -24.38 -32.04 17.89
C GLY A 1047 -24.93 -31.97 16.46
N LYS A 1048 -24.19 -32.49 15.46
CA LYS A 1048 -24.70 -33.22 14.27
C LYS A 1048 -23.59 -33.47 13.22
N THR A 1049 -23.68 -34.68 12.65
CA THR A 1049 -23.21 -35.18 11.33
C THR A 1049 -21.75 -35.59 11.08
N LYS A 1050 -21.60 -36.87 10.70
CA LYS A 1050 -20.57 -37.42 9.80
C LYS A 1050 -20.29 -36.39 8.70
N ALA A 1051 -19.06 -35.88 8.66
CA ALA A 1051 -18.62 -34.87 7.71
C ALA A 1051 -18.98 -35.26 6.27
N MET A 1052 -19.72 -34.39 5.55
CA MET A 1052 -19.87 -34.46 4.09
C MET A 1052 -18.60 -33.95 3.40
N ILE A 1053 -17.48 -34.62 3.62
CA ILE A 1053 -16.33 -34.50 2.71
C ILE A 1053 -16.43 -35.69 1.76
N ASN A 1054 -16.11 -35.46 0.49
CA ASN A 1054 -15.93 -36.54 -0.47
C ASN A 1054 -15.02 -37.62 0.16
N ALA A 1055 -15.49 -38.87 0.22
CA ALA A 1055 -14.75 -39.97 0.84
C ALA A 1055 -13.35 -40.14 0.22
N GLU A 1056 -13.21 -39.78 -1.06
CA GLU A 1056 -11.94 -39.74 -1.77
C GLU A 1056 -10.97 -38.69 -1.23
N ASP A 1057 -11.40 -37.44 -1.01
CA ASP A 1057 -10.54 -36.36 -0.52
C ASP A 1057 -10.06 -36.64 0.91
N LEU A 1058 -10.96 -37.18 1.75
CA LEU A 1058 -10.61 -37.67 3.08
C LEU A 1058 -9.55 -38.77 3.03
N THR A 1059 -9.68 -39.69 2.07
CA THR A 1059 -8.76 -40.80 1.89
C THR A 1059 -7.40 -40.32 1.41
N ARG A 1060 -7.37 -39.45 0.39
CA ARG A 1060 -6.14 -38.82 -0.17
C ARG A 1060 -5.38 -38.05 0.92
N MET A 1061 -6.03 -37.09 1.57
CA MET A 1061 -5.41 -36.25 2.60
C MET A 1061 -5.04 -37.07 3.84
N GLY A 1062 -5.92 -37.96 4.30
CA GLY A 1062 -5.69 -38.81 5.47
C GLY A 1062 -4.49 -39.75 5.28
N ARG A 1063 -4.34 -40.38 4.11
CA ARG A 1063 -3.17 -41.23 3.80
C ARG A 1063 -1.89 -40.42 3.67
N ARG A 1064 -1.94 -39.21 3.09
CA ARG A 1064 -0.78 -38.31 3.03
C ARG A 1064 -0.32 -37.86 4.42
N ILE A 1065 -1.27 -37.56 5.31
CA ILE A 1065 -1.00 -37.26 6.72
C ILE A 1065 -0.41 -38.50 7.42
N GLY A 1066 -1.03 -39.67 7.25
CA GLY A 1066 -0.51 -40.93 7.81
C GLY A 1066 0.92 -41.24 7.36
N ALA A 1067 1.21 -41.09 6.06
CA ALA A 1067 2.55 -41.30 5.50
C ALA A 1067 3.60 -40.40 6.15
N ASN A 1068 3.25 -39.16 6.53
CA ASN A 1068 4.18 -38.21 7.12
C ASN A 1068 4.30 -38.30 8.64
N PHE A 1069 3.20 -38.60 9.34
CA PHE A 1069 3.12 -38.44 10.79
C PHE A 1069 2.93 -39.76 11.55
N ALA A 1070 2.30 -40.78 10.95
CA ALA A 1070 2.01 -42.03 11.64
C ALA A 1070 3.28 -42.88 11.81
N LYS A 1071 3.45 -43.44 13.01
CA LYS A 1071 4.48 -44.44 13.30
C LYS A 1071 3.98 -45.81 12.81
N LYS A 1072 4.78 -46.47 11.98
CA LYS A 1072 4.59 -47.88 11.56
C LYS A 1072 5.83 -48.68 11.94
N LYS A 1073 5.68 -50.00 12.12
CA LYS A 1073 6.81 -50.91 12.36
C LYS A 1073 7.81 -50.80 11.20
N HIS A 1074 9.11 -50.76 11.49
CA HIS A 1074 10.20 -50.65 10.50
C HIS A 1074 10.22 -49.39 9.62
N LYS A 1075 9.27 -48.46 9.77
CA LYS A 1075 9.21 -47.22 9.00
C LYS A 1075 10.36 -46.28 9.39
N ILE A 1076 11.02 -45.72 8.39
CA ILE A 1076 11.93 -44.60 8.57
C ILE A 1076 11.08 -43.35 8.82
N MET A 1077 11.10 -42.88 10.06
CA MET A 1077 10.33 -41.69 10.41
C MET A 1077 10.95 -40.45 9.79
N ARG A 1078 10.11 -39.68 9.08
CA ARG A 1078 10.46 -38.32 8.69
C ARG A 1078 10.41 -37.41 9.92
N VAL A 1079 11.27 -36.42 9.94
CA VAL A 1079 11.21 -35.24 10.77
C VAL A 1079 10.76 -34.11 9.85
N PRO A 1080 9.45 -34.02 9.55
CA PRO A 1080 8.95 -32.90 8.79
C PRO A 1080 9.31 -31.61 9.54
N PHE A 1081 9.52 -30.52 8.79
CA PHE A 1081 9.75 -29.17 9.34
C PHE A 1081 11.16 -28.90 9.88
N MET A 1082 12.14 -29.74 9.53
CA MET A 1082 13.56 -29.43 9.75
C MET A 1082 14.06 -28.51 8.64
N ASP A 1083 14.48 -27.29 8.98
CA ASP A 1083 15.12 -26.39 8.03
C ASP A 1083 16.62 -26.70 7.95
N ILE A 1084 17.04 -27.22 6.79
CA ILE A 1084 18.42 -27.64 6.48
C ILE A 1084 18.90 -26.96 5.18
N LYS A 1085 18.10 -26.03 4.61
CA LYS A 1085 18.31 -25.53 3.24
C LYS A 1085 19.69 -24.88 3.03
N ASP A 1086 20.28 -24.33 4.09
CA ASP A 1086 21.62 -23.72 4.08
C ASP A 1086 22.64 -24.40 5.01
N THR A 1087 22.28 -25.52 5.66
CA THR A 1087 23.05 -26.13 6.78
C THR A 1087 23.08 -27.66 6.75
N GLY A 1088 23.04 -28.29 5.57
CA GLY A 1088 23.43 -29.70 5.46
C GLY A 1088 24.81 -29.89 6.08
N PHE A 1089 25.03 -30.94 6.88
CA PHE A 1089 26.32 -31.13 7.53
C PHE A 1089 27.38 -31.44 6.47
N PRO A 1090 28.41 -30.59 6.28
CA PRO A 1090 29.49 -30.86 5.35
C PRO A 1090 30.23 -32.14 5.72
N ILE A 1091 30.25 -32.49 7.00
CA ILE A 1091 30.90 -33.69 7.53
C ILE A 1091 29.90 -34.51 8.33
N LEU A 1092 29.86 -35.82 8.05
CA LEU A 1092 29.12 -36.80 8.83
C LEU A 1092 30.08 -37.88 9.32
N HIS A 1093 30.21 -38.01 10.63
CA HIS A 1093 31.11 -38.94 11.30
C HIS A 1093 30.34 -40.11 11.91
N PHE A 1094 30.66 -41.34 11.49
CA PHE A 1094 30.03 -42.58 11.94
C PHE A 1094 30.89 -43.27 13.00
N SER A 1095 30.25 -43.73 14.07
CA SER A 1095 30.91 -44.44 15.18
C SER A 1095 30.03 -45.59 15.68
N ALA A 1096 30.64 -46.65 16.20
CA ALA A 1096 29.93 -47.73 16.87
C ALA A 1096 30.29 -47.74 18.37
N GLU A 1097 29.30 -47.54 19.23
CA GLU A 1097 29.44 -47.57 20.70
C GLU A 1097 29.12 -48.99 21.19
N ARG A 1098 30.05 -49.64 21.88
CA ARG A 1098 29.88 -51.02 22.36
C ARG A 1098 29.95 -51.07 23.89
N LYS A 1099 28.83 -51.38 24.54
CA LYS A 1099 28.83 -51.73 25.97
C LYS A 1099 29.05 -53.25 26.12
N PRO A 1100 29.85 -53.69 27.11
CA PRO A 1100 30.04 -55.12 27.38
C PRO A 1100 28.71 -55.85 27.52
N GLY A 1101 28.54 -56.98 26.82
CA GLY A 1101 27.32 -57.80 26.86
C GLY A 1101 26.14 -57.31 26.01
N SER A 1102 26.27 -56.20 25.27
CA SER A 1102 25.20 -55.68 24.41
C SER A 1102 25.64 -55.51 22.94
N PRO A 1103 24.72 -55.61 21.96
CA PRO A 1103 25.03 -55.33 20.57
C PRO A 1103 25.48 -53.87 20.38
N PRO A 1104 26.36 -53.58 19.40
CA PRO A 1104 26.85 -52.23 19.17
C PRO A 1104 25.71 -51.30 18.76
N ILE A 1105 25.69 -50.09 19.32
CA ILE A 1105 24.78 -49.01 18.91
C ILE A 1105 25.54 -48.08 17.99
N TRP A 1106 25.04 -47.88 16.78
CA TRP A 1106 25.62 -46.97 15.82
C TRP A 1106 25.19 -45.54 16.12
N ALA A 1107 26.11 -44.61 15.97
CA ALA A 1107 25.86 -43.18 16.11
C ALA A 1107 26.44 -42.43 14.90
N VAL A 1108 25.75 -41.38 14.49
CA VAL A 1108 26.23 -40.44 13.49
C VAL A 1108 26.25 -39.03 14.07
N ARG A 1109 27.39 -38.35 13.92
CA ARG A 1109 27.60 -36.97 14.33
C ARG A 1109 27.82 -36.07 13.11
N GLY A 1110 27.37 -34.83 13.15
CA GLY A 1110 27.52 -33.86 12.07
C GLY A 1110 28.17 -32.58 12.54
N GLY A 1111 28.96 -31.94 11.68
CA GLY A 1111 29.55 -30.64 11.96
C GLY A 1111 30.20 -30.01 10.73
N THR A 1112 30.84 -28.86 10.94
CA THR A 1112 31.55 -28.10 9.91
C THR A 1112 32.97 -28.64 9.65
N ALA A 1113 33.58 -28.21 8.54
CA ALA A 1113 34.96 -28.55 8.21
C ALA A 1113 36.00 -28.07 9.25
N VAL A 1114 35.67 -27.04 10.03
CA VAL A 1114 36.55 -26.49 11.08
C VAL A 1114 36.51 -27.38 12.33
N GLU A 1115 35.31 -27.81 12.74
CA GLU A 1115 35.10 -28.64 13.95
C GLU A 1115 35.69 -30.05 13.78
N ALA A 1116 35.67 -30.61 12.58
CA ALA A 1116 36.24 -31.94 12.32
C ALA A 1116 37.76 -32.04 12.50
N LYS A 1117 38.48 -30.90 12.55
CA LYS A 1117 39.92 -30.88 12.85
C LYS A 1117 40.22 -30.98 14.36
N GLN A 1118 39.23 -30.80 15.23
CA GLN A 1118 39.42 -30.71 16.68
C GLN A 1118 39.18 -32.04 17.41
N SER A 1119 38.13 -32.80 17.06
CA SER A 1119 37.90 -34.21 17.38
C SER A 1119 36.48 -34.64 16.93
N ALA A 1120 36.19 -35.95 16.89
CA ALA A 1120 34.83 -36.44 16.63
C ALA A 1120 33.81 -36.04 17.71
N ASP A 1121 34.27 -35.80 18.95
CA ASP A 1121 33.42 -35.37 20.07
C ASP A 1121 33.01 -33.90 20.00
N ALA A 1122 33.72 -33.10 19.18
CA ALA A 1122 33.33 -31.72 18.87
C ALA A 1122 32.14 -31.65 17.87
N LEU A 1123 31.77 -32.78 17.24
CA LEU A 1123 30.66 -32.87 16.28
C LEU A 1123 29.34 -33.16 17.00
N GLN A 1124 28.24 -32.59 16.49
CA GLN A 1124 26.91 -32.73 17.07
C GLN A 1124 26.32 -34.12 16.82
N LEU A 1125 25.86 -34.82 17.87
CA LEU A 1125 25.13 -36.09 17.72
C LEU A 1125 23.78 -35.89 17.00
N LEU A 1126 23.60 -36.58 15.88
CA LEU A 1126 22.38 -36.47 15.06
C LEU A 1126 21.41 -37.62 15.31
N HIS A 1127 21.91 -38.86 15.33
CA HIS A 1127 21.07 -40.05 15.48
C HIS A 1127 21.83 -41.23 16.10
N ARG A 1128 21.09 -42.13 16.76
CA ARG A 1128 21.57 -43.42 17.25
C ARG A 1128 20.62 -44.54 16.85
N ASN A 1129 21.16 -45.66 16.36
CA ASN A 1129 20.36 -46.82 15.98
C ASN A 1129 21.18 -48.13 16.08
N PRO A 1130 20.59 -49.26 16.52
CA PRO A 1130 21.27 -50.56 16.45
C PRO A 1130 21.54 -51.03 15.01
N ASP A 1131 20.77 -50.56 14.02
CA ASP A 1131 20.94 -50.90 12.61
C ASP A 1131 21.56 -49.72 11.83
N PRO A 1132 22.79 -49.86 11.30
CA PRO A 1132 23.44 -48.76 10.57
C PRO A 1132 22.72 -48.43 9.26
N VAL A 1133 22.06 -49.41 8.62
CA VAL A 1133 21.32 -49.17 7.37
C VAL A 1133 20.07 -48.33 7.65
N HIS A 1134 19.40 -48.58 8.78
CA HIS A 1134 18.28 -47.76 9.23
C HIS A 1134 18.72 -46.30 9.45
N MET A 1135 19.88 -46.10 10.08
CA MET A 1135 20.44 -44.77 10.31
C MET A 1135 20.81 -44.07 8.98
N MET A 1136 21.43 -44.78 8.04
CA MET A 1136 21.72 -44.28 6.68
C MET A 1136 20.45 -43.84 5.94
N ALA A 1137 19.42 -44.69 5.97
CA ALA A 1137 18.13 -44.38 5.36
C ALA A 1137 17.46 -43.19 6.02
N TRP A 1138 17.59 -43.03 7.34
CA TRP A 1138 17.09 -41.88 8.07
C TRP A 1138 17.78 -40.57 7.66
N LEU A 1139 19.11 -40.59 7.47
CA LEU A 1139 19.86 -39.43 6.96
C LEU A 1139 19.40 -39.03 5.55
N LEU A 1140 19.12 -40.01 4.70
CA LEU A 1140 18.63 -39.78 3.34
C LEU A 1140 17.20 -39.25 3.32
N ALA A 1141 16.28 -39.92 4.02
CA ALA A 1141 14.85 -39.58 4.06
C ALA A 1141 14.57 -38.18 4.65
N ASN A 1142 15.50 -37.66 5.45
CA ASN A 1142 15.41 -36.33 6.07
C ASN A 1142 16.31 -35.29 5.40
N ARG A 1143 16.91 -35.59 4.23
CA ARG A 1143 17.81 -34.69 3.47
C ARG A 1143 19.00 -34.16 4.29
N ILE A 1144 19.46 -34.91 5.29
CA ILE A 1144 20.64 -34.56 6.11
C ILE A 1144 21.93 -34.91 5.36
N TYR A 1145 21.93 -36.04 4.64
CA TYR A 1145 23.00 -36.40 3.72
C TYR A 1145 22.83 -35.68 2.37
N GLN A 1146 23.92 -35.12 1.85
CA GLN A 1146 24.02 -34.64 0.47
C GLN A 1146 25.19 -35.37 -0.21
N PRO A 1147 25.18 -35.56 -1.55
CA PRO A 1147 26.29 -36.19 -2.27
C PRO A 1147 27.65 -35.53 -2.01
N ARG A 1148 27.65 -34.22 -1.71
CA ARG A 1148 28.84 -33.42 -1.36
C ARG A 1148 29.29 -33.54 0.10
N SER A 1149 28.55 -34.23 0.97
CA SER A 1149 28.94 -34.45 2.37
C SER A 1149 30.13 -35.41 2.46
N LEU A 1150 31.17 -35.02 3.19
CA LEU A 1150 32.32 -35.85 3.50
C LEU A 1150 31.97 -36.83 4.62
N LEU A 1151 32.09 -38.13 4.36
CA LEU A 1151 31.82 -39.16 5.35
C LEU A 1151 33.13 -39.61 6.02
N GLN A 1152 33.12 -39.66 7.35
CA GLN A 1152 34.22 -40.11 8.19
C GLN A 1152 33.73 -41.22 9.12
N ALA A 1153 34.63 -42.07 9.63
CA ALA A 1153 34.26 -43.06 10.64
C ALA A 1153 35.43 -43.56 11.49
N ASP A 1154 35.11 -44.03 12.70
CA ASP A 1154 36.07 -44.62 13.64
C ASP A 1154 36.57 -46.00 13.20
N ARG A 1155 37.79 -46.40 13.61
CA ARG A 1155 38.27 -47.78 13.39
C ARG A 1155 37.36 -48.85 14.04
N SER A 1156 36.55 -48.48 15.03
CA SER A 1156 35.59 -49.37 15.70
C SER A 1156 34.44 -49.84 14.81
N ILE A 1157 34.23 -49.24 13.63
CA ILE A 1157 33.18 -49.63 12.69
C ILE A 1157 33.53 -50.82 11.80
N ALA A 1158 34.73 -51.40 11.94
CA ALA A 1158 35.11 -52.62 11.24
C ALA A 1158 34.04 -53.72 11.44
N PRO A 1159 33.55 -54.38 10.37
CA PRO A 1159 34.18 -54.50 9.05
C PRO A 1159 33.77 -53.45 7.98
N ILE A 1160 33.02 -52.39 8.32
CA ILE A 1160 32.61 -51.38 7.33
C ILE A 1160 33.79 -50.45 6.98
N ALA A 1161 34.17 -50.41 5.69
CA ALA A 1161 35.11 -49.42 5.20
C ALA A 1161 34.42 -48.08 4.89
N VAL A 1162 35.07 -46.94 5.18
CA VAL A 1162 34.55 -45.60 4.86
C VAL A 1162 34.22 -45.45 3.37
N ALA A 1163 35.03 -46.04 2.49
CA ALA A 1163 34.80 -46.03 1.04
C ALA A 1163 33.53 -46.79 0.63
N ASP A 1164 33.19 -47.89 1.32
CA ASP A 1164 31.93 -48.61 1.09
C ASP A 1164 30.74 -47.80 1.63
N LEU A 1165 30.91 -47.15 2.80
CA LEU A 1165 29.90 -46.27 3.39
C LEU A 1165 29.56 -45.09 2.46
N GLN A 1166 30.56 -44.45 1.85
CA GLN A 1166 30.36 -43.42 0.82
C GLN A 1166 29.57 -43.97 -0.37
N LYS A 1167 29.99 -45.11 -0.94
CA LYS A 1167 29.33 -45.69 -2.12
C LYS A 1167 27.89 -46.09 -1.84
N VAL A 1168 27.60 -46.67 -0.68
CA VAL A 1168 26.22 -47.02 -0.28
C VAL A 1168 25.37 -45.77 -0.24
N MET A 1169 25.80 -44.73 0.47
CA MET A 1169 25.03 -43.49 0.62
C MET A 1169 24.78 -42.82 -0.73
N THR A 1170 25.77 -42.77 -1.62
CA THR A 1170 25.60 -42.25 -2.99
C THR A 1170 24.61 -43.11 -3.80
N SER A 1171 24.74 -44.43 -3.75
CA SER A 1171 23.84 -45.35 -4.47
C SER A 1171 22.39 -45.25 -3.97
N LEU A 1172 22.20 -45.12 -2.65
CA LEU A 1172 20.88 -44.92 -2.05
C LEU A 1172 20.27 -43.59 -2.47
N HIS A 1173 21.08 -42.51 -2.55
CA HIS A 1173 20.62 -41.19 -3.00
C HIS A 1173 20.15 -41.20 -4.45
N GLU A 1174 20.91 -41.82 -5.35
CA GLU A 1174 20.56 -41.97 -6.76
C GLU A 1174 19.34 -42.87 -6.97
N PHE A 1175 19.22 -43.94 -6.18
CA PHE A 1175 18.13 -44.91 -6.32
C PHE A 1175 16.80 -44.42 -5.71
N PHE A 1176 16.86 -43.64 -4.63
CA PHE A 1176 15.70 -43.01 -4.00
C PHE A 1176 15.75 -41.48 -4.13
N PRO A 1177 15.57 -40.89 -5.34
CA PRO A 1177 15.45 -39.45 -5.49
C PRO A 1177 14.32 -38.92 -4.62
N PHE A 1178 14.59 -37.86 -3.84
CA PHE A 1178 13.66 -37.43 -2.80
C PHE A 1178 12.26 -37.10 -3.34
N ALA A 1179 12.16 -36.29 -4.41
CA ALA A 1179 10.87 -35.86 -4.95
C ALA A 1179 10.04 -37.07 -5.41
N GLN A 1180 10.65 -37.99 -6.15
CA GLN A 1180 9.99 -39.21 -6.62
C GLN A 1180 9.65 -40.18 -5.47
N THR A 1181 10.40 -40.15 -4.38
CA THR A 1181 10.20 -41.06 -3.25
C THR A 1181 9.14 -40.56 -2.27
N PHE A 1182 9.21 -39.28 -1.88
CA PHE A 1182 8.41 -38.72 -0.78
C PHE A 1182 7.41 -37.65 -1.24
N GLU A 1183 7.55 -37.07 -2.43
CA GLU A 1183 6.65 -36.08 -3.03
C GLU A 1183 5.81 -36.70 -4.17
N ARG A 1184 5.27 -37.90 -3.90
CA ARG A 1184 4.31 -38.58 -4.76
C ARG A 1184 3.04 -37.75 -4.94
N ASP A 1185 2.43 -37.88 -6.12
CA ASP A 1185 1.09 -37.36 -6.42
C ASP A 1185 0.11 -37.76 -5.31
N ILE A 1186 -0.66 -36.80 -4.80
CA ILE A 1186 -1.64 -37.03 -3.74
C ILE A 1186 -2.71 -38.04 -4.15
N ASN A 1187 -2.96 -38.20 -5.45
CA ASN A 1187 -3.89 -39.16 -6.03
C ASN A 1187 -3.43 -40.61 -5.89
N GLU A 1188 -2.13 -40.88 -5.70
CA GLU A 1188 -1.65 -42.22 -5.30
C GLU A 1188 -2.23 -42.66 -3.94
N GLY A 1189 -2.66 -41.69 -3.12
CA GLY A 1189 -3.42 -41.92 -1.92
C GLY A 1189 -4.81 -42.52 -2.17
N LEU A 1190 -5.36 -42.57 -3.39
CA LEU A 1190 -6.59 -43.30 -3.67
C LEU A 1190 -6.36 -44.81 -3.82
N HIS A 1191 -5.21 -45.18 -4.36
CA HIS A 1191 -4.83 -46.57 -4.54
C HIS A 1191 -4.36 -47.20 -3.23
N SER A 1192 -4.56 -48.51 -3.08
CA SER A 1192 -4.06 -49.28 -1.95
C SER A 1192 -2.53 -49.18 -1.83
N GLU A 1193 -2.02 -49.17 -0.59
CA GLU A 1193 -0.58 -49.14 -0.31
C GLU A 1193 0.11 -50.32 -1.02
N ARG A 1194 1.17 -50.07 -1.77
CA ARG A 1194 1.98 -51.08 -2.46
C ARG A 1194 3.45 -50.70 -2.47
N VAL A 1195 4.34 -51.69 -2.46
CA VAL A 1195 5.79 -51.47 -2.62
C VAL A 1195 6.11 -51.09 -4.07
N THR A 1196 6.86 -50.02 -4.26
CA THR A 1196 7.23 -49.51 -5.60
C THR A 1196 8.71 -49.67 -5.91
N SER A 1197 9.58 -49.62 -4.89
CA SER A 1197 11.03 -49.77 -5.05
C SER A 1197 11.63 -50.44 -3.82
N ALA A 1198 12.67 -51.27 -4.00
CA ALA A 1198 13.41 -51.94 -2.94
C ALA A 1198 14.92 -51.98 -3.24
N PHE A 1199 15.74 -51.73 -2.22
CA PHE A 1199 17.20 -51.71 -2.30
C PHE A 1199 17.77 -52.66 -1.26
N PHE A 1200 18.56 -53.63 -1.71
CA PHE A 1200 19.18 -54.64 -0.87
C PHE A 1200 20.61 -54.26 -0.48
N ILE A 1201 20.97 -54.44 0.78
CA ILE A 1201 22.35 -54.26 1.26
C ILE A 1201 22.77 -55.54 1.96
N PHE A 1202 23.75 -56.23 1.39
CA PHE A 1202 24.21 -57.53 1.92
C PHE A 1202 25.48 -57.38 2.73
N ASN A 1203 25.51 -58.06 3.87
CA ASN A 1203 26.69 -58.24 4.71
C ASN A 1203 27.43 -56.95 5.06
N LEU A 1204 26.71 -55.83 5.25
CA LEU A 1204 27.34 -54.55 5.58
C LEU A 1204 28.12 -54.64 6.91
N THR A 1205 27.52 -55.21 7.95
CA THR A 1205 28.18 -55.39 9.26
C THR A 1205 28.74 -56.79 9.47
N ALA A 1206 28.71 -57.65 8.44
CA ALA A 1206 29.19 -59.02 8.55
C ALA A 1206 30.69 -59.12 8.18
N PRO A 1207 31.43 -60.08 8.75
CA PRO A 1207 32.83 -60.31 8.38
C PRO A 1207 33.02 -60.46 6.85
N PRO A 1208 34.04 -59.82 6.24
CA PRO A 1208 34.20 -59.79 4.78
C PRO A 1208 34.41 -61.18 4.14
N ASP A 1209 34.97 -62.12 4.89
CA ASP A 1209 35.27 -63.50 4.53
C ASP A 1209 34.03 -64.42 4.49
N SER A 1210 32.86 -63.93 4.94
CA SER A 1210 31.63 -64.71 4.85
C SER A 1210 31.15 -64.89 3.40
N LYS A 1211 31.10 -66.15 2.96
CA LYS A 1211 30.60 -66.54 1.63
C LYS A 1211 29.07 -66.59 1.53
N ARG A 1212 28.37 -66.59 2.66
CA ARG A 1212 26.90 -66.61 2.74
C ARG A 1212 26.35 -65.21 2.99
N ILE A 1213 25.10 -64.95 2.60
CA ILE A 1213 24.40 -63.73 3.00
C ILE A 1213 23.95 -63.93 4.46
N GLU A 1214 24.77 -63.48 5.40
CA GLU A 1214 24.47 -63.51 6.85
C GLU A 1214 23.45 -62.45 7.21
N GLN A 1215 23.50 -61.30 6.52
CA GLN A 1215 22.60 -60.18 6.74
C GLN A 1215 22.15 -59.59 5.40
N ALA A 1216 20.85 -59.39 5.25
CA ALA A 1216 20.26 -58.62 4.16
C ALA A 1216 19.38 -57.51 4.73
N ALA A 1217 19.85 -56.27 4.65
CA ALA A 1217 19.02 -55.11 4.92
C ALA A 1217 18.27 -54.72 3.65
N VAL A 1218 16.96 -54.51 3.77
CA VAL A 1218 16.08 -54.11 2.67
C VAL A 1218 15.51 -52.74 3.00
N LEU A 1219 15.87 -51.76 2.19
CA LEU A 1219 15.24 -50.45 2.17
C LEU A 1219 14.18 -50.43 1.09
N TYR A 1220 12.93 -50.14 1.41
CA TYR A 1220 11.87 -50.13 0.41
C TYR A 1220 10.91 -48.96 0.60
N THR A 1221 10.24 -48.59 -0.49
CA THR A 1221 9.34 -47.44 -0.54
C THR A 1221 7.99 -47.79 -1.12
N THR A 1222 6.94 -47.10 -0.66
CA THR A 1222 5.56 -47.34 -1.09
C THR A 1222 5.05 -46.24 -2.01
N ASN A 1223 3.97 -46.51 -2.73
CA ASN A 1223 3.29 -45.51 -3.57
C ASN A 1223 2.73 -44.32 -2.76
N TRP A 1224 2.49 -44.50 -1.45
CA TRP A 1224 2.11 -43.43 -0.54
C TRP A 1224 3.28 -42.53 -0.12
N GLY A 1225 4.50 -42.84 -0.56
CA GLY A 1225 5.70 -42.08 -0.26
C GLY A 1225 6.28 -42.33 1.12
N GLU A 1226 6.15 -43.56 1.63
CA GLU A 1226 6.79 -44.00 2.87
C GLU A 1226 8.07 -44.79 2.56
N MET A 1227 9.04 -44.76 3.47
CA MET A 1227 10.27 -45.57 3.40
C MET A 1227 10.37 -46.46 4.64
N PHE A 1228 10.83 -47.69 4.45
CA PHE A 1228 10.99 -48.68 5.50
C PHE A 1228 12.38 -49.32 5.43
N CYS A 1229 12.90 -49.74 6.58
CA CYS A 1229 14.14 -50.48 6.68
C CYS A 1229 13.93 -51.74 7.52
N ARG A 1230 14.18 -52.89 6.89
CA ARG A 1230 14.10 -54.19 7.58
C ARG A 1230 15.33 -55.02 7.30
N THR A 1231 15.95 -55.49 8.36
CA THR A 1231 17.16 -56.32 8.30
C THR A 1231 16.83 -57.76 8.63
N PHE A 1232 17.19 -58.66 7.71
CA PHE A 1232 16.97 -60.08 7.84
C PHE A 1232 18.30 -60.78 8.12
N LEU A 1233 18.34 -61.57 9.19
CA LEU A 1233 19.45 -62.46 9.49
C LEU A 1233 19.22 -63.79 8.77
N ARG A 1234 20.22 -64.26 8.02
CA ARG A 1234 20.16 -65.50 7.23
C ARG A 1234 18.86 -65.63 6.41
N PRO A 1235 18.63 -64.72 5.43
CA PRO A 1235 17.38 -64.63 4.66
C PRO A 1235 17.00 -65.91 3.88
N GLY A 1236 17.95 -66.82 3.66
CA GLY A 1236 17.73 -68.13 3.04
C GLY A 1236 17.75 -68.10 1.51
N GLN A 1237 17.56 -69.27 0.89
CA GLN A 1237 17.72 -69.45 -0.57
C GLN A 1237 16.63 -68.76 -1.41
N ILE A 1238 15.46 -68.44 -0.84
CA ILE A 1238 14.38 -67.78 -1.58
C ILE A 1238 14.85 -66.43 -2.13
N LEU A 1239 15.61 -65.66 -1.32
CA LEU A 1239 16.20 -64.39 -1.75
C LEU A 1239 17.13 -64.55 -2.95
N GLU A 1240 17.95 -65.61 -2.98
CA GLU A 1240 18.89 -65.87 -4.07
C GLU A 1240 18.22 -66.33 -5.36
N ARG A 1241 17.02 -66.95 -5.27
CA ARG A 1241 16.28 -67.47 -6.43
C ARG A 1241 15.30 -66.46 -7.00
N SER A 1242 14.54 -65.78 -6.13
CA SER A 1242 13.53 -64.79 -6.50
C SER A 1242 13.44 -63.69 -5.44
N PRO A 1243 14.18 -62.58 -5.63
CA PRO A 1243 14.13 -61.42 -4.73
C PRO A 1243 12.72 -60.84 -4.60
N SER A 1244 11.93 -60.79 -5.68
CA SER A 1244 10.55 -60.31 -5.67
C SER A 1244 9.63 -61.19 -4.81
N GLN A 1245 9.68 -62.52 -4.96
CA GLN A 1245 8.92 -63.44 -4.10
C GLN A 1245 9.38 -63.38 -2.63
N PHE A 1246 10.68 -63.20 -2.41
CA PHE A 1246 11.21 -62.97 -1.06
C PHE A 1246 10.56 -61.74 -0.42
N LEU A 1247 10.47 -60.62 -1.15
CA LEU A 1247 9.81 -59.41 -0.65
C LEU A 1247 8.32 -59.65 -0.38
N ALA A 1248 7.60 -60.28 -1.30
CA ALA A 1248 6.18 -60.59 -1.14
C ALA A 1248 5.89 -61.46 0.10
N HIS A 1249 6.80 -62.38 0.46
CA HIS A 1249 6.67 -63.23 1.65
C HIS A 1249 7.14 -62.59 2.96
N LYS A 1250 8.06 -61.63 2.90
CA LYS A 1250 8.78 -61.13 4.09
C LYS A 1250 8.45 -59.69 4.47
N LEU A 1251 7.87 -58.91 3.57
CA LEU A 1251 7.44 -57.54 3.87
C LEU A 1251 6.01 -57.52 4.40
N ASP A 1252 5.70 -56.47 5.17
CA ASP A 1252 4.36 -56.30 5.75
C ASP A 1252 3.41 -55.63 4.74
N GLN A 1253 3.94 -54.94 3.73
CA GLN A 1253 3.21 -54.27 2.65
C GLN A 1253 3.10 -55.17 1.41
N PRO A 1254 1.99 -55.07 0.65
CA PRO A 1254 1.79 -55.91 -0.52
C PRO A 1254 2.73 -55.52 -1.66
N VAL A 1255 3.15 -56.54 -2.41
CA VAL A 1255 4.06 -56.45 -3.56
C VAL A 1255 3.33 -57.07 -4.75
N PRO A 1256 2.35 -56.36 -5.36
CA PRO A 1256 1.50 -56.93 -6.40
C PRO A 1256 2.27 -57.20 -7.70
N ASP A 1257 3.27 -56.36 -7.99
CA ASP A 1257 4.18 -56.46 -9.14
C ASP A 1257 5.64 -56.41 -8.67
N PRO A 1258 6.61 -56.90 -9.46
CA PRO A 1258 8.03 -56.75 -9.15
C PRO A 1258 8.40 -55.27 -8.96
N PRO A 1259 8.88 -54.85 -7.78
CA PRO A 1259 9.25 -53.46 -7.57
C PRO A 1259 10.55 -53.15 -8.32
N LYS A 1260 10.83 -51.86 -8.54
CA LYS A 1260 12.17 -51.46 -8.99
C LYS A 1260 13.19 -51.91 -7.94
N MET A 1261 14.20 -52.69 -8.34
CA MET A 1261 15.17 -53.27 -7.40
C MET A 1261 16.61 -52.85 -7.72
N SER A 1262 17.41 -52.65 -6.67
CA SER A 1262 18.88 -52.54 -6.78
C SER A 1262 19.54 -53.16 -5.55
N LEU A 1263 20.85 -53.42 -5.60
CA LEU A 1263 21.60 -53.96 -4.47
C LEU A 1263 22.98 -53.33 -4.31
N PHE A 1264 23.49 -53.39 -3.08
CA PHE A 1264 24.85 -53.07 -2.73
C PHE A 1264 25.49 -54.20 -1.93
N VAL A 1265 26.75 -54.51 -2.28
CA VAL A 1265 27.61 -55.43 -1.53
C VAL A 1265 28.95 -54.72 -1.29
N PRO A 1266 29.46 -54.65 -0.04
CA PRO A 1266 30.77 -54.07 0.25
C PRO A 1266 31.87 -54.67 -0.62
N LYS A 1267 32.85 -53.87 -1.03
CA LYS A 1267 33.89 -54.31 -2.00
C LYS A 1267 34.65 -55.55 -1.52
N GLY A 1268 34.90 -55.66 -0.22
CA GLY A 1268 35.61 -56.78 0.39
C GLY A 1268 34.76 -58.01 0.74
N SER A 1269 33.43 -57.97 0.55
CA SER A 1269 32.56 -59.09 0.92
C SER A 1269 32.63 -60.23 -0.11
N GLN A 1270 32.82 -61.46 0.36
CA GLN A 1270 32.84 -62.67 -0.47
C GLN A 1270 31.46 -63.29 -0.72
N CYS A 1271 30.37 -62.65 -0.30
CA CYS A 1271 29.03 -63.19 -0.52
C CYS A 1271 28.60 -63.12 -1.99
N LYS A 1272 27.71 -64.05 -2.37
CA LYS A 1272 27.22 -64.20 -3.74
C LYS A 1272 26.47 -62.95 -4.20
N ARG A 1273 26.88 -62.39 -5.34
CA ARG A 1273 26.15 -61.33 -6.06
C ARG A 1273 25.29 -61.97 -7.13
N PHE A 1274 24.04 -61.57 -7.24
CA PHE A 1274 23.11 -62.07 -8.26
C PHE A 1274 22.35 -60.91 -8.90
N PRO A 1275 21.98 -61.01 -10.18
CA PRO A 1275 21.19 -59.99 -10.85
C PRO A 1275 19.80 -59.91 -10.21
N LEU A 1276 19.29 -58.68 -10.08
CA LEU A 1276 17.89 -58.42 -9.72
C LEU A 1276 17.14 -58.33 -11.04
N VAL A 1277 16.36 -59.35 -11.37
CA VAL A 1277 15.46 -59.37 -12.54
C VAL A 1277 14.08 -58.95 -12.09
#